data_AF-A0A8H5FYL2-F1
#
_entry.id   AF-A0A8H5FYL2-F1
#
_cell.length_a   1.000
_cell.length_b   1.000
_cell.length_c   1.000
_cell.angle_alpha   90.00
_cell.angle_beta   90.00
_cell.angle_gamma   90.00
#
_symmetry.space_group_name_H-M   'P 1'
#
loop_
_entity.id
_entity.type
_entity.pdbx_description
1 polymer ?
#
loop_
_entity_poly.entity_id
_entity_poly.type
_entity_poly.pdbx_seq_one_letter_code
_entity_poly.pdbx_strand_id
1 'polypeptide(L)'
;MYPIGIALEIGRTLVKSSEELLLRQTIQMVATIFLNLCSVLVMLGFTLLTNKLNNSSFLIEAFLYLLKISRHLLNNLSQPAQCSLWTEQNFILFLPVSPSYKAMSSSKLFQPLKLGDITLKHRVALAPLTRFRANEKHVPLPIVKEMYAQRASTPGTLLITEATFIDARAGGYPHVPGIWSDEQIAAWKEVTSAVHAKGSFIYLQLWALGRTAYSAVLKAENPSYDLVSASDIPLSDYSKDGPRPRPLTIPEIKQYVELYAKAALNAVHKAGFDGVEIHNANGYLLDQFTQDVTNHRTDEYGGSVENRARFMLEVVDAVVKAVGPRKTGIRFSPWNPFQDMGMDNVSKTKAQFSYVVSKIKEVHPTFSYIHVLEPRLKGLDVLDHNPEGEDNDFIREIWTSPEDDQNGRRLISAGGYTRELAIEYADKKGDIIAFGRVFIANPDLPYRLEHNIPLTSYDRTTFYVENRVDPKGYTDYPFADADRSFMRKGVHELAVYKDQSSMIALYLPDLLSFSTSSILSLQSTLRNRTMSTSKLFQPLKVGDITLKHRVALAPLTRFRANEKHVPLPIVKEMYAQRASTPGTLLITEATFIDARASGLPHAPGIWSDEQIAAWKEVTSAVHAKGSFIYLQLWALGRSANSVVLKAENPSYDVVSASDIPLSDHAKDEPRPRPLTVPEIKEYVELYAKAASNAVHKAGFDGVEIHNANGFLLDQFTQDVTNHRTDEYGGSVENRARFTLEVVDAVVKAVGPRKTGIRFSPWNTLQDMGMDSVSKTKAQFSYIVSKIKETHPTFSYVHVLEPRAKGLDVLDHNPEGEDNDFIREIWTSSEDDQNGRRLISAGGYTRELSIENADKRGDIIAFGRVFIANPDLPYRLEHNIPLTKYDRTTFYVQNSVDPKGYTDYPFADGNPTMSTSKLFQPLKVGDITLKHRVALAPLTRYRANEKHVPLPIVKEMYAQRASTPGTLLITEATFIDARAGGYPHVPGIWSDEQIAAWKEVTSAVHAKGSFIYLQLYALGRTAYSAVLKAENPSYDLVSASDIPLSDHSKDEPRPRPLTVPEIKEYVELYAKAASNAVHKVGFDGVEIHNANGYLLDQFTQDVTNHRADEYGGSVENRHGLRWSPWNTFQDMGMDSVSKTKAQFSYVVSKIKEAHPTFSYVHVVEPRAKALDVLDHNPEGEDNDFIREIWTSPEDDQNGRRLISAGGYTRELSIENTDKRGDIIAFGRVFIANPDLPYRLEHDISLSNYDRTTFYLPNSVDPKGYTDYPFAEGNPHA
;
A
#
# COMPACT_ATOMS: atom_id res chain seq x y z
N MET A 1 41.48 4.44 -50.48
CA MET A 1 41.56 3.46 -51.60
C MET A 1 42.97 2.95 -51.86
N TYR A 2 44.02 3.77 -51.78
CA TYR A 2 45.43 3.33 -51.92
C TYR A 2 45.89 2.18 -50.98
N PRO A 3 45.44 2.11 -49.71
CA PRO A 3 45.84 1.02 -48.80
C PRO A 3 45.20 -0.34 -49.15
N ILE A 4 44.04 -0.31 -49.81
CA ILE A 4 43.27 -1.51 -50.17
C ILE A 4 43.93 -2.25 -51.35
N GLY A 5 44.54 -1.50 -52.28
CA GLY A 5 45.32 -2.07 -53.38
C GLY A 5 46.56 -2.83 -52.89
N ILE A 6 47.26 -2.31 -51.88
CA ILE A 6 48.45 -2.96 -51.30
C ILE A 6 48.08 -4.25 -50.55
N ALA A 7 46.97 -4.23 -49.81
CA ALA A 7 46.50 -5.42 -49.09
C ALA A 7 46.07 -6.56 -50.05
N LEU A 8 45.48 -6.21 -51.20
CA LEU A 8 45.08 -7.19 -52.22
C LEU A 8 46.28 -7.79 -52.98
N GLU A 9 47.34 -7.01 -53.21
CA GLU A 9 48.57 -7.50 -53.85
C GLU A 9 49.36 -8.43 -52.90
N ILE A 10 49.42 -8.10 -51.60
CA ILE A 10 50.03 -8.93 -50.56
C ILE A 10 49.24 -10.25 -50.39
N GLY A 11 47.91 -10.18 -50.41
CA GLY A 11 47.03 -11.34 -50.36
C GLY A 11 47.24 -12.30 -51.55
N ARG A 12 47.42 -11.77 -52.77
CA ARG A 12 47.72 -12.60 -53.96
C ARG A 12 49.09 -13.28 -53.91
N THR A 13 50.06 -12.65 -53.24
CA THR A 13 51.43 -13.18 -53.14
C THR A 13 51.53 -14.31 -52.10
N LEU A 14 50.70 -14.27 -51.05
CA LEU A 14 50.73 -15.25 -49.95
C LEU A 14 49.94 -16.55 -50.22
N VAL A 15 49.11 -16.61 -51.27
CA VAL A 15 48.37 -17.83 -51.66
C VAL A 15 49.27 -18.91 -52.28
N LYS A 16 50.58 -18.65 -52.46
CA LYS A 16 51.55 -19.61 -53.01
C LYS A 16 52.53 -20.23 -52.01
N SER A 17 52.46 -19.93 -50.72
CA SER A 17 53.32 -20.56 -49.69
C SER A 17 52.52 -21.47 -48.76
N SER A 18 52.93 -22.73 -48.67
CA SER A 18 52.26 -23.82 -47.96
C SER A 18 52.47 -23.82 -46.44
N GLU A 19 52.30 -22.69 -45.77
CA GLU A 19 52.34 -22.62 -44.31
C GLU A 19 51.07 -21.97 -43.74
N GLU A 20 50.20 -22.81 -43.19
CA GLU A 20 48.85 -22.48 -42.72
C GLU A 20 48.82 -21.45 -41.57
N LEU A 21 49.93 -21.34 -40.82
CA LEU A 21 50.03 -20.45 -39.66
C LEU A 21 50.25 -18.97 -40.08
N LEU A 22 51.04 -18.73 -41.12
CA LEU A 22 51.33 -17.39 -41.62
C LEU A 22 50.10 -16.79 -42.32
N LEU A 23 49.31 -17.63 -42.99
CA LEU A 23 48.05 -17.24 -43.61
C LEU A 23 47.01 -16.82 -42.57
N ARG A 24 46.89 -17.56 -41.45
CA ARG A 24 45.98 -17.20 -40.34
C ARG A 24 46.39 -15.88 -39.67
N GLN A 25 47.67 -15.69 -39.37
CA GLN A 25 48.16 -14.45 -38.75
C GLN A 25 48.00 -13.25 -39.69
N THR A 26 48.22 -13.42 -40.99
CA THR A 26 48.04 -12.34 -41.97
C THR A 26 46.57 -11.98 -42.14
N ILE A 27 45.66 -12.96 -42.20
CA ILE A 27 44.21 -12.72 -42.28
C ILE A 27 43.72 -11.96 -41.03
N GLN A 28 44.23 -12.34 -39.85
CA GLN A 28 43.85 -11.68 -38.59
C GLN A 28 44.39 -10.25 -38.51
N MET A 29 45.61 -10.00 -39.00
CA MET A 29 46.19 -8.66 -39.09
C MET A 29 45.45 -7.77 -40.10
N VAL A 30 45.11 -8.29 -41.29
CA VAL A 30 44.36 -7.55 -42.31
C VAL A 30 42.93 -7.26 -41.84
N ALA A 31 42.26 -8.21 -41.17
CA ALA A 31 40.93 -7.99 -40.59
C ALA A 31 40.95 -6.91 -39.50
N THR A 32 41.99 -6.88 -38.66
CA THR A 32 42.16 -5.87 -37.60
C THR A 32 42.42 -4.48 -38.19
N ILE A 33 43.26 -4.38 -39.22
CA ILE A 33 43.53 -3.11 -39.92
C ILE A 33 42.26 -2.60 -40.62
N PHE A 34 41.48 -3.48 -41.23
CA PHE A 34 40.23 -3.13 -41.89
C PHE A 34 39.16 -2.65 -40.90
N LEU A 35 39.02 -3.31 -39.75
CA LEU A 35 38.11 -2.91 -38.66
C LEU A 35 38.50 -1.56 -38.04
N ASN A 36 39.79 -1.31 -37.85
CA ASN A 36 40.29 -0.02 -37.36
C ASN A 36 40.07 1.12 -38.38
N LEU A 37 40.26 0.87 -39.69
CA LEU A 37 39.95 1.86 -40.72
C LEU A 37 38.45 2.17 -40.81
N CYS A 38 37.58 1.16 -40.66
CA CYS A 38 36.13 1.36 -40.59
C CYS A 38 35.72 2.18 -39.36
N SER A 39 36.35 1.93 -38.22
CA SER A 39 36.10 2.68 -36.97
C SER A 39 36.50 4.16 -37.10
N VAL A 40 37.62 4.45 -37.77
CA VAL A 40 38.09 5.81 -38.05
C VAL A 40 37.18 6.53 -39.04
N LEU A 41 36.69 5.84 -40.08
CA LEU A 41 35.74 6.42 -41.04
C LEU A 41 34.36 6.68 -40.41
N VAL A 42 33.92 5.83 -39.48
CA VAL A 42 32.69 6.06 -38.69
C VAL A 42 32.85 7.26 -37.75
N MET A 43 33.99 7.42 -37.09
CA MET A 43 34.25 8.60 -36.25
C MET A 43 34.38 9.90 -37.06
N LEU A 44 35.00 9.86 -38.25
CA LEU A 44 35.04 11.01 -39.17
C LEU A 44 33.65 11.36 -39.70
N GLY A 45 32.81 10.35 -40.01
CA GLY A 45 31.41 10.54 -40.38
C GLY A 45 30.57 11.16 -39.26
N PHE A 46 30.78 10.76 -38.01
CA PHE A 46 30.08 11.30 -36.84
C PHE A 46 30.50 12.74 -36.51
N THR A 47 31.78 13.07 -36.73
CA THR A 47 32.31 14.42 -36.52
C THR A 47 31.83 15.40 -37.59
N LEU A 48 31.62 14.93 -38.83
CA LEU A 48 31.00 15.72 -39.89
C LEU A 48 29.47 15.83 -39.74
N LEU A 49 28.79 14.84 -39.13
CA LEU A 49 27.33 14.86 -38.91
C LEU A 49 26.86 15.89 -37.87
N THR A 50 27.75 16.35 -36.99
CA THR A 50 27.41 17.33 -35.93
C THR A 50 27.55 18.79 -36.39
N ASN A 51 27.99 19.03 -37.63
CA ASN A 51 28.04 20.38 -38.20
C ASN A 51 27.32 20.45 -39.56
N LYS A 52 26.11 21.03 -39.53
CA LYS A 52 25.34 21.59 -40.65
C LYS A 52 25.24 20.73 -41.93
N LEU A 53 24.05 20.15 -42.18
CA LEU A 53 23.16 20.49 -43.31
C LEU A 53 22.02 19.46 -43.47
N ASN A 54 20.84 19.97 -43.82
CA ASN A 54 19.65 19.24 -44.23
C ASN A 54 19.87 18.51 -45.59
N ASN A 55 19.24 17.34 -45.73
CA ASN A 55 19.06 16.51 -46.94
C ASN A 55 20.29 15.85 -47.58
N SER A 56 20.34 14.51 -47.59
CA SER A 56 20.75 13.73 -48.78
C SER A 56 20.53 12.21 -48.60
N SER A 57 19.69 11.62 -49.46
CA SER A 57 19.36 10.19 -49.58
C SER A 57 20.53 9.31 -50.06
N PHE A 58 21.62 9.91 -50.55
CA PHE A 58 22.75 9.21 -51.17
C PHE A 58 23.64 8.45 -50.17
N LEU A 59 23.74 8.92 -48.92
CA LEU A 59 24.60 8.31 -47.88
C LEU A 59 24.00 7.02 -47.29
N ILE A 60 22.67 6.90 -47.29
CA ILE A 60 21.97 5.71 -46.79
C ILE A 60 22.13 4.52 -47.77
N GLU A 61 22.12 4.77 -49.07
CA GLU A 61 22.33 3.71 -50.08
C GLU A 61 23.75 3.14 -50.04
N ALA A 62 24.77 3.98 -49.85
CA ALA A 62 26.16 3.53 -49.71
C ALA A 62 26.36 2.63 -48.47
N PHE A 63 25.69 2.95 -47.36
CA PHE A 63 25.74 2.18 -46.12
C PHE A 63 25.02 0.82 -46.26
N LEU A 64 23.88 0.79 -46.94
CA LEU A 64 23.14 -0.45 -47.23
C LEU A 64 23.88 -1.37 -48.20
N TYR A 65 24.66 -0.81 -49.13
CA TYR A 65 25.48 -1.58 -50.07
C TYR A 65 26.65 -2.29 -49.37
N LEU A 66 27.30 -1.62 -48.40
CA LEU A 66 28.38 -2.20 -47.58
C LEU A 66 27.88 -3.31 -46.64
N LEU A 67 26.66 -3.19 -46.10
CA LEU A 67 26.02 -4.23 -45.28
C LEU A 67 25.70 -5.50 -46.09
N LYS A 68 25.31 -5.35 -47.37
CA LYS A 68 25.06 -6.49 -48.27
C LYS A 68 26.34 -7.28 -48.58
N ILE A 69 27.46 -6.59 -48.80
CA ILE A 69 28.76 -7.24 -49.04
C ILE A 69 29.23 -8.00 -47.79
N SER A 70 29.05 -7.41 -46.61
CA SER A 70 29.42 -8.00 -45.32
C SER A 70 28.63 -9.29 -45.03
N ARG A 71 27.33 -9.28 -45.33
CA ARG A 71 26.44 -10.46 -45.18
C ARG A 71 26.75 -11.57 -46.18
N HIS A 72 27.20 -11.22 -47.39
CA HIS A 72 27.59 -12.20 -48.41
C HIS A 72 28.92 -12.91 -48.06
N LEU A 73 29.84 -12.22 -47.41
CA LEU A 73 31.11 -12.81 -46.94
C LEU A 73 30.94 -13.73 -45.73
N LEU A 74 30.03 -13.39 -44.80
CA LEU A 74 29.75 -14.20 -43.61
C LEU A 74 29.05 -15.52 -43.92
N ASN A 75 28.21 -15.57 -44.97
CA ASN A 75 27.47 -16.78 -45.34
C ASN A 75 28.31 -17.85 -46.07
N ASN A 76 29.54 -17.54 -46.48
CA ASN A 76 30.39 -18.43 -47.28
C ASN A 76 31.55 -19.09 -46.49
N LEU A 77 31.60 -18.94 -45.17
CA LEU A 77 32.59 -19.61 -44.31
C LEU A 77 31.95 -20.83 -43.63
N SER A 78 32.09 -22.00 -44.24
CA SER A 78 31.58 -23.28 -43.75
C SER A 78 32.72 -24.13 -43.14
N GLN A 79 32.70 -24.32 -41.81
CA GLN A 79 33.12 -25.57 -41.15
C GLN A 79 32.72 -25.58 -39.65
N PRO A 80 32.08 -26.66 -39.13
CA PRO A 80 31.46 -26.66 -37.80
C PRO A 80 32.28 -27.47 -36.78
N ALA A 81 33.23 -26.84 -36.09
CA ALA A 81 33.81 -27.36 -34.85
C ALA A 81 34.72 -26.31 -34.19
N GLN A 82 34.15 -25.22 -33.65
CA GLN A 82 34.74 -24.34 -32.60
C GLN A 82 33.86 -23.09 -32.32
N CYS A 83 32.53 -23.25 -32.32
CA CYS A 83 31.59 -22.13 -32.19
C CYS A 83 30.80 -22.15 -30.88
N SER A 84 31.44 -22.42 -29.74
CA SER A 84 30.79 -22.36 -28.42
C SER A 84 31.47 -21.44 -27.41
N LEU A 85 32.40 -20.57 -27.83
CA LEU A 85 33.09 -19.62 -26.94
C LEU A 85 33.20 -18.19 -27.50
N TRP A 86 32.46 -17.85 -28.56
CA TRP A 86 32.62 -16.57 -29.27
C TRP A 86 31.30 -15.85 -29.65
N THR A 87 30.18 -16.20 -29.03
CA THR A 87 28.88 -15.58 -29.34
C THR A 87 28.32 -14.61 -28.31
N GLU A 88 29.02 -14.28 -27.22
CA GLU A 88 28.47 -13.33 -26.22
C GLU A 88 29.33 -12.10 -25.88
N GLN A 89 30.47 -11.85 -26.54
CA GLN A 89 31.31 -10.70 -26.16
C GLN A 89 31.65 -9.66 -27.24
N ASN A 90 31.20 -9.77 -28.49
CA ASN A 90 31.47 -8.70 -29.48
C ASN A 90 30.35 -8.42 -30.51
N PHE A 91 29.11 -8.80 -30.24
CA PHE A 91 27.94 -8.44 -31.07
C PHE A 91 27.02 -7.41 -30.38
N ILE A 92 27.60 -6.32 -29.85
CA ILE A 92 26.84 -5.09 -29.52
C ILE A 92 27.65 -3.88 -29.97
N LEU A 93 27.87 -3.76 -31.28
CA LEU A 93 28.21 -2.50 -31.94
C LEU A 93 27.92 -2.73 -33.43
N PHE A 94 26.99 -1.94 -33.98
CA PHE A 94 26.54 -1.94 -35.37
C PHE A 94 25.52 -3.02 -35.78
N LEU A 95 24.34 -2.98 -35.14
CA LEU A 95 23.10 -3.01 -35.92
C LEU A 95 22.72 -1.56 -36.24
N PRO A 96 22.10 -1.28 -37.41
CA PRO A 96 21.70 0.08 -37.73
C PRO A 96 20.86 0.58 -36.57
N VAL A 97 21.16 1.79 -36.09
CA VAL A 97 20.15 2.59 -35.44
C VAL A 97 19.12 2.91 -36.53
N SER A 98 18.30 1.91 -36.89
CA SER A 98 16.85 2.14 -36.87
C SER A 98 16.66 2.93 -35.59
N PRO A 99 16.02 4.12 -35.62
CA PRO A 99 15.74 4.85 -34.40
C PRO A 99 15.28 3.77 -33.45
N SER A 100 15.98 3.60 -32.32
CA SER A 100 15.35 2.92 -31.22
C SER A 100 14.05 3.69 -31.13
N TYR A 101 12.95 3.07 -31.58
CA TYR A 101 11.71 3.30 -30.91
C TYR A 101 12.14 2.99 -29.48
N LYS A 102 12.48 4.06 -28.73
CA LYS A 102 11.99 4.22 -27.38
C LYS A 102 10.69 3.46 -27.43
N ALA A 103 10.55 2.40 -26.66
CA ALA A 103 9.21 1.94 -26.39
C ALA A 103 8.50 3.22 -25.94
N MET A 104 7.75 3.86 -26.86
CA MET A 104 6.85 4.92 -26.49
C MET A 104 6.04 4.20 -25.44
N SER A 105 6.02 4.76 -24.24
CA SER A 105 5.11 4.29 -23.22
C SER A 105 3.78 3.98 -23.92
N SER A 106 3.28 2.76 -23.76
CA SER A 106 2.11 2.28 -24.51
C SER A 106 0.87 3.13 -24.23
N SER A 107 0.91 3.95 -23.17
CA SER A 107 -0.14 4.88 -22.81
C SER A 107 -0.20 6.11 -23.73
N LYS A 108 -1.43 6.48 -24.09
CA LYS A 108 -1.80 7.74 -24.73
C LYS A 108 -1.37 8.97 -23.92
N LEU A 109 -1.22 8.85 -22.60
CA LEU A 109 -0.83 9.96 -21.71
C LEU A 109 0.50 10.61 -22.14
N PHE A 110 1.44 9.82 -22.68
CA PHE A 110 2.77 10.28 -23.10
C PHE A 110 2.92 10.41 -24.61
N GLN A 111 1.81 10.30 -25.35
CA GLN A 111 1.82 10.43 -26.80
C GLN A 111 1.45 11.86 -27.23
N PRO A 112 2.00 12.33 -28.36
CA PRO A 112 1.63 13.62 -28.92
C PRO A 112 0.14 13.76 -29.21
N LEU A 113 -0.39 14.97 -29.08
CA LEU A 113 -1.79 15.26 -29.33
C LEU A 113 -1.97 16.69 -29.85
N LYS A 114 -2.73 16.84 -30.94
CA LYS A 114 -3.11 18.17 -31.46
C LYS A 114 -4.19 18.79 -30.56
N LEU A 115 -4.00 20.04 -30.12
CA LEU A 115 -4.93 20.85 -29.35
C LEU A 115 -5.08 22.20 -30.05
N GLY A 116 -6.25 22.52 -30.59
CA GLY A 116 -6.43 23.68 -31.44
C GLY A 116 -5.42 23.68 -32.60
N ASP A 117 -4.54 24.69 -32.61
CA ASP A 117 -3.46 24.84 -33.59
C ASP A 117 -2.08 24.37 -33.10
N ILE A 118 -1.97 23.98 -31.82
CA ILE A 118 -0.71 23.52 -31.22
C ILE A 118 -0.65 21.99 -31.15
N THR A 119 0.56 21.44 -31.16
CA THR A 119 0.79 19.99 -31.00
C THR A 119 1.56 19.75 -29.71
N LEU A 120 0.85 19.20 -28.72
CA LEU A 120 1.46 18.78 -27.46
C LEU A 120 2.30 17.52 -27.70
N LYS A 121 3.35 17.33 -26.91
CA LYS A 121 4.17 16.10 -26.97
C LYS A 121 3.69 15.00 -26.02
N HIS A 122 2.85 15.36 -25.08
CA HIS A 122 2.18 14.48 -24.13
C HIS A 122 0.85 15.11 -23.69
N ARG A 123 0.04 14.37 -22.94
CA ARG A 123 -1.29 14.77 -22.49
C ARG A 123 -1.32 15.22 -21.01
N VAL A 124 -0.17 15.55 -20.45
CA VAL A 124 -0.05 16.13 -19.09
C VAL A 124 -0.04 17.66 -19.18
N ALA A 125 -0.92 18.33 -18.44
CA ALA A 125 -1.03 19.80 -18.41
C ALA A 125 -0.95 20.36 -16.97
N LEU A 126 -0.48 21.60 -16.82
CA LEU A 126 -0.60 22.35 -15.57
C LEU A 126 -2.01 22.94 -15.47
N ALA A 127 -2.75 22.56 -14.43
CA ALA A 127 -4.03 23.18 -14.11
C ALA A 127 -3.81 24.61 -13.59
N PRO A 128 -4.78 25.53 -13.79
CA PRO A 128 -4.65 26.89 -13.31
C PRO A 128 -4.83 26.95 -11.79
N LEU A 129 -3.89 27.63 -11.12
CA LEU A 129 -3.74 27.65 -9.66
C LEU A 129 -3.37 29.06 -9.22
N THR A 130 -4.28 29.80 -8.58
CA THR A 130 -4.00 31.14 -8.06
C THR A 130 -2.92 31.10 -6.98
N ARG A 131 -1.87 31.92 -7.15
CA ARG A 131 -0.74 31.96 -6.22
C ARG A 131 -0.46 33.35 -5.65
N PHE A 132 -1.16 34.42 -6.00
CA PHE A 132 -0.97 35.72 -5.33
C PHE A 132 0.43 36.34 -5.48
N ARG A 133 1.13 36.08 -6.60
CA ARG A 133 2.49 36.61 -6.90
C ARG A 133 2.43 37.79 -7.89
N ALA A 134 1.51 38.72 -7.66
CA ALA A 134 1.48 40.02 -8.33
C ALA A 134 1.64 41.17 -7.32
N ASN A 135 2.15 42.31 -7.79
CA ASN A 135 2.22 43.50 -6.94
C ASN A 135 0.82 44.13 -6.74
N GLU A 136 0.76 45.25 -6.00
CA GLU A 136 -0.48 45.99 -5.73
C GLU A 136 -1.22 46.48 -6.99
N LYS A 137 -0.50 46.66 -8.11
CA LYS A 137 -1.09 47.02 -9.41
C LYS A 137 -1.48 45.82 -10.27
N HIS A 138 -1.54 44.63 -9.65
CA HIS A 138 -1.84 43.37 -10.32
C HIS A 138 -0.83 43.01 -11.43
N VAL A 139 0.40 43.54 -11.39
CA VAL A 139 1.48 43.16 -12.33
C VAL A 139 2.17 41.90 -11.79
N PRO A 140 2.29 40.81 -12.58
CA PRO A 140 3.06 39.63 -12.20
C PRO A 140 4.49 39.99 -11.73
N LEU A 141 4.90 39.44 -10.60
CA LEU A 141 6.26 39.65 -10.09
C LEU A 141 7.29 38.88 -10.96
N PRO A 142 8.58 39.30 -10.98
CA PRO A 142 9.60 38.66 -11.81
C PRO A 142 9.74 37.14 -11.61
N ILE A 143 9.49 36.65 -10.38
CA ILE A 143 9.55 35.22 -10.03
C ILE A 143 8.49 34.36 -10.75
N VAL A 144 7.38 34.97 -11.19
CA VAL A 144 6.31 34.28 -11.94
C VAL A 144 6.85 33.69 -13.25
N LYS A 145 7.75 34.41 -13.93
CA LYS A 145 8.44 33.92 -15.13
C LYS A 145 9.21 32.64 -14.87
N GLU A 146 9.96 32.60 -13.77
CA GLU A 146 10.73 31.42 -13.40
C GLU A 146 9.81 30.24 -13.09
N MET A 147 8.69 30.45 -12.39
CA MET A 147 7.73 29.40 -12.04
C MET A 147 7.17 28.68 -13.28
N TYR A 148 6.68 29.43 -14.26
CA TYR A 148 6.17 28.83 -15.50
C TYR A 148 7.29 28.27 -16.38
N ALA A 149 8.47 28.91 -16.43
CA ALA A 149 9.61 28.38 -17.18
C ALA A 149 10.09 27.04 -16.59
N GLN A 150 10.10 26.88 -15.28
CA GLN A 150 10.42 25.60 -14.63
C GLN A 150 9.42 24.52 -15.03
N ARG A 151 8.11 24.83 -15.04
CA ARG A 151 7.04 23.87 -15.37
C ARG A 151 6.89 23.59 -16.86
N ALA A 152 7.55 24.38 -17.69
CA ALA A 152 7.79 24.12 -19.11
C ALA A 152 9.01 23.21 -19.37
N SER A 153 9.59 22.55 -18.35
CA SER A 153 10.83 21.79 -18.48
C SER A 153 10.77 20.64 -19.50
N THR A 154 9.60 20.03 -19.69
CA THR A 154 9.37 19.03 -20.73
C THR A 154 8.78 19.72 -21.96
N PRO A 155 9.48 19.74 -23.12
CA PRO A 155 8.98 20.41 -24.31
C PRO A 155 7.62 19.87 -24.76
N GLY A 156 6.75 20.73 -25.24
CA GLY A 156 5.40 20.40 -25.68
C GLY A 156 4.39 20.23 -24.54
N THR A 157 4.71 20.73 -23.34
CA THR A 157 3.78 20.79 -22.20
C THR A 157 2.77 21.92 -22.41
N LEU A 158 1.49 21.68 -22.05
CA LEU A 158 0.48 22.72 -21.93
C LEU A 158 0.46 23.27 -20.50
N LEU A 159 0.60 24.59 -20.36
CA LEU A 159 0.44 25.31 -19.09
C LEU A 159 -0.81 26.19 -19.14
N ILE A 160 -1.61 26.19 -18.08
CA ILE A 160 -2.72 27.13 -17.92
C ILE A 160 -2.40 27.98 -16.70
N THR A 161 -2.39 29.31 -16.88
CA THR A 161 -1.95 30.22 -15.82
C THR A 161 -2.90 30.22 -14.65
N GLU A 162 -2.44 30.73 -13.51
CA GLU A 162 -3.33 31.27 -12.49
C GLU A 162 -4.41 32.19 -13.08
N ALA A 163 -5.56 32.17 -12.40
CA ALA A 163 -6.71 32.97 -12.76
C ALA A 163 -6.33 34.46 -12.75
N THR A 164 -6.59 35.14 -13.86
CA THR A 164 -6.11 36.50 -14.13
C THR A 164 -7.30 37.42 -14.38
N PHE A 165 -7.34 38.55 -13.67
CA PHE A 165 -8.43 39.50 -13.73
C PHE A 165 -8.52 40.21 -15.09
N ILE A 166 -9.72 40.27 -15.63
CA ILE A 166 -10.01 40.90 -16.94
C ILE A 166 -10.04 42.44 -16.88
N ASP A 167 -10.32 43.01 -15.71
CA ASP A 167 -10.41 44.44 -15.42
C ASP A 167 -10.31 44.63 -13.90
N ALA A 168 -9.91 45.81 -13.44
CA ALA A 168 -9.83 46.12 -12.01
C ALA A 168 -11.17 45.88 -11.28
N ARG A 169 -12.31 46.21 -11.93
CA ARG A 169 -13.66 46.01 -11.35
C ARG A 169 -14.05 44.55 -11.18
N ALA A 170 -13.41 43.64 -11.92
CA ALA A 170 -13.68 42.21 -11.90
C ALA A 170 -12.84 41.48 -10.83
N GLY A 171 -11.90 42.19 -10.20
CA GLY A 171 -11.03 41.68 -9.14
C GLY A 171 -11.69 41.68 -7.77
N GLY A 172 -10.92 42.06 -6.75
CA GLY A 172 -11.34 42.05 -5.35
C GLY A 172 -10.58 41.09 -4.44
N TYR A 173 -9.52 40.46 -4.95
CA TYR A 173 -8.45 39.88 -4.13
C TYR A 173 -7.16 40.66 -4.35
N PRO A 174 -6.36 40.90 -3.30
CA PRO A 174 -5.07 41.56 -3.45
C PRO A 174 -4.09 40.62 -4.18
N HIS A 175 -3.08 41.17 -4.84
CA HIS A 175 -1.92 40.42 -5.35
C HIS A 175 -2.18 39.30 -6.37
N VAL A 176 -3.38 39.23 -6.95
CA VAL A 176 -3.71 38.40 -8.13
C VAL A 176 -3.36 39.15 -9.41
N PRO A 177 -2.83 38.51 -10.47
CA PRO A 177 -2.46 39.25 -11.68
C PRO A 177 -3.66 39.73 -12.51
N GLY A 178 -3.44 40.80 -13.30
CA GLY A 178 -4.37 41.36 -14.28
C GLY A 178 -3.82 41.34 -15.71
N ILE A 179 -4.64 41.75 -16.69
CA ILE A 179 -4.25 41.87 -18.11
C ILE A 179 -4.93 43.04 -18.86
N TRP A 180 -5.17 44.17 -18.20
CA TRP A 180 -5.78 45.36 -18.84
C TRP A 180 -4.78 46.51 -19.09
N SER A 181 -3.68 46.57 -18.32
CA SER A 181 -2.67 47.63 -18.44
C SER A 181 -1.43 47.20 -19.23
N ASP A 182 -0.70 48.17 -19.78
CA ASP A 182 0.52 47.89 -20.55
C ASP A 182 1.62 47.26 -19.69
N GLU A 183 1.72 47.64 -18.40
CA GLU A 183 2.66 47.05 -17.44
C GLU A 183 2.38 45.57 -17.19
N GLN A 184 1.10 45.20 -17.01
CA GLN A 184 0.67 43.82 -16.85
C GLN A 184 0.96 42.99 -18.11
N ILE A 185 0.63 43.54 -19.29
CA ILE A 185 0.87 42.90 -20.58
C ILE A 185 2.37 42.65 -20.80
N ALA A 186 3.21 43.63 -20.48
CA ALA A 186 4.66 43.52 -20.62
C ALA A 186 5.23 42.40 -19.72
N ALA A 187 4.81 42.34 -18.45
CA ALA A 187 5.24 41.29 -17.53
C ALA A 187 4.80 39.90 -18.00
N TRP A 188 3.55 39.75 -18.43
CA TRP A 188 3.07 38.48 -19.00
C TRP A 188 3.81 38.07 -20.28
N LYS A 189 4.20 39.04 -21.12
CA LYS A 189 4.99 38.78 -22.32
C LYS A 189 6.35 38.15 -22.02
N GLU A 190 6.97 38.50 -20.89
CA GLU A 190 8.20 37.82 -20.47
C GLU A 190 7.94 36.36 -20.06
N VAL A 191 6.82 36.09 -19.40
CA VAL A 191 6.42 34.74 -18.98
C VAL A 191 6.17 33.86 -20.21
N THR A 192 5.36 34.31 -21.15
CA THR A 192 5.06 33.57 -22.39
C THR A 192 6.32 33.30 -23.19
N SER A 193 7.20 34.31 -23.34
CA SER A 193 8.49 34.16 -24.02
C SER A 193 9.38 33.09 -23.36
N ALA A 194 9.41 33.02 -22.03
CA ALA A 194 10.20 32.03 -21.30
C ALA A 194 9.67 30.59 -21.46
N VAL A 195 8.35 30.43 -21.54
CA VAL A 195 7.70 29.14 -21.81
C VAL A 195 7.93 28.69 -23.27
N HIS A 196 7.75 29.60 -24.23
CA HIS A 196 7.98 29.35 -25.65
C HIS A 196 9.43 29.01 -25.95
N ALA A 197 10.39 29.64 -25.26
CA ALA A 197 11.82 29.31 -25.37
C ALA A 197 12.14 27.86 -24.98
N LYS A 198 11.28 27.20 -24.18
CA LYS A 198 11.39 25.77 -23.83
C LYS A 198 10.60 24.85 -24.75
N GLY A 199 9.96 25.39 -25.78
CA GLY A 199 9.14 24.65 -26.73
C GLY A 199 7.84 24.12 -26.15
N SER A 200 7.31 24.78 -25.12
CA SER A 200 6.03 24.47 -24.46
C SER A 200 5.01 25.58 -24.73
N PHE A 201 3.75 25.37 -24.34
CA PHE A 201 2.62 26.23 -24.66
C PHE A 201 1.93 26.73 -23.40
N ILE A 202 1.32 27.91 -23.46
CA ILE A 202 0.67 28.54 -22.31
C ILE A 202 -0.62 29.28 -22.68
N TYR A 203 -1.68 29.04 -21.90
CA TYR A 203 -2.98 29.71 -21.99
C TYR A 203 -3.23 30.57 -20.75
N LEU A 204 -3.76 31.78 -20.94
CA LEU A 204 -4.14 32.66 -19.83
C LEU A 204 -5.57 32.36 -19.37
N GLN A 205 -5.77 32.06 -18.08
CA GLN A 205 -7.11 31.87 -17.54
C GLN A 205 -7.76 33.22 -17.18
N LEU A 206 -8.88 33.57 -17.81
CA LEU A 206 -9.62 34.83 -17.64
C LEU A 206 -10.67 34.71 -16.55
N TRP A 207 -10.68 35.68 -15.63
CA TRP A 207 -11.43 35.57 -14.37
C TRP A 207 -12.13 36.86 -13.94
N ALA A 208 -13.31 36.70 -13.34
CA ALA A 208 -14.04 37.71 -12.58
C ALA A 208 -14.64 37.09 -11.31
N LEU A 209 -14.44 37.71 -10.15
CA LEU A 209 -14.78 37.13 -8.84
C LEU A 209 -16.28 37.06 -8.55
N GLY A 210 -17.04 38.10 -8.93
CA GLY A 210 -18.43 38.23 -8.51
C GLY A 210 -18.57 38.26 -6.98
N ARG A 211 -19.52 37.50 -6.40
CA ARG A 211 -19.84 37.53 -4.96
C ARG A 211 -18.72 37.09 -4.01
N THR A 212 -17.62 36.59 -4.56
CA THR A 212 -16.47 36.06 -3.82
C THR A 212 -15.43 37.14 -3.52
N ALA A 213 -15.52 38.29 -4.19
CA ALA A 213 -14.63 39.41 -3.98
C ALA A 213 -14.70 39.96 -2.56
N TYR A 214 -13.57 40.40 -2.02
CA TYR A 214 -13.54 41.16 -0.77
C TYR A 214 -13.96 42.61 -1.05
N SER A 215 -15.14 43.00 -0.52
CA SER A 215 -15.71 44.33 -0.74
C SER A 215 -14.74 45.46 -0.34
N ALA A 216 -13.98 45.28 0.74
CA ALA A 216 -12.98 46.26 1.17
C ALA A 216 -11.87 46.47 0.12
N VAL A 217 -11.42 45.39 -0.54
CA VAL A 217 -10.39 45.44 -1.58
C VAL A 217 -10.92 46.13 -2.83
N LEU A 218 -12.16 45.82 -3.24
CA LEU A 218 -12.81 46.51 -4.36
C LEU A 218 -12.91 48.03 -4.13
N LYS A 219 -13.32 48.44 -2.92
CA LYS A 219 -13.45 49.86 -2.56
C LYS A 219 -12.10 50.56 -2.43
N ALA A 220 -11.05 49.84 -2.01
CA ALA A 220 -9.69 50.37 -1.99
C ALA A 220 -9.13 50.58 -3.41
N GLU A 221 -9.45 49.68 -4.35
CA GLU A 221 -9.08 49.81 -5.77
C GLU A 221 -9.82 50.98 -6.43
N ASN A 222 -11.13 51.08 -6.20
CA ASN A 222 -11.92 52.23 -6.59
C ASN A 222 -13.21 52.33 -5.73
N PRO A 223 -13.50 53.46 -5.07
CA PRO A 223 -14.70 53.59 -4.24
C PRO A 223 -16.04 53.34 -4.97
N SER A 224 -16.06 53.47 -6.30
CA SER A 224 -17.23 53.19 -7.14
C SER A 224 -17.46 51.70 -7.45
N TYR A 225 -16.50 50.81 -7.16
CA TYR A 225 -16.66 49.38 -7.43
C TYR A 225 -17.48 48.71 -6.35
N ASP A 226 -18.49 47.94 -6.77
CA ASP A 226 -19.40 47.23 -5.88
C ASP A 226 -19.11 45.73 -5.90
N LEU A 227 -19.46 45.05 -4.80
CA LEU A 227 -19.57 43.59 -4.80
C LEU A 227 -20.77 43.20 -5.65
N VAL A 228 -20.58 42.37 -6.69
CA VAL A 228 -21.61 42.07 -7.70
C VAL A 228 -21.80 40.57 -7.92
N SER A 229 -22.96 40.16 -8.43
CA SER A 229 -23.26 38.76 -8.77
C SER A 229 -24.44 38.67 -9.75
N ALA A 230 -24.90 37.45 -10.06
CA ALA A 230 -26.15 37.21 -10.77
C ALA A 230 -27.37 37.69 -9.98
N SER A 231 -27.42 37.39 -8.67
CA SER A 231 -28.49 37.77 -7.74
C SER A 231 -27.91 38.21 -6.40
N ASP A 232 -28.74 38.73 -5.49
CA ASP A 232 -28.34 39.29 -4.21
C ASP A 232 -28.07 38.22 -3.13
N ILE A 233 -27.46 37.10 -3.52
CA ILE A 233 -27.26 35.92 -2.68
C ILE A 233 -25.81 35.88 -2.18
N PRO A 234 -25.55 36.16 -0.89
CA PRO A 234 -24.20 36.09 -0.32
C PRO A 234 -23.70 34.64 -0.20
N LEU A 235 -22.40 34.47 0.04
CA LEU A 235 -21.84 33.19 0.47
C LEU A 235 -22.30 32.84 1.89
N SER A 236 -22.48 31.55 2.17
CA SER A 236 -22.94 31.00 3.44
C SER A 236 -21.93 31.20 4.58
N ASP A 237 -20.64 31.25 4.25
CA ASP A 237 -19.53 31.50 5.18
C ASP A 237 -19.48 32.96 5.71
N TYR A 238 -20.28 33.86 5.15
CA TYR A 238 -20.45 35.19 5.73
C TYR A 238 -21.44 35.15 6.91
N SER A 239 -21.20 35.96 7.95
CA SER A 239 -22.19 36.21 9.02
C SER A 239 -23.53 36.64 8.42
N LYS A 240 -24.65 36.47 9.14
CA LYS A 240 -26.00 36.92 8.68
C LYS A 240 -26.03 38.39 8.21
N ASP A 241 -25.11 39.22 8.73
CA ASP A 241 -24.94 40.63 8.38
C ASP A 241 -23.80 40.91 7.37
N GLY A 242 -23.28 39.89 6.70
CA GLY A 242 -22.18 40.00 5.74
C GLY A 242 -22.56 40.75 4.45
N PRO A 243 -21.56 41.19 3.66
CA PRO A 243 -21.81 42.03 2.48
C PRO A 243 -22.60 41.25 1.42
N ARG A 244 -23.79 41.76 1.07
CA ARG A 244 -24.62 41.19 0.01
C ARG A 244 -24.15 41.71 -1.35
N PRO A 245 -24.00 40.84 -2.37
CA PRO A 245 -23.68 41.30 -3.72
C PRO A 245 -24.87 42.04 -4.32
N ARG A 246 -24.61 43.07 -5.14
CA ARG A 246 -25.61 43.69 -5.99
C ARG A 246 -25.79 42.87 -7.27
N PRO A 247 -27.03 42.56 -7.70
CA PRO A 247 -27.25 41.97 -9.02
C PRO A 247 -26.73 42.89 -10.12
N LEU A 248 -25.95 42.35 -11.07
CA LEU A 248 -25.55 43.12 -12.25
C LEU A 248 -26.78 43.54 -13.07
N THR A 249 -26.77 44.74 -13.59
CA THR A 249 -27.74 45.21 -14.58
C THR A 249 -27.39 44.67 -15.98
N ILE A 250 -28.36 44.59 -16.88
CA ILE A 250 -28.12 44.12 -18.27
C ILE A 250 -27.00 44.92 -18.96
N PRO A 251 -26.95 46.26 -18.90
CA PRO A 251 -25.82 47.02 -19.47
C PRO A 251 -24.46 46.66 -18.85
N GLU A 252 -24.40 46.40 -17.54
CA GLU A 252 -23.17 45.94 -16.90
C GLU A 252 -22.78 44.53 -17.36
N ILE A 253 -23.74 43.61 -17.52
CA ILE A 253 -23.49 42.28 -18.08
C ILE A 253 -22.82 42.40 -19.46
N LYS A 254 -23.36 43.25 -20.34
CA LYS A 254 -22.75 43.53 -21.66
C LYS A 254 -21.36 44.15 -21.55
N GLN A 255 -21.14 45.04 -20.58
CA GLN A 255 -19.81 45.58 -20.31
C GLN A 255 -18.82 44.49 -19.90
N TYR A 256 -19.20 43.55 -19.04
CA TYR A 256 -18.33 42.41 -18.68
C TYR A 256 -17.99 41.54 -19.90
N VAL A 257 -18.93 41.33 -20.82
CA VAL A 257 -18.67 40.62 -22.10
C VAL A 257 -17.54 41.31 -22.88
N GLU A 258 -17.58 42.64 -23.01
CA GLU A 258 -16.54 43.41 -23.68
C GLU A 258 -15.19 43.35 -22.95
N LEU A 259 -15.20 43.36 -21.62
CA LEU A 259 -13.99 43.26 -20.80
C LEU A 259 -13.30 41.89 -20.98
N TYR A 260 -14.05 40.79 -21.01
CA TYR A 260 -13.51 39.46 -21.34
C TYR A 260 -12.87 39.44 -22.74
N ALA A 261 -13.54 40.00 -23.74
CA ALA A 261 -13.01 40.07 -25.11
C ALA A 261 -11.73 40.91 -25.20
N LYS A 262 -11.68 42.06 -24.52
CA LYS A 262 -10.48 42.91 -24.45
C LYS A 262 -9.32 42.21 -23.74
N ALA A 263 -9.58 41.53 -22.62
CA ALA A 263 -8.58 40.77 -21.90
C ALA A 263 -8.01 39.63 -22.75
N ALA A 264 -8.86 38.91 -23.50
CA ALA A 264 -8.43 37.88 -24.44
C ALA A 264 -7.54 38.46 -25.55
N LEU A 265 -7.92 39.59 -26.14
CA LEU A 265 -7.13 40.28 -27.16
C LEU A 265 -5.76 40.68 -26.62
N ASN A 266 -5.71 41.24 -25.41
CA ASN A 266 -4.46 41.59 -24.75
C ASN A 266 -3.58 40.36 -24.50
N ALA A 267 -4.15 39.25 -24.02
CA ALA A 267 -3.42 38.02 -23.76
C ALA A 267 -2.79 37.44 -25.03
N VAL A 268 -3.59 37.18 -26.07
CA VAL A 268 -3.12 36.46 -27.27
C VAL A 268 -2.27 37.37 -28.17
N HIS A 269 -2.75 38.59 -28.46
CA HIS A 269 -2.14 39.43 -29.50
C HIS A 269 -1.07 40.37 -28.96
N LYS A 270 -1.05 40.68 -27.66
CA LYS A 270 -0.05 41.58 -27.07
C LYS A 270 0.94 40.88 -26.13
N ALA A 271 0.45 39.99 -25.26
CA ALA A 271 1.28 39.24 -24.32
C ALA A 271 1.80 37.91 -24.90
N GLY A 272 1.29 37.45 -26.05
CA GLY A 272 1.82 36.28 -26.76
C GLY A 272 1.40 34.92 -26.18
N PHE A 273 0.25 34.85 -25.51
CA PHE A 273 -0.31 33.55 -25.12
C PHE A 273 -0.78 32.74 -26.34
N ASP A 274 -0.69 31.41 -26.25
CA ASP A 274 -1.17 30.51 -27.30
C ASP A 274 -2.71 30.52 -27.40
N GLY A 275 -3.37 30.84 -26.29
CA GLY A 275 -4.81 31.06 -26.20
C GLY A 275 -5.26 31.50 -24.81
N VAL A 276 -6.56 31.44 -24.56
CA VAL A 276 -7.16 31.79 -23.26
C VAL A 276 -8.13 30.71 -22.79
N GLU A 277 -8.24 30.55 -21.47
CA GLU A 277 -9.27 29.73 -20.82
C GLU A 277 -10.29 30.64 -20.12
N ILE A 278 -11.57 30.52 -20.45
CA ILE A 278 -12.65 31.23 -19.76
C ILE A 278 -12.99 30.48 -18.47
N HIS A 279 -12.97 31.16 -17.31
CA HIS A 279 -13.27 30.52 -16.03
C HIS A 279 -14.77 30.54 -15.71
N ASN A 280 -15.50 29.48 -16.08
CA ASN A 280 -16.92 29.24 -15.72
C ASN A 280 -17.08 28.10 -14.69
N ALA A 281 -16.33 28.19 -13.60
CA ALA A 281 -16.23 27.13 -12.60
C ALA A 281 -15.99 27.71 -11.21
N ASN A 282 -16.07 26.84 -10.20
CA ASN A 282 -15.72 27.07 -8.81
C ASN A 282 -16.44 28.24 -8.16
N GLY A 283 -17.65 28.58 -8.62
CA GLY A 283 -18.48 29.61 -7.99
C GLY A 283 -18.09 31.05 -8.28
N TYR A 284 -17.29 31.30 -9.31
CA TYR A 284 -16.96 32.65 -9.78
C TYR A 284 -18.00 33.21 -10.74
N LEU A 285 -17.86 34.47 -11.17
CA LEU A 285 -18.97 35.26 -11.73
C LEU A 285 -19.77 34.55 -12.83
N LEU A 286 -19.13 33.89 -13.80
CA LEU A 286 -19.87 33.20 -14.87
C LEU A 286 -20.61 31.95 -14.35
N ASP A 287 -20.01 31.23 -13.40
CA ASP A 287 -20.63 30.06 -12.75
C ASP A 287 -21.80 30.49 -11.85
N GLN A 288 -21.69 31.66 -11.21
CA GLN A 288 -22.76 32.30 -10.44
C GLN A 288 -23.99 32.61 -11.31
N PHE A 289 -23.82 32.88 -12.61
CA PHE A 289 -24.93 32.99 -13.55
C PHE A 289 -25.42 31.63 -14.05
N THR A 290 -24.52 30.65 -14.21
CA THR A 290 -24.84 29.34 -14.78
C THR A 290 -25.75 28.50 -13.87
N GLN A 291 -25.55 28.55 -12.55
CA GLN A 291 -26.21 27.66 -11.59
C GLN A 291 -27.43 28.29 -10.92
N ASP A 292 -28.48 27.50 -10.67
CA ASP A 292 -29.73 27.97 -10.06
C ASP A 292 -29.63 28.22 -8.55
N VAL A 293 -28.58 27.75 -7.89
CA VAL A 293 -28.25 28.03 -6.48
C VAL A 293 -27.82 29.48 -6.23
N THR A 294 -27.46 30.21 -7.29
CA THR A 294 -26.99 31.60 -7.21
C THR A 294 -27.68 32.57 -8.16
N ASN A 295 -28.28 32.07 -9.24
CA ASN A 295 -28.99 32.88 -10.21
C ASN A 295 -30.50 32.73 -10.06
N HIS A 296 -31.09 33.65 -9.29
CA HIS A 296 -32.54 33.79 -9.10
C HIS A 296 -33.13 34.95 -9.93
N ARG A 297 -32.45 35.34 -11.02
CA ARG A 297 -32.96 36.42 -11.89
C ARG A 297 -34.21 35.98 -12.63
N THR A 298 -35.07 36.96 -12.91
CA THR A 298 -36.31 36.78 -13.67
C THR A 298 -36.27 37.46 -15.05
N ASP A 299 -35.13 38.00 -15.43
CA ASP A 299 -34.89 38.60 -16.75
C ASP A 299 -34.27 37.57 -17.73
N GLU A 300 -33.79 38.03 -18.89
CA GLU A 300 -33.24 37.16 -19.93
C GLU A 300 -31.96 36.39 -19.52
N TYR A 301 -31.41 36.68 -18.34
CA TYR A 301 -30.22 36.03 -17.79
C TYR A 301 -30.50 35.04 -16.65
N GLY A 302 -31.77 34.76 -16.30
CA GLY A 302 -32.12 33.74 -15.32
C GLY A 302 -33.49 33.08 -15.53
N GLY A 303 -33.90 32.24 -14.59
CA GLY A 303 -35.21 31.58 -14.59
C GLY A 303 -35.34 30.31 -15.46
N SER A 304 -34.46 30.09 -16.44
CA SER A 304 -34.40 28.85 -17.23
C SER A 304 -32.95 28.40 -17.48
N VAL A 305 -32.77 27.16 -17.97
CA VAL A 305 -31.45 26.61 -18.33
C VAL A 305 -30.76 27.48 -19.39
N GLU A 306 -31.51 27.89 -20.41
CA GLU A 306 -31.05 28.71 -21.53
C GLU A 306 -30.66 30.12 -21.06
N ASN A 307 -31.49 30.73 -20.23
CA ASN A 307 -31.25 32.09 -19.76
C ASN A 307 -30.06 32.15 -18.78
N ARG A 308 -29.91 31.18 -17.88
CA ARG A 308 -28.73 31.07 -17.00
C ARG A 308 -27.43 30.86 -17.78
N ALA A 309 -27.50 30.13 -18.90
CA ALA A 309 -26.37 29.93 -19.80
C ALA A 309 -25.99 31.18 -20.63
N ARG A 310 -26.91 32.13 -20.80
CA ARG A 310 -26.79 33.23 -21.78
C ARG A 310 -25.56 34.09 -21.58
N PHE A 311 -25.28 34.53 -20.36
CA PHE A 311 -24.14 35.42 -20.11
C PHE A 311 -22.81 34.74 -20.45
N MET A 312 -22.63 33.49 -20.03
CA MET A 312 -21.43 32.72 -20.34
C MET A 312 -21.28 32.50 -21.86
N LEU A 313 -22.37 32.18 -22.57
CA LEU A 313 -22.34 32.00 -24.02
C LEU A 313 -22.01 33.31 -24.77
N GLU A 314 -22.52 34.45 -24.31
CA GLU A 314 -22.15 35.77 -24.86
C GLU A 314 -20.66 36.08 -24.64
N VAL A 315 -20.10 35.71 -23.48
CA VAL A 315 -18.66 35.82 -23.22
C VAL A 315 -17.86 34.90 -24.14
N VAL A 316 -18.29 33.64 -24.33
CA VAL A 316 -17.67 32.71 -25.27
C VAL A 316 -17.66 33.30 -26.68
N ASP A 317 -18.79 33.78 -27.18
CA ASP A 317 -18.90 34.39 -28.51
C ASP A 317 -17.97 35.59 -28.68
N ALA A 318 -17.92 36.47 -27.68
CA ALA A 318 -17.09 37.68 -27.74
C ALA A 318 -15.59 37.35 -27.70
N VAL A 319 -15.18 36.39 -26.87
CA VAL A 319 -13.78 35.92 -26.81
C VAL A 319 -13.39 35.20 -28.10
N VAL A 320 -14.25 34.32 -28.62
CA VAL A 320 -14.03 33.64 -29.90
C VAL A 320 -13.88 34.66 -31.03
N LYS A 321 -14.72 35.70 -31.06
CA LYS A 321 -14.60 36.79 -32.04
C LYS A 321 -13.27 37.56 -31.91
N ALA A 322 -12.74 37.70 -30.69
CA ALA A 322 -11.50 38.43 -30.43
C ALA A 322 -10.23 37.65 -30.79
N VAL A 323 -10.18 36.34 -30.52
CA VAL A 323 -8.93 35.54 -30.64
C VAL A 323 -9.06 34.26 -31.46
N GLY A 324 -10.28 33.90 -31.88
CA GLY A 324 -10.59 32.70 -32.64
C GLY A 324 -10.93 31.49 -31.77
N PRO A 325 -11.76 30.56 -32.29
CA PRO A 325 -12.26 29.42 -31.52
C PRO A 325 -11.15 28.43 -31.14
N ARG A 326 -10.15 28.24 -32.02
CA ARG A 326 -9.02 27.32 -31.81
C ARG A 326 -8.07 27.75 -30.68
N LYS A 327 -8.17 29.00 -30.24
CA LYS A 327 -7.40 29.61 -29.14
C LYS A 327 -8.25 29.86 -27.90
N THR A 328 -9.50 29.40 -27.89
CA THR A 328 -10.43 29.61 -26.78
C THR A 328 -10.76 28.28 -26.12
N GLY A 329 -10.51 28.18 -24.83
CA GLY A 329 -10.96 27.10 -23.95
C GLY A 329 -11.93 27.62 -22.89
N ILE A 330 -12.65 26.72 -22.22
CA ILE A 330 -13.54 27.05 -21.10
C ILE A 330 -13.47 25.99 -20.02
N ARG A 331 -13.52 26.40 -18.75
CA ARG A 331 -13.49 25.51 -17.59
C ARG A 331 -14.83 25.43 -16.87
N PHE A 332 -15.24 24.22 -16.47
CA PHE A 332 -16.44 23.90 -15.70
C PHE A 332 -16.13 23.08 -14.43
N SER A 333 -17.02 23.15 -13.44
CA SER A 333 -17.00 22.30 -12.24
C SER A 333 -18.42 21.89 -11.82
N PRO A 334 -19.11 21.04 -12.61
CA PRO A 334 -20.55 20.82 -12.47
C PRO A 334 -20.98 20.32 -11.09
N TRP A 335 -20.10 19.57 -10.43
CA TRP A 335 -20.37 18.82 -9.21
C TRP A 335 -19.73 19.43 -7.95
N ASN A 336 -18.87 20.43 -8.11
CA ASN A 336 -18.07 20.91 -6.98
C ASN A 336 -18.89 21.87 -6.11
N PRO A 337 -19.11 21.58 -4.82
CA PRO A 337 -19.89 22.45 -3.94
C PRO A 337 -19.13 23.69 -3.44
N PHE A 338 -17.87 23.86 -3.85
CA PHE A 338 -17.03 24.98 -3.44
C PHE A 338 -17.72 26.34 -3.70
N GLN A 339 -17.68 27.24 -2.70
CA GLN A 339 -18.33 28.57 -2.74
C GLN A 339 -19.86 28.53 -2.89
N ASP A 340 -20.50 27.56 -2.23
CA ASP A 340 -21.94 27.27 -2.25
C ASP A 340 -22.49 27.03 -3.66
N MET A 341 -21.70 26.35 -4.48
CA MET A 341 -22.16 25.82 -5.77
C MET A 341 -22.76 24.43 -5.60
N GLY A 342 -23.20 23.84 -6.72
CA GLY A 342 -23.76 22.49 -6.78
C GLY A 342 -25.28 22.54 -6.72
N MET A 343 -25.93 22.27 -7.86
CA MET A 343 -27.39 22.27 -7.96
C MET A 343 -28.00 21.08 -7.21
N ASP A 344 -29.19 21.27 -6.64
CA ASP A 344 -29.85 20.36 -5.68
C ASP A 344 -30.09 18.92 -6.16
N ASN A 345 -29.98 18.63 -7.47
CA ASN A 345 -30.02 17.26 -7.96
C ASN A 345 -29.24 17.04 -9.26
N VAL A 346 -28.85 15.78 -9.47
CA VAL A 346 -28.07 15.29 -10.62
C VAL A 346 -28.71 15.65 -11.96
N SER A 347 -30.04 15.57 -12.06
CA SER A 347 -30.77 15.83 -13.31
C SER A 347 -30.66 17.30 -13.75
N LYS A 348 -30.84 18.24 -12.82
CA LYS A 348 -30.69 19.68 -13.08
C LYS A 348 -29.27 20.03 -13.50
N THR A 349 -28.25 19.50 -12.80
CA THR A 349 -26.85 19.69 -13.15
C THR A 349 -26.58 19.17 -14.56
N LYS A 350 -26.95 17.92 -14.85
CA LYS A 350 -26.77 17.34 -16.19
C LYS A 350 -27.50 18.16 -17.25
N ALA A 351 -28.73 18.61 -17.02
CA ALA A 351 -29.48 19.44 -17.97
C ALA A 351 -28.80 20.79 -18.25
N GLN A 352 -28.39 21.51 -17.20
CA GLN A 352 -27.72 22.81 -17.32
C GLN A 352 -26.41 22.69 -18.09
N PHE A 353 -25.56 21.74 -17.70
CA PHE A 353 -24.24 21.58 -18.31
C PHE A 353 -24.30 20.89 -19.69
N SER A 354 -25.29 20.03 -19.95
CA SER A 354 -25.49 19.47 -21.30
C SER A 354 -25.86 20.57 -22.29
N TYR A 355 -26.73 21.51 -21.89
CA TYR A 355 -27.13 22.62 -22.75
C TYR A 355 -25.94 23.51 -23.13
N VAL A 356 -25.13 23.94 -22.15
CA VAL A 356 -23.98 24.82 -22.43
C VAL A 356 -22.96 24.14 -23.34
N VAL A 357 -22.63 22.87 -23.07
CA VAL A 357 -21.65 22.12 -23.86
C VAL A 357 -22.14 21.92 -25.29
N SER A 358 -23.43 21.57 -25.45
CA SER A 358 -24.05 21.40 -26.76
C SER A 358 -24.04 22.69 -27.56
N LYS A 359 -24.39 23.83 -26.94
CA LYS A 359 -24.39 25.13 -27.62
C LYS A 359 -23.01 25.61 -28.01
N ILE A 360 -22.00 25.42 -27.16
CA ILE A 360 -20.61 25.75 -27.54
C ILE A 360 -20.18 24.89 -28.73
N LYS A 361 -20.46 23.57 -28.71
CA LYS A 361 -20.12 22.67 -29.82
C LYS A 361 -20.84 23.04 -31.13
N GLU A 362 -22.12 23.39 -31.05
CA GLU A 362 -22.96 23.78 -32.20
C GLU A 362 -22.46 25.06 -32.86
N VAL A 363 -22.24 26.11 -32.06
CA VAL A 363 -21.90 27.45 -32.57
C VAL A 363 -20.42 27.55 -32.94
N HIS A 364 -19.54 26.86 -32.19
CA HIS A 364 -18.09 26.92 -32.36
C HIS A 364 -17.49 25.52 -32.55
N PRO A 365 -17.70 24.86 -33.71
CA PRO A 365 -17.24 23.48 -33.92
C PRO A 365 -15.71 23.31 -33.88
N THR A 366 -14.94 24.39 -33.98
CA THR A 366 -13.47 24.37 -33.88
C THR A 366 -12.94 24.96 -32.58
N PHE A 367 -13.77 25.04 -31.55
CA PHE A 367 -13.38 25.46 -30.20
C PHE A 367 -12.22 24.59 -29.67
N SER A 368 -11.29 25.18 -28.91
CA SER A 368 -10.04 24.50 -28.54
C SER A 368 -10.28 23.36 -27.57
N TYR A 369 -10.85 23.65 -26.40
CA TYR A 369 -11.13 22.62 -25.40
C TYR A 369 -12.19 23.02 -24.38
N ILE A 370 -12.76 21.99 -23.75
CA ILE A 370 -13.45 22.11 -22.46
C ILE A 370 -12.56 21.50 -21.39
N HIS A 371 -12.46 22.18 -20.24
CA HIS A 371 -11.77 21.71 -19.06
C HIS A 371 -12.78 21.42 -17.95
N VAL A 372 -12.81 20.21 -17.41
CA VAL A 372 -13.74 19.83 -16.33
C VAL A 372 -13.00 19.43 -15.06
N LEU A 373 -13.60 19.77 -13.92
CA LEU A 373 -13.27 19.13 -12.64
C LEU A 373 -14.09 17.85 -12.46
N GLU A 374 -13.42 16.74 -12.16
CA GLU A 374 -14.05 15.47 -11.85
C GLU A 374 -14.76 15.49 -10.48
N PRO A 375 -15.91 14.81 -10.35
CA PRO A 375 -16.70 14.76 -9.11
C PRO A 375 -15.94 14.35 -7.85
N ARG A 376 -14.89 13.51 -8.01
CA ARG A 376 -14.01 13.13 -6.91
C ARG A 376 -13.31 14.32 -6.23
N LEU A 377 -13.26 15.50 -6.85
CA LEU A 377 -12.83 16.72 -6.18
C LEU A 377 -14.06 17.42 -5.56
N LYS A 378 -14.33 17.13 -4.29
CA LYS A 378 -15.48 17.67 -3.56
C LYS A 378 -15.02 18.80 -2.62
N GLY A 379 -15.37 20.04 -2.96
CA GLY A 379 -14.86 21.22 -2.27
C GLY A 379 -13.35 21.35 -2.49
N LEU A 380 -12.58 21.28 -1.40
CA LEU A 380 -11.11 21.26 -1.44
C LEU A 380 -10.52 19.83 -1.31
N ASP A 381 -11.37 18.84 -1.05
CA ASP A 381 -10.99 17.47 -0.74
C ASP A 381 -11.02 16.55 -1.97
N VAL A 382 -10.22 15.49 -1.92
CA VAL A 382 -10.18 14.45 -2.94
C VAL A 382 -10.75 13.16 -2.35
N LEU A 383 -11.80 12.66 -2.99
CA LEU A 383 -12.40 11.36 -2.73
C LEU A 383 -11.67 10.28 -3.54
N ASP A 384 -11.71 9.05 -3.04
CA ASP A 384 -11.07 7.91 -3.71
C ASP A 384 -11.81 7.47 -4.99
N HIS A 385 -13.09 7.79 -5.10
CA HIS A 385 -13.93 7.56 -6.28
C HIS A 385 -14.94 8.69 -6.48
N ASN A 386 -15.52 8.78 -7.68
CA ASN A 386 -16.62 9.72 -7.94
C ASN A 386 -17.86 9.26 -7.13
N PRO A 387 -18.62 10.18 -6.50
CA PRO A 387 -19.90 9.86 -5.87
C PRO A 387 -20.88 9.19 -6.84
N GLU A 388 -21.76 8.32 -6.31
CA GLU A 388 -22.73 7.58 -7.12
C GLU A 388 -23.66 8.53 -7.89
N GLY A 389 -23.76 8.32 -9.20
CA GLY A 389 -24.57 9.15 -10.11
C GLY A 389 -23.94 10.47 -10.57
N GLU A 390 -22.80 10.86 -10.01
CA GLU A 390 -22.03 12.04 -10.41
C GLU A 390 -20.87 11.64 -11.33
N ASP A 391 -20.91 12.11 -12.57
CA ASP A 391 -19.89 11.83 -13.59
C ASP A 391 -19.87 12.94 -14.64
N ASN A 392 -18.75 13.09 -15.34
CA ASN A 392 -18.62 14.01 -16.49
C ASN A 392 -18.70 13.28 -17.83
N ASP A 393 -19.16 12.02 -17.87
CA ASP A 393 -19.23 11.26 -19.12
C ASP A 393 -20.28 11.84 -20.07
N PHE A 394 -21.37 12.40 -19.56
CA PHE A 394 -22.33 13.15 -20.39
C PHE A 394 -21.68 14.34 -21.14
N ILE A 395 -20.69 15.01 -20.54
CA ILE A 395 -19.93 16.08 -21.21
C ILE A 395 -19.03 15.47 -22.28
N ARG A 396 -18.35 14.36 -21.99
CA ARG A 396 -17.50 13.66 -22.97
C ARG A 396 -18.30 13.19 -24.18
N GLU A 397 -19.47 12.60 -23.96
CA GLU A 397 -20.38 12.12 -24.99
C GLU A 397 -20.85 13.23 -25.93
N ILE A 398 -21.21 14.40 -25.36
CA ILE A 398 -21.59 15.57 -26.18
C ILE A 398 -20.36 16.14 -26.89
N TRP A 399 -19.23 16.29 -26.20
CA TRP A 399 -18.11 17.11 -26.65
C TRP A 399 -17.19 16.40 -27.66
N THR A 400 -16.96 15.10 -27.48
CA THR A 400 -15.93 14.33 -28.19
C THR A 400 -16.51 13.42 -29.27
N SER A 401 -15.80 13.32 -30.40
CA SER A 401 -16.06 12.38 -31.49
C SER A 401 -14.79 12.25 -32.36
N PRO A 402 -14.66 11.22 -33.23
CA PRO A 402 -13.50 11.08 -34.10
C PRO A 402 -13.24 12.28 -35.03
N GLU A 403 -14.27 13.01 -35.44
CA GLU A 403 -14.13 14.23 -36.24
C GLU A 403 -13.57 15.40 -35.41
N ASP A 404 -14.01 15.48 -34.16
CA ASP A 404 -13.51 16.46 -33.19
C ASP A 404 -12.02 16.24 -32.90
N ASP A 405 -11.61 14.96 -32.96
CA ASP A 405 -10.22 14.58 -32.83
C ASP A 405 -9.32 15.10 -33.94
N GLN A 406 -9.78 15.06 -35.18
CA GLN A 406 -9.05 15.59 -36.32
C GLN A 406 -8.98 17.12 -36.30
N ASN A 407 -10.06 17.74 -35.81
CA ASN A 407 -10.18 19.19 -35.70
C ASN A 407 -9.41 19.78 -34.51
N GLY A 408 -8.79 18.95 -33.65
CA GLY A 408 -7.99 19.41 -32.51
C GLY A 408 -8.82 19.90 -31.33
N ARG A 409 -10.13 19.58 -31.28
CA ARG A 409 -11.00 19.90 -30.14
C ARG A 409 -10.81 18.85 -29.06
N ARG A 410 -10.54 19.27 -27.82
CA ARG A 410 -10.11 18.37 -26.74
C ARG A 410 -10.91 18.52 -25.47
N LEU A 411 -10.88 17.50 -24.62
CA LEU A 411 -11.30 17.62 -23.24
C LEU A 411 -10.07 17.54 -22.33
N ILE A 412 -10.00 18.49 -21.40
CA ILE A 412 -9.05 18.48 -20.29
C ILE A 412 -9.80 18.06 -19.04
N SER A 413 -9.30 17.07 -18.32
CA SER A 413 -9.87 16.65 -17.04
C SER A 413 -8.88 16.90 -15.90
N ALA A 414 -9.39 17.41 -14.78
CA ALA A 414 -8.62 17.68 -13.57
C ALA A 414 -9.39 17.22 -12.33
N GLY A 415 -8.67 16.98 -11.23
CA GLY A 415 -9.26 16.61 -9.93
C GLY A 415 -8.84 15.23 -9.46
N GLY A 416 -7.94 15.20 -8.49
CA GLY A 416 -7.56 13.99 -7.77
C GLY A 416 -6.72 12.95 -8.52
N TYR A 417 -6.18 13.28 -9.70
CA TYR A 417 -5.41 12.33 -10.50
C TYR A 417 -4.13 11.85 -9.82
N THR A 418 -4.00 10.52 -9.69
CA THR A 418 -2.73 9.81 -9.54
C THR A 418 -2.14 9.51 -10.93
N ARG A 419 -0.92 8.95 -10.98
CA ARG A 419 -0.31 8.53 -12.25
C ARG A 419 -1.16 7.47 -12.94
N GLU A 420 -1.62 6.47 -12.19
CA GLU A 420 -2.37 5.31 -12.68
C GLU A 420 -3.72 5.76 -13.23
N LEU A 421 -4.42 6.63 -12.49
CA LEU A 421 -5.70 7.17 -12.91
C LEU A 421 -5.56 8.09 -14.13
N ALA A 422 -4.46 8.83 -14.24
CA ALA A 422 -4.17 9.66 -15.40
C ALA A 422 -3.89 8.82 -16.65
N ILE A 423 -3.15 7.72 -16.50
CA ILE A 423 -2.93 6.74 -17.58
C ILE A 423 -4.28 6.15 -18.02
N GLU A 424 -5.10 5.72 -17.06
CA GLU A 424 -6.41 5.13 -17.35
C GLU A 424 -7.31 6.10 -18.13
N TYR A 425 -7.46 7.34 -17.67
CA TYR A 425 -8.32 8.32 -18.33
C TYR A 425 -7.78 8.72 -19.70
N ALA A 426 -6.46 8.92 -19.83
CA ALA A 426 -5.86 9.20 -21.13
C ALA A 426 -6.06 8.04 -22.12
N ASP A 427 -5.92 6.79 -21.66
CA ASP A 427 -5.99 5.60 -22.51
C ASP A 427 -7.44 5.27 -22.92
N LYS A 428 -8.35 5.26 -21.95
CA LYS A 428 -9.76 4.88 -22.14
C LYS A 428 -10.61 6.02 -22.69
N LYS A 429 -10.45 7.25 -22.16
CA LYS A 429 -11.29 8.41 -22.50
C LYS A 429 -10.64 9.35 -23.52
N GLY A 430 -9.32 9.31 -23.67
CA GLY A 430 -8.59 10.15 -24.61
C GLY A 430 -8.24 11.54 -24.08
N ASP A 431 -8.54 11.82 -22.81
CA ASP A 431 -8.44 13.13 -22.18
C ASP A 431 -6.99 13.66 -22.11
N ILE A 432 -6.86 14.99 -22.05
CA ILE A 432 -5.68 15.66 -21.49
C ILE A 432 -5.87 15.74 -19.98
N ILE A 433 -4.87 15.34 -19.20
CA ILE A 433 -4.95 15.31 -17.74
C ILE A 433 -4.21 16.50 -17.15
N ALA A 434 -4.95 17.38 -16.47
CA ALA A 434 -4.41 18.57 -15.83
C ALA A 434 -4.17 18.34 -14.33
N PHE A 435 -2.97 18.68 -13.87
CA PHE A 435 -2.53 18.52 -12.49
C PHE A 435 -2.36 19.89 -11.81
N GLY A 436 -2.92 20.00 -10.60
CA GLY A 436 -2.82 21.19 -9.76
C GLY A 436 -1.71 21.09 -8.72
N ARG A 437 -2.11 20.75 -7.48
CA ARG A 437 -1.25 20.62 -6.28
C ARG A 437 0.09 19.92 -6.54
N VAL A 438 0.06 18.80 -7.26
CA VAL A 438 1.24 17.98 -7.51
C VAL A 438 2.21 18.67 -8.48
N PHE A 439 1.71 19.41 -9.47
CA PHE A 439 2.55 20.15 -10.42
C PHE A 439 3.13 21.44 -9.80
N ILE A 440 2.54 21.94 -8.70
CA ILE A 440 3.21 22.98 -7.88
C ILE A 440 4.56 22.46 -7.37
N ALA A 441 4.60 21.26 -6.80
CA ALA A 441 5.82 20.73 -6.18
C ALA A 441 6.77 19.99 -7.15
N ASN A 442 6.31 19.69 -8.36
CA ASN A 442 7.05 18.88 -9.33
C ASN A 442 7.17 19.65 -10.64
N PRO A 443 8.18 20.53 -10.80
CA PRO A 443 8.31 21.33 -12.02
C PRO A 443 8.49 20.48 -13.28
N ASP A 444 8.99 19.25 -13.15
CA ASP A 444 9.17 18.25 -14.21
C ASP A 444 8.15 17.12 -14.17
N LEU A 445 6.93 17.38 -13.69
CA LEU A 445 5.89 16.37 -13.52
C LEU A 445 5.69 15.45 -14.75
N PRO A 446 5.63 15.94 -16.00
CA PRO A 446 5.47 15.03 -17.15
C PRO A 446 6.60 14.00 -17.26
N TYR A 447 7.84 14.42 -17.00
CA TYR A 447 9.00 13.52 -17.01
C TYR A 447 8.89 12.48 -15.90
N ARG A 448 8.50 12.92 -14.69
CA ARG A 448 8.32 12.01 -13.55
C ARG A 448 7.22 10.99 -13.79
N LEU A 449 6.07 11.41 -14.33
CA LEU A 449 4.98 10.50 -14.66
C LEU A 449 5.39 9.49 -15.74
N GLU A 450 6.11 9.91 -16.77
CA GLU A 450 6.58 9.01 -17.85
C GLU A 450 7.50 7.92 -17.30
N HIS A 451 8.43 8.30 -16.41
CA HIS A 451 9.48 7.42 -15.89
C HIS A 451 9.13 6.79 -14.53
N ASN A 452 7.89 6.98 -14.06
CA ASN A 452 7.43 6.54 -12.74
C ASN A 452 8.35 6.98 -11.59
N ILE A 453 8.85 8.22 -11.66
CA ILE A 453 9.69 8.82 -10.63
C ILE A 453 8.80 9.33 -9.49
N PRO A 454 9.16 9.09 -8.22
CA PRO A 454 8.43 9.63 -7.07
C PRO A 454 8.21 11.14 -7.15
N LEU A 455 7.01 11.57 -6.76
CA LEU A 455 6.60 12.96 -6.80
C LEU A 455 6.97 13.64 -5.49
N THR A 456 7.61 14.81 -5.58
CA THR A 456 7.84 15.72 -4.46
C THR A 456 6.50 16.10 -3.84
N SER A 457 6.42 16.04 -2.51
CA SER A 457 5.23 16.50 -1.77
C SER A 457 5.10 18.03 -1.84
N TYR A 458 3.87 18.52 -1.81
CA TYR A 458 3.57 19.95 -1.86
C TYR A 458 3.30 20.53 -0.47
N ASP A 459 3.80 21.74 -0.21
CA ASP A 459 3.52 22.50 1.01
C ASP A 459 2.23 23.32 0.84
N ARG A 460 1.15 22.96 1.54
CA ARG A 460 -0.10 23.74 1.49
C ARG A 460 0.05 25.13 2.10
N THR A 461 0.97 25.34 3.05
CA THR A 461 1.16 26.64 3.73
C THR A 461 1.71 27.70 2.78
N THR A 462 2.42 27.28 1.73
CA THR A 462 3.04 28.18 0.75
C THR A 462 2.13 28.53 -0.43
N PHE A 463 0.96 27.90 -0.53
CA PHE A 463 0.06 28.05 -1.69
C PHE A 463 -0.38 29.50 -1.87
N TYR A 464 -0.80 30.17 -0.80
CA TYR A 464 -1.43 31.50 -0.90
C TYR A 464 -0.62 32.60 -0.23
N VAL A 465 0.70 32.46 -0.18
CA VAL A 465 1.59 33.52 0.31
C VAL A 465 1.61 34.68 -0.68
N GLU A 466 1.15 35.85 -0.24
CA GLU A 466 0.94 37.02 -1.07
C GLU A 466 2.20 37.88 -1.22
N ASN A 467 2.37 38.50 -2.40
CA ASN A 467 3.34 39.58 -2.66
C ASN A 467 4.80 39.29 -2.27
N ARG A 468 5.26 38.05 -2.48
CA ARG A 468 6.67 37.67 -2.22
C ARG A 468 7.40 37.30 -3.50
N VAL A 469 8.65 37.75 -3.58
CA VAL A 469 9.65 37.28 -4.55
C VAL A 469 10.51 36.14 -3.99
N ASP A 470 10.22 35.69 -2.77
CA ASP A 470 10.86 34.54 -2.13
C ASP A 470 10.58 33.27 -2.94
N PRO A 471 11.60 32.50 -3.36
CA PRO A 471 11.43 31.25 -4.08
C PRO A 471 10.67 30.17 -3.30
N LYS A 472 10.59 30.29 -1.97
CA LYS A 472 10.06 29.29 -1.08
C LYS A 472 8.63 28.84 -1.38
N GLY A 473 8.46 27.54 -1.60
CA GLY A 473 7.20 26.91 -1.98
C GLY A 473 6.62 27.39 -3.31
N TYR A 474 7.44 27.99 -4.17
CA TYR A 474 7.04 28.53 -5.47
C TYR A 474 8.01 28.10 -6.59
N THR A 475 9.27 28.51 -6.54
CA THR A 475 10.33 28.16 -7.52
C THR A 475 11.47 27.32 -6.94
N ASP A 476 11.47 27.03 -5.64
CA ASP A 476 12.51 26.25 -4.96
C ASP A 476 12.31 24.72 -5.00
N TYR A 477 11.19 24.24 -5.53
CA TYR A 477 10.94 22.81 -5.64
C TYR A 477 11.94 22.12 -6.59
N PRO A 478 12.54 20.97 -6.19
CA PRO A 478 13.59 20.33 -6.95
C PRO A 478 13.07 19.63 -8.22
N PHE A 479 13.93 19.59 -9.24
CA PHE A 479 13.81 18.66 -10.38
C PHE A 479 14.27 17.26 -9.95
N ALA A 480 13.80 16.21 -10.63
CA ALA A 480 14.14 14.82 -10.34
C ALA A 480 15.66 14.54 -10.45
N ASP A 481 16.36 15.27 -11.34
CA ASP A 481 17.79 15.10 -11.63
C ASP A 481 18.70 16.15 -10.96
N ALA A 482 18.26 16.82 -9.88
CA ALA A 482 19.03 17.90 -9.24
C ALA A 482 20.45 17.49 -8.79
N ASP A 483 20.74 16.19 -8.64
CA ASP A 483 22.09 15.65 -8.37
C ASP A 483 23.08 15.77 -9.55
N ARG A 484 22.62 16.05 -10.78
CA ARG A 484 23.54 16.33 -11.91
C ARG A 484 24.02 17.78 -11.99
N SER A 485 23.48 18.68 -11.18
CA SER A 485 23.92 20.09 -11.14
C SER A 485 25.32 20.25 -10.53
N PHE A 486 25.75 19.31 -9.68
CA PHE A 486 27.11 19.24 -9.14
C PHE A 486 28.16 18.92 -10.23
N MET A 487 27.78 18.14 -11.25
CA MET A 487 28.66 17.76 -12.36
C MET A 487 28.80 18.85 -13.45
N ARG A 488 27.90 19.83 -13.51
CA ARG A 488 28.00 20.97 -14.46
C ARG A 488 28.82 22.14 -13.92
N LYS A 489 28.94 22.31 -12.60
CA LYS A 489 29.87 23.30 -12.01
C LYS A 489 31.34 22.89 -12.17
N GLY A 490 31.64 21.59 -12.29
CA GLY A 490 33.00 21.09 -12.51
C GLY A 490 33.60 21.29 -13.92
N VAL A 491 32.83 21.79 -14.89
CA VAL A 491 33.30 21.97 -16.28
C VAL A 491 33.63 23.44 -16.61
N HIS A 492 33.41 24.37 -15.69
CA HIS A 492 33.80 25.78 -15.86
C HIS A 492 35.05 26.20 -15.09
N GLU A 493 35.63 25.36 -14.21
CA GLU A 493 36.86 25.66 -13.45
C GLU A 493 38.13 24.94 -13.95
N LEU A 494 38.05 24.11 -15.00
CA LEU A 494 39.23 23.46 -15.61
C LEU A 494 39.88 24.26 -16.75
N ALA A 495 39.52 25.53 -16.90
CA ALA A 495 40.11 26.44 -17.88
C ALA A 495 41.12 27.44 -17.27
N VAL A 496 41.76 27.11 -16.15
CA VAL A 496 42.92 27.87 -15.65
C VAL A 496 43.85 26.90 -14.94
N TYR A 497 44.81 26.32 -15.65
CA TYR A 497 46.17 25.99 -15.18
C TYR A 497 46.89 25.32 -16.36
N LYS A 498 47.37 26.17 -17.26
CA LYS A 498 48.52 25.84 -18.09
C LYS A 498 49.75 25.93 -17.19
N ASP A 499 50.64 24.98 -17.38
CA ASP A 499 52.08 25.05 -17.17
C ASP A 499 52.64 24.27 -15.96
N GLN A 500 53.79 23.66 -16.28
CA GLN A 500 54.79 23.03 -15.42
C GLN A 500 54.73 21.53 -15.17
N SER A 501 55.55 20.90 -16.01
CA SER A 501 56.23 19.62 -15.92
C SER A 501 56.87 19.30 -14.56
N SER A 502 57.11 17.99 -14.39
CA SER A 502 58.25 17.33 -13.69
C SER A 502 57.96 16.53 -12.40
N MET A 503 58.24 15.22 -12.54
CA MET A 503 58.92 14.29 -11.61
C MET A 503 58.08 13.03 -11.29
N ILE A 504 58.34 11.94 -12.01
CA ILE A 504 59.20 10.80 -11.59
C ILE A 504 58.45 9.95 -10.56
N ALA A 505 57.76 8.89 -11.00
CA ALA A 505 58.33 7.56 -11.24
C ALA A 505 59.05 7.00 -10.01
N LEU A 506 58.39 6.11 -9.27
CA LEU A 506 59.00 4.97 -8.59
C LEU A 506 57.90 4.01 -8.11
N TYR A 507 58.05 2.75 -8.52
CA TYR A 507 57.34 1.54 -8.07
C TYR A 507 55.96 1.18 -8.68
N LEU A 508 56.00 0.56 -9.87
CA LEU A 508 55.43 -0.80 -10.04
C LEU A 508 56.62 -1.75 -9.79
N PRO A 509 56.51 -2.89 -9.08
CA PRO A 509 55.54 -3.95 -9.39
C PRO A 509 55.14 -4.87 -8.20
N ASP A 510 53.86 -5.03 -7.88
CA ASP A 510 53.36 -6.22 -7.16
C ASP A 510 51.83 -6.26 -7.23
N LEU A 511 51.29 -6.99 -8.20
CA LEU A 511 49.92 -7.56 -8.21
C LEU A 511 49.71 -8.39 -9.49
N LEU A 512 50.57 -9.39 -9.67
CA LEU A 512 50.31 -10.54 -10.54
C LEU A 512 50.40 -11.81 -9.70
N SER A 513 49.44 -11.99 -8.78
CA SER A 513 49.11 -13.30 -8.22
C SER A 513 47.77 -13.25 -7.49
N PHE A 514 46.67 -13.44 -8.21
CA PHE A 514 45.45 -13.96 -7.59
C PHE A 514 44.90 -15.07 -8.47
N SER A 515 44.80 -16.26 -7.88
CA SER A 515 44.25 -17.47 -8.49
C SER A 515 42.78 -17.28 -8.86
N THR A 516 42.27 -18.13 -9.75
CA THR A 516 40.87 -18.23 -10.18
C THR A 516 39.87 -18.38 -9.01
N SER A 517 40.33 -18.76 -7.83
CA SER A 517 39.55 -18.74 -6.58
C SER A 517 39.17 -17.33 -6.09
N SER A 518 39.92 -16.29 -6.47
CA SER A 518 39.69 -14.90 -6.04
C SER A 518 38.72 -14.15 -6.96
N ILE A 519 38.55 -14.61 -8.20
CA ILE A 519 37.57 -14.07 -9.15
C ILE A 519 36.17 -14.63 -8.85
N LEU A 520 36.07 -15.86 -8.34
CA LEU A 520 34.81 -16.42 -7.84
C LEU A 520 34.35 -15.74 -6.53
N SER A 521 35.28 -15.26 -5.71
CA SER A 521 34.97 -14.38 -4.56
C SER A 521 34.48 -12.99 -5.01
N LEU A 522 35.02 -12.42 -6.09
CA LEU A 522 34.55 -11.14 -6.64
C LEU A 522 33.20 -11.26 -7.37
N GLN A 523 32.91 -12.39 -8.01
CA GLN A 523 31.60 -12.64 -8.64
C GLN A 523 30.51 -13.03 -7.63
N SER A 524 30.84 -13.66 -6.50
CA SER A 524 29.90 -13.81 -5.37
C SER A 524 29.63 -12.47 -4.67
N THR A 525 30.60 -11.55 -4.70
CA THR A 525 30.45 -10.19 -4.13
C THR A 525 29.67 -9.24 -5.06
N LEU A 526 29.63 -9.51 -6.37
CA LEU A 526 28.91 -8.69 -7.36
C LEU A 526 27.51 -9.22 -7.74
N ARG A 527 27.16 -10.46 -7.39
CA ARG A 527 25.78 -10.98 -7.50
C ARG A 527 24.92 -10.77 -6.24
N ASN A 528 25.51 -10.35 -5.12
CA ASN A 528 24.82 -10.06 -3.86
C ASN A 528 24.63 -8.56 -3.55
N ARG A 529 24.60 -7.69 -4.57
CA ARG A 529 24.34 -6.25 -4.37
C ARG A 529 22.92 -5.85 -4.77
N THR A 530 21.98 -6.17 -3.90
CA THR A 530 20.81 -5.33 -3.58
C THR A 530 20.56 -5.34 -2.07
N MET A 531 21.61 -5.24 -1.25
CA MET A 531 21.47 -4.66 0.08
C MET A 531 21.71 -3.15 -0.03
N SER A 532 20.76 -2.35 0.46
CA SER A 532 20.84 -0.89 0.47
C SER A 532 22.11 -0.43 1.19
N THR A 533 22.86 0.51 0.61
CA THR A 533 24.09 1.05 1.21
C THR A 533 23.85 2.06 2.33
N SER A 534 22.59 2.44 2.60
CA SER A 534 22.25 3.44 3.63
C SER A 534 22.39 2.89 5.04
N LYS A 535 22.86 3.72 5.97
CA LYS A 535 22.85 3.48 7.41
C LYS A 535 21.44 3.22 7.96
N LEU A 536 20.39 3.73 7.29
CA LEU A 536 18.99 3.53 7.71
C LEU A 536 18.62 2.05 7.81
N PHE A 537 19.19 1.19 6.97
CA PHE A 537 18.92 -0.26 6.91
C PHE A 537 20.07 -1.11 7.48
N GLN A 538 21.00 -0.47 8.18
CA GLN A 538 22.13 -1.15 8.81
C GLN A 538 21.85 -1.38 10.30
N PRO A 539 22.39 -2.47 10.87
CA PRO A 539 22.28 -2.75 12.29
C PRO A 539 22.85 -1.64 13.17
N LEU A 540 22.26 -1.45 14.34
CA LEU A 540 22.68 -0.45 15.32
C LEU A 540 22.39 -0.92 16.74
N LYS A 541 23.39 -0.83 17.63
CA LYS A 541 23.21 -1.13 19.06
C LYS A 541 22.55 0.04 19.78
N VAL A 542 21.48 -0.20 20.52
CA VAL A 542 20.75 0.79 21.34
C VAL A 542 20.68 0.24 22.77
N GLY A 543 21.35 0.87 23.73
CA GLY A 543 21.47 0.29 25.07
C GLY A 543 22.05 -1.12 25.03
N ASP A 544 21.25 -2.12 25.43
CA ASP A 544 21.59 -3.55 25.40
C ASP A 544 21.04 -4.32 24.19
N ILE A 545 20.18 -3.69 23.38
CA ILE A 545 19.55 -4.34 22.20
C ILE A 545 20.30 -4.01 20.91
N THR A 546 20.20 -4.89 19.92
CA THR A 546 20.79 -4.68 18.59
C THR A 546 19.69 -4.66 17.55
N LEU A 547 19.38 -3.46 17.05
CA LEU A 547 18.44 -3.29 15.96
C LEU A 547 19.07 -3.77 14.65
N LYS A 548 18.24 -4.25 13.72
CA LYS A 548 18.70 -4.62 12.37
C LYS A 548 18.63 -3.45 11.38
N HIS A 549 17.88 -2.41 11.71
CA HIS A 549 17.75 -1.16 10.96
C HIS A 549 17.45 0.00 11.92
N ARG A 550 17.45 1.22 11.40
CA ARG A 550 17.26 2.46 12.17
C ARG A 550 15.86 3.06 12.02
N VAL A 551 14.89 2.28 11.54
CA VAL A 551 13.46 2.65 11.51
C VAL A 551 12.78 2.19 12.80
N ALA A 552 12.06 3.08 13.48
CA ALA A 552 11.32 2.78 14.72
C ALA A 552 9.85 3.21 14.66
N LEU A 553 8.98 2.56 15.44
CA LEU A 553 7.61 3.03 15.68
C LEU A 553 7.65 4.12 16.75
N ALA A 554 7.13 5.30 16.42
CA ALA A 554 6.98 6.40 17.37
C ALA A 554 5.76 6.15 18.28
N PRO A 555 5.78 6.64 19.53
CA PRO A 555 4.66 6.51 20.46
C PRO A 555 3.45 7.28 19.94
N LEU A 556 2.30 6.60 19.87
CA LEU A 556 1.03 7.13 19.37
C LEU A 556 -0.14 6.52 20.13
N THR A 557 -0.85 7.32 20.94
CA THR A 557 -2.04 6.89 21.68
C THR A 557 -3.19 6.51 20.76
N ARG A 558 -3.78 5.32 20.98
CA ARG A 558 -4.84 4.75 20.13
C ARG A 558 -6.13 4.37 20.89
N PHE A 559 -6.17 4.61 22.20
CA PHE A 559 -7.35 4.43 23.04
C PHE A 559 -7.97 3.00 23.01
N ARG A 560 -7.11 1.98 22.89
CA ARG A 560 -7.51 0.56 22.87
C ARG A 560 -7.29 -0.15 24.20
N ALA A 561 -7.66 0.52 25.29
CA ALA A 561 -7.77 -0.08 26.61
C ALA A 561 -9.23 -0.05 27.11
N ASN A 562 -9.57 -0.98 27.99
CA ASN A 562 -10.87 -0.96 28.66
C ASN A 562 -10.95 0.15 29.72
N GLU A 563 -12.07 0.24 30.43
CA GLU A 563 -12.31 1.23 31.49
C GLU A 563 -11.30 1.15 32.65
N LYS A 564 -10.68 -0.02 32.88
CA LYS A 564 -9.63 -0.20 33.90
C LYS A 564 -8.22 0.06 33.37
N HIS A 565 -8.11 0.71 32.21
CA HIS A 565 -6.85 0.97 31.52
C HIS A 565 -6.05 -0.30 31.15
N VAL A 566 -6.71 -1.47 31.04
CA VAL A 566 -6.09 -2.71 30.58
C VAL A 566 -6.09 -2.73 29.05
N PRO A 567 -4.94 -2.90 28.38
CA PRO A 567 -4.90 -3.07 26.92
C PRO A 567 -5.84 -4.18 26.44
N LEU A 568 -6.63 -3.90 25.41
CA LEU A 568 -7.53 -4.88 24.80
C LEU A 568 -6.73 -5.94 24.02
N PRO A 569 -7.28 -7.15 23.79
CA PRO A 569 -6.57 -8.23 23.08
C PRO A 569 -6.02 -7.83 21.70
N ILE A 570 -6.72 -6.95 20.98
CA ILE A 570 -6.31 -6.46 19.66
C ILE A 570 -5.01 -5.63 19.68
N VAL A 571 -4.63 -5.08 20.85
CA VAL A 571 -3.36 -4.33 21.01
C VAL A 571 -2.16 -5.24 20.75
N LYS A 572 -2.22 -6.50 21.17
CA LYS A 572 -1.19 -7.51 20.90
C LYS A 572 -0.96 -7.68 19.40
N GLU A 573 -2.04 -7.83 18.64
CA GLU A 573 -1.98 -7.99 17.18
C GLU A 573 -1.39 -6.75 16.52
N MET A 574 -1.79 -5.54 16.93
CA MET A 574 -1.27 -4.29 16.36
C MET A 574 0.25 -4.20 16.49
N TYR A 575 0.82 -4.43 17.68
CA TYR A 575 2.27 -4.41 17.86
C TYR A 575 2.97 -5.60 17.19
N ALA A 576 2.38 -6.80 17.21
CA ALA A 576 2.93 -7.97 16.52
C ALA A 576 3.04 -7.75 15.01
N GLN A 577 2.06 -7.09 14.40
CA GLN A 577 2.10 -6.69 12.98
C GLN A 577 3.23 -5.68 12.71
N ARG A 578 3.42 -4.65 13.56
CA ARG A 578 4.50 -3.65 13.40
C ARG A 578 5.89 -4.21 13.74
N ALA A 579 5.93 -5.36 14.41
CA ALA A 579 7.15 -6.14 14.64
C ALA A 579 7.54 -7.04 13.44
N SER A 580 6.82 -6.97 12.32
CA SER A 580 6.97 -7.84 11.14
C SER A 580 8.38 -7.88 10.55
N THR A 581 9.16 -6.79 10.66
CA THR A 581 10.57 -6.78 10.28
C THR A 581 11.43 -7.04 11.52
N PRO A 582 12.17 -8.17 11.61
CA PRO A 582 12.95 -8.49 12.79
C PRO A 582 13.98 -7.42 13.13
N GLY A 583 14.20 -7.17 14.42
CA GLY A 583 15.10 -6.14 14.92
C GLY A 583 14.55 -4.73 14.84
N THR A 584 13.23 -4.56 14.69
CA THR A 584 12.54 -3.26 14.78
C THR A 584 12.46 -2.80 16.23
N LEU A 585 12.67 -1.51 16.48
CA LEU A 585 12.34 -0.88 17.76
C LEU A 585 10.92 -0.33 17.73
N LEU A 586 10.07 -0.78 18.66
CA LEU A 586 8.73 -0.26 18.86
C LEU A 586 8.67 0.54 20.16
N ILE A 587 8.09 1.74 20.13
CA ILE A 587 7.82 2.53 21.33
C ILE A 587 6.30 2.58 21.48
N THR A 588 5.78 2.11 22.62
CA THR A 588 4.33 2.00 22.80
C THR A 588 3.64 3.35 22.80
N GLU A 589 2.33 3.34 22.64
CA GLU A 589 1.50 4.44 23.11
C GLU A 589 1.81 4.85 24.55
N ALA A 590 1.55 6.12 24.83
CA ALA A 590 1.77 6.71 26.13
C ALA A 590 0.91 5.97 27.18
N THR A 591 1.56 5.47 28.22
CA THR A 591 0.97 4.58 29.22
C THR A 591 1.07 5.22 30.59
N PHE A 592 -0.05 5.31 31.29
CA PHE A 592 -0.15 5.96 32.60
C PHE A 592 0.65 5.21 33.67
N ILE A 593 1.40 5.96 34.47
CA ILE A 593 2.24 5.42 35.55
C ILE A 593 1.44 5.02 36.80
N ASP A 594 0.28 5.64 37.00
CA ASP A 594 -0.61 5.45 38.16
C ASP A 594 -2.00 6.00 37.82
N ALA A 595 -3.04 5.57 38.54
CA ALA A 595 -4.39 6.09 38.36
C ALA A 595 -4.47 7.61 38.57
N ARG A 596 -3.63 8.20 39.44
CA ARG A 596 -3.56 9.66 39.67
C ARG A 596 -2.93 10.44 38.53
N ALA A 597 -2.20 9.75 37.65
CA ALA A 597 -1.53 10.33 36.51
C ALA A 597 -2.36 10.22 35.21
N SER A 598 -3.56 9.61 35.30
CA SER A 598 -4.48 9.41 34.19
C SER A 598 -5.30 10.68 33.89
N GLY A 599 -6.53 10.52 33.40
CA GLY A 599 -7.43 11.61 33.02
C GLY A 599 -7.87 11.58 31.56
N LEU A 600 -7.58 10.50 30.83
CA LEU A 600 -8.22 10.20 29.55
C LEU A 600 -8.80 8.79 29.59
N PRO A 601 -10.02 8.59 29.07
CA PRO A 601 -10.63 7.27 29.07
C PRO A 601 -9.90 6.37 28.08
N HIS A 602 -9.85 5.08 28.35
CA HIS A 602 -9.41 4.05 27.39
C HIS A 602 -7.95 4.14 26.90
N ALA A 603 -7.10 4.99 27.50
CA ALA A 603 -5.64 4.89 27.37
C ALA A 603 -5.08 3.85 28.37
N PRO A 604 -3.97 3.16 28.09
CA PRO A 604 -3.50 2.08 28.95
C PRO A 604 -2.73 2.55 30.19
N GLY A 605 -2.66 1.68 31.21
CA GLY A 605 -1.87 1.84 32.43
C GLY A 605 -0.87 0.71 32.67
N ILE A 606 -0.02 0.83 33.70
CA ILE A 606 0.95 -0.21 34.11
C ILE A 606 1.17 -0.32 35.65
N TRP A 607 0.14 -0.04 36.45
CA TRP A 607 0.23 -0.15 37.93
C TRP A 607 -0.45 -1.40 38.50
N SER A 608 -1.42 -1.99 37.79
CA SER A 608 -2.16 -3.18 38.25
C SER A 608 -1.64 -4.48 37.63
N ASP A 609 -1.89 -5.60 38.30
CA ASP A 609 -1.47 -6.93 37.80
C ASP A 609 -2.19 -7.30 36.49
N GLU A 610 -3.46 -6.89 36.33
CA GLU A 610 -4.24 -7.09 35.09
C GLU A 610 -3.60 -6.34 33.90
N GLN A 611 -3.19 -5.09 34.11
CA GLN A 611 -2.49 -4.29 33.10
C GLN A 611 -1.13 -4.89 32.75
N ILE A 612 -0.36 -5.30 33.75
CA ILE A 612 0.95 -5.94 33.58
C ILE A 612 0.82 -7.24 32.79
N ALA A 613 -0.18 -8.07 33.09
CA ALA A 613 -0.43 -9.32 32.40
C ALA A 613 -0.77 -9.08 30.91
N ALA A 614 -1.66 -8.12 30.62
CA ALA A 614 -2.01 -7.78 29.23
C ALA A 614 -0.80 -7.25 28.45
N TRP A 615 -0.01 -6.35 29.04
CA TRP A 615 1.22 -5.87 28.41
C TRP A 615 2.26 -6.98 28.20
N LYS A 616 2.34 -7.96 29.11
CA LYS A 616 3.23 -9.12 28.96
C LYS A 616 2.89 -9.96 27.74
N GLU A 617 1.62 -10.06 27.35
CA GLU A 617 1.26 -10.72 26.11
C GLU A 617 1.75 -9.94 24.88
N VAL A 618 1.65 -8.61 24.92
CA VAL A 618 2.12 -7.72 23.84
C VAL A 618 3.64 -7.85 23.65
N THR A 619 4.41 -7.74 24.74
CA THR A 619 5.88 -7.84 24.69
C THR A 619 6.31 -9.23 24.18
N SER A 620 5.67 -10.29 24.66
CA SER A 620 5.93 -11.65 24.21
C SER A 620 5.69 -11.82 22.71
N ALA A 621 4.63 -11.22 22.17
CA ALA A 621 4.32 -11.29 20.74
C ALA A 621 5.34 -10.53 19.87
N VAL A 622 5.83 -9.38 20.34
CA VAL A 622 6.90 -8.62 19.65
C VAL A 622 8.23 -9.36 19.70
N HIS A 623 8.60 -9.90 20.86
CA HIS A 623 9.83 -10.69 21.02
C HIS A 623 9.82 -11.96 20.18
N ALA A 624 8.66 -12.61 20.03
CA ALA A 624 8.51 -13.76 19.14
C ALA A 624 8.82 -13.45 17.66
N LYS A 625 8.70 -12.18 17.24
CA LYS A 625 9.08 -11.70 15.90
C LYS A 625 10.55 -11.24 15.81
N GLY A 626 11.31 -11.37 16.90
CA GLY A 626 12.70 -10.94 16.98
C GLY A 626 12.89 -9.42 16.97
N SER A 627 11.86 -8.66 17.36
CA SER A 627 11.87 -7.20 17.49
C SER A 627 11.87 -6.78 18.97
N PHE A 628 12.01 -5.49 19.23
CA PHE A 628 12.16 -4.93 20.59
C PHE A 628 11.08 -3.89 20.87
N ILE A 629 10.73 -3.72 22.15
CA ILE A 629 9.67 -2.82 22.57
C ILE A 629 9.99 -2.07 23.86
N TYR A 630 9.78 -0.76 23.84
CA TYR A 630 9.92 0.15 24.99
C TYR A 630 8.55 0.70 25.39
N LEU A 631 8.25 0.73 26.70
CA LEU A 631 7.02 1.33 27.21
C LEU A 631 7.20 2.83 27.44
N GLN A 632 6.35 3.68 26.84
CA GLN A 632 6.38 5.11 27.13
C GLN A 632 5.59 5.45 28.41
N LEU A 633 6.27 6.01 29.41
CA LEU A 633 5.71 6.37 30.72
C LEU A 633 5.14 7.79 30.71
N TRP A 634 3.91 7.94 31.17
CA TRP A 634 3.13 9.16 30.98
C TRP A 634 2.34 9.60 32.20
N ALA A 635 2.26 10.92 32.40
CA ALA A 635 1.39 11.60 33.34
C ALA A 635 0.83 12.87 32.69
N LEU A 636 -0.49 13.07 32.73
CA LEU A 636 -1.14 14.14 31.96
C LEU A 636 -0.89 15.54 32.50
N GLY A 637 -0.87 15.69 33.83
CA GLY A 637 -0.87 17.01 34.46
C GLY A 637 -2.12 17.82 34.07
N ARG A 638 -1.95 19.08 33.67
CA ARG A 638 -3.08 20.00 33.37
C ARG A 638 -3.96 19.58 32.20
N SER A 639 -3.53 18.58 31.43
CA SER A 639 -4.23 18.04 30.26
C SER A 639 -5.17 16.89 30.61
N ALA A 640 -5.26 16.54 31.91
CA ALA A 640 -6.21 15.55 32.41
C ALA A 640 -7.65 16.09 32.34
N ASN A 641 -8.57 15.26 31.85
CA ASN A 641 -9.99 15.55 31.95
C ASN A 641 -10.45 15.33 33.40
N SER A 642 -10.93 16.40 34.05
CA SER A 642 -11.33 16.38 35.45
C SER A 642 -12.49 15.42 35.77
N VAL A 643 -13.42 15.21 34.84
CA VAL A 643 -14.55 14.30 35.01
C VAL A 643 -14.07 12.86 35.04
N VAL A 644 -13.20 12.50 34.09
CA VAL A 644 -12.60 11.15 34.00
C VAL A 644 -11.75 10.87 35.24
N LEU A 645 -10.92 11.82 35.65
CA LEU A 645 -10.04 11.64 36.79
C LEU A 645 -10.82 11.49 38.12
N LYS A 646 -11.93 12.23 38.28
CA LYS A 646 -12.82 12.07 39.45
C LYS A 646 -13.63 10.77 39.41
N ALA A 647 -13.90 10.22 38.23
CA ALA A 647 -14.52 8.91 38.10
C ALA A 647 -13.56 7.79 38.55
N GLU A 648 -12.25 7.93 38.31
CA GLU A 648 -11.23 7.02 38.86
C GLU A 648 -11.18 7.08 40.38
N ASN A 649 -11.12 8.30 40.93
CA ASN A 649 -11.23 8.53 42.38
C ASN A 649 -11.69 9.97 42.64
N PRO A 650 -12.79 10.18 43.41
CA PRO A 650 -13.29 11.53 43.69
C PRO A 650 -12.30 12.47 44.39
N SER A 651 -11.25 11.93 45.02
CA SER A 651 -10.19 12.72 45.67
C SER A 651 -9.08 13.20 44.74
N TYR A 652 -9.07 12.76 43.48
CA TYR A 652 -8.03 13.17 42.52
C TYR A 652 -8.33 14.52 41.91
N ASP A 653 -7.31 15.37 41.88
CA ASP A 653 -7.33 16.70 41.28
C ASP A 653 -6.59 16.71 39.96
N VAL A 654 -7.00 17.60 39.05
CA VAL A 654 -6.14 17.98 37.92
C VAL A 654 -4.95 18.76 38.49
N VAL A 655 -3.73 18.31 38.19
CA VAL A 655 -2.49 18.86 38.78
C VAL A 655 -1.53 19.40 37.72
N SER A 656 -0.61 20.28 38.09
CA SER A 656 0.40 20.83 37.18
C SER A 656 1.59 21.41 37.95
N ALA A 657 2.56 21.99 37.24
CA ALA A 657 3.62 22.80 37.83
C ALA A 657 3.08 24.06 38.52
N SER A 658 2.13 24.74 37.89
CA SER A 658 1.47 25.96 38.39
C SER A 658 -0.02 25.95 38.04
N ASP A 659 -0.79 26.91 38.55
CA ASP A 659 -2.25 26.96 38.42
C ASP A 659 -2.71 27.51 37.05
N ILE A 660 -1.98 27.19 35.98
CA ILE A 660 -2.17 27.75 34.64
C ILE A 660 -2.96 26.75 33.78
N PRO A 661 -4.25 27.00 33.48
CA PRO A 661 -5.05 26.14 32.62
C PRO A 661 -4.60 26.23 31.16
N LEU A 662 -5.08 25.30 30.32
CA LEU A 662 -4.95 25.38 28.87
C LEU A 662 -5.91 26.46 28.30
N SER A 663 -5.52 27.13 27.22
CA SER A 663 -6.29 28.22 26.60
C SER A 663 -7.65 27.79 26.08
N ASP A 664 -7.74 26.55 25.61
CA ASP A 664 -8.91 25.99 24.94
C ASP A 664 -9.88 25.31 25.92
N HIS A 665 -9.55 25.25 27.22
CA HIS A 665 -10.47 24.74 28.22
C HIS A 665 -11.61 25.73 28.46
N ALA A 666 -12.82 25.19 28.64
CA ALA A 666 -13.98 26.00 28.95
C ALA A 666 -13.78 26.77 30.27
N LYS A 667 -14.33 27.99 30.37
CA LYS A 667 -14.10 28.89 31.52
C LYS A 667 -14.56 28.30 32.87
N ASP A 668 -15.41 27.27 32.83
CA ASP A 668 -15.99 26.54 33.94
C ASP A 668 -15.21 25.26 34.32
N GLU A 669 -14.17 24.87 33.57
CA GLU A 669 -13.30 23.77 33.98
C GLU A 669 -12.40 24.14 35.17
N PRO A 670 -12.13 23.18 36.09
CA PRO A 670 -11.31 23.44 37.26
C PRO A 670 -9.86 23.74 36.86
N ARG A 671 -9.32 24.86 37.38
CA ARG A 671 -7.90 25.20 37.23
C ARG A 671 -7.03 24.07 37.81
N PRO A 672 -5.89 23.74 37.18
CA PRO A 672 -5.00 22.73 37.73
C PRO A 672 -4.44 23.21 39.08
N ARG A 673 -4.29 22.29 40.03
CA ARG A 673 -3.64 22.55 41.30
C ARG A 673 -2.11 22.41 41.15
N PRO A 674 -1.30 23.37 41.62
CA PRO A 674 0.14 23.18 41.68
C PRO A 674 0.48 21.99 42.60
N LEU A 675 1.31 21.05 42.12
CA LEU A 675 1.81 19.97 42.97
C LEU A 675 2.65 20.54 44.12
N THR A 676 2.52 19.97 45.31
CA THR A 676 3.41 20.24 46.44
C THR A 676 4.72 19.46 46.30
N VAL A 677 5.79 19.91 46.95
CA VAL A 677 7.09 19.19 46.92
C VAL A 677 6.95 17.70 47.32
N PRO A 678 6.23 17.33 48.39
CA PRO A 678 6.01 15.91 48.72
C PRO A 678 5.29 15.14 47.61
N GLU A 679 4.28 15.72 46.95
CA GLU A 679 3.61 15.07 45.83
C GLU A 679 4.54 14.91 44.63
N ILE A 680 5.41 15.89 44.34
CA ILE A 680 6.42 15.76 43.28
C ILE A 680 7.31 14.55 43.54
N LYS A 681 7.79 14.36 44.78
CA LYS A 681 8.58 13.18 45.18
C LYS A 681 7.78 11.89 45.04
N GLU A 682 6.49 11.90 45.35
CA GLU A 682 5.62 10.74 45.13
C GLU A 682 5.51 10.39 43.64
N TYR A 683 5.31 11.38 42.75
CA TYR A 683 5.30 11.12 41.31
C TYR A 683 6.63 10.53 40.82
N VAL A 684 7.78 10.98 41.35
CA VAL A 684 9.09 10.37 41.06
C VAL A 684 9.10 8.87 41.39
N GLU A 685 8.58 8.49 42.55
CA GLU A 685 8.47 7.08 42.95
C GLU A 685 7.49 6.28 42.07
N LEU A 686 6.38 6.90 41.65
CA LEU A 686 5.41 6.29 40.74
C LEU A 686 6.02 6.01 39.35
N TYR A 687 6.81 6.94 38.79
CA TYR A 687 7.56 6.70 37.56
C TYR A 687 8.54 5.52 37.71
N ALA A 688 9.27 5.45 38.82
CA ALA A 688 10.21 4.36 39.08
C ALA A 688 9.49 3.00 39.22
N LYS A 689 8.34 2.97 39.91
CA LYS A 689 7.51 1.77 40.06
C LYS A 689 6.94 1.32 38.72
N ALA A 690 6.40 2.23 37.91
CA ALA A 690 5.88 1.94 36.58
C ALA A 690 6.98 1.40 35.66
N ALA A 691 8.18 1.98 35.70
CA ALA A 691 9.34 1.48 34.98
C ALA A 691 9.72 0.05 35.40
N SER A 692 9.78 -0.19 36.71
CA SER A 692 10.04 -1.53 37.26
C SER A 692 8.98 -2.54 36.84
N ASN A 693 7.70 -2.17 36.84
CA ASN A 693 6.62 -3.04 36.38
C ASN A 693 6.78 -3.38 34.88
N ALA A 694 7.09 -2.39 34.05
CA ALA A 694 7.29 -2.58 32.63
C ALA A 694 8.45 -3.56 32.35
N VAL A 695 9.65 -3.28 32.85
CA VAL A 695 10.85 -4.04 32.50
C VAL A 695 10.89 -5.39 33.22
N HIS A 696 10.65 -5.43 34.53
CA HIS A 696 10.89 -6.63 35.33
C HIS A 696 9.67 -7.56 35.42
N LYS A 697 8.45 -7.08 35.13
CA LYS A 697 7.24 -7.91 35.21
C LYS A 697 6.54 -8.11 33.87
N ALA A 698 6.40 -7.06 33.06
CA ALA A 698 5.75 -7.12 31.75
C ALA A 698 6.72 -7.46 30.61
N GLY A 699 8.04 -7.49 30.84
CA GLY A 699 9.01 -7.96 29.84
C GLY A 699 9.39 -6.94 28.77
N PHE A 700 9.23 -5.63 29.03
CA PHE A 700 9.74 -4.61 28.10
C PHE A 700 11.28 -4.57 28.07
N ASP A 701 11.85 -4.26 26.91
CA ASP A 701 13.31 -4.10 26.74
C ASP A 701 13.83 -2.83 27.44
N GLY A 702 12.94 -1.85 27.63
CA GLY A 702 13.20 -0.63 28.37
C GLY A 702 11.97 0.26 28.45
N VAL A 703 12.17 1.50 28.91
CA VAL A 703 11.12 2.51 29.03
C VAL A 703 11.55 3.84 28.44
N GLU A 704 10.58 4.59 27.93
CA GLU A 704 10.76 5.97 27.50
C GLU A 704 10.02 6.92 28.44
N ILE A 705 10.74 7.87 29.05
CA ILE A 705 10.12 8.92 29.87
C ILE A 705 9.52 9.98 28.94
N HIS A 706 8.22 10.26 29.05
CA HIS A 706 7.58 11.28 28.24
C HIS A 706 7.75 12.68 28.85
N ASN A 707 8.78 13.42 28.45
CA ASN A 707 9.00 14.83 28.80
C ASN A 707 8.80 15.76 27.57
N ALA A 708 7.62 15.68 26.97
CA ALA A 708 7.32 16.34 25.70
C ALA A 708 5.83 16.67 25.58
N ASN A 709 5.48 17.47 24.59
CA ASN A 709 4.12 17.71 24.10
C ASN A 709 3.15 18.29 25.14
N GLY A 710 3.70 18.98 26.15
CA GLY A 710 2.93 19.71 27.14
C GLY A 710 2.32 18.86 28.26
N PHE A 711 2.78 17.63 28.44
CA PHE A 711 2.39 16.78 29.58
C PHE A 711 3.20 17.09 30.85
N LEU A 712 2.92 16.40 31.96
CA LEU A 712 3.33 16.86 33.30
C LEU A 712 4.81 17.25 33.43
N LEU A 713 5.76 16.44 32.94
CA LEU A 713 7.19 16.79 33.02
C LEU A 713 7.55 18.02 32.15
N ASP A 714 6.89 18.18 31.02
CA ASP A 714 7.12 19.30 30.09
C ASP A 714 6.51 20.59 30.65
N GLN A 715 5.38 20.46 31.37
CA GLN A 715 4.75 21.54 32.16
C GLN A 715 5.68 22.05 33.27
N PHE A 716 6.57 21.23 33.82
CA PHE A 716 7.62 21.68 34.74
C PHE A 716 8.84 22.24 33.99
N THR A 717 9.16 21.70 32.83
CA THR A 717 10.36 22.06 32.07
C THR A 717 10.29 23.48 31.50
N GLN A 718 9.11 23.92 31.02
CA GLN A 718 8.97 25.18 30.28
C GLN A 718 8.45 26.34 31.16
N ASP A 719 8.96 27.54 30.91
CA ASP A 719 8.61 28.74 31.71
C ASP A 719 7.22 29.29 31.39
N VAL A 720 6.60 28.88 30.28
CA VAL A 720 5.21 29.21 29.93
C VAL A 720 4.16 28.56 30.83
N THR A 721 4.56 27.52 31.57
CA THR A 721 3.67 26.73 32.44
C THR A 721 4.17 26.57 33.86
N ASN A 722 5.48 26.73 34.09
CA ASN A 722 6.08 26.66 35.40
C ASN A 722 6.44 28.06 35.93
N HIS A 723 5.52 28.65 36.70
CA HIS A 723 5.70 29.91 37.41
C HIS A 723 6.04 29.71 38.90
N ARG A 724 6.54 28.53 39.27
CA ARG A 724 6.88 28.25 40.67
C ARG A 724 8.06 29.08 41.14
N THR A 725 8.07 29.38 42.44
CA THR A 725 9.14 30.11 43.13
C THR A 725 9.91 29.24 44.13
N ASP A 726 9.57 27.95 44.23
CA ASP A 726 10.30 26.97 45.01
C ASP A 726 11.43 26.31 44.20
N GLU A 727 12.01 25.23 44.71
CA GLU A 727 13.14 24.53 44.08
C GLU A 727 12.82 23.88 42.72
N TYR A 728 11.54 23.88 42.30
CA TYR A 728 11.10 23.29 41.04
C TYR A 728 10.75 24.34 39.96
N GLY A 729 10.93 25.64 40.20
CA GLY A 729 10.75 26.68 39.18
C GLY A 729 11.63 27.92 39.35
N GLY A 730 11.41 28.92 38.50
CA GLY A 730 12.11 30.21 38.56
C GLY A 730 13.50 30.28 37.91
N SER A 731 14.15 29.14 37.62
CA SER A 731 15.43 29.06 36.89
C SER A 731 15.48 27.86 35.95
N VAL A 732 16.47 27.81 35.04
CA VAL A 732 16.66 26.68 34.11
C VAL A 732 16.90 25.38 34.88
N GLU A 733 17.73 25.45 35.92
CA GLU A 733 18.11 24.33 36.77
C GLU A 733 16.92 23.81 37.59
N ASN A 734 16.12 24.71 38.15
CA ASN A 734 14.96 24.34 38.96
C ASN A 734 13.84 23.74 38.11
N ARG A 735 13.54 24.32 36.94
CA ARG A 735 12.56 23.74 35.99
C ARG A 735 12.97 22.37 35.47
N ALA A 736 14.28 22.14 35.32
CA ALA A 736 14.83 20.84 34.94
C ALA A 736 14.77 19.79 36.06
N ARG A 737 14.63 20.20 37.33
CA ARG A 737 14.82 19.34 38.50
C ARG A 737 13.87 18.15 38.52
N PHE A 738 12.58 18.36 38.27
CA PHE A 738 11.60 17.26 38.32
C PHE A 738 11.93 16.19 37.27
N THR A 739 12.22 16.59 36.04
CA THR A 739 12.64 15.67 34.97
C THR A 739 13.91 14.91 35.36
N LEU A 740 14.93 15.58 35.90
CA LEU A 740 16.19 14.92 36.28
C LEU A 740 15.99 13.94 37.45
N GLU A 741 15.14 14.27 38.43
CA GLU A 741 14.81 13.36 39.53
C GLU A 741 14.04 12.12 39.04
N VAL A 742 13.11 12.29 38.10
CA VAL A 742 12.42 11.16 37.44
C VAL A 742 13.40 10.29 36.66
N VAL A 743 14.33 10.90 35.91
CA VAL A 743 15.40 10.18 35.21
C VAL A 743 16.23 9.36 36.19
N ASP A 744 16.72 9.96 37.27
CA ASP A 744 17.54 9.27 38.27
C ASP A 744 16.79 8.11 38.91
N ALA A 745 15.51 8.29 39.26
CA ALA A 745 14.71 7.26 39.89
C ALA A 745 14.39 6.09 38.95
N VAL A 746 14.07 6.38 37.68
CA VAL A 746 13.85 5.35 36.65
C VAL A 746 15.14 4.60 36.34
N VAL A 747 16.27 5.31 36.18
CA VAL A 747 17.58 4.71 35.97
C VAL A 747 17.95 3.80 37.15
N LYS A 748 17.69 4.22 38.38
CA LYS A 748 17.89 3.39 39.57
C LYS A 748 17.03 2.12 39.57
N ALA A 749 15.81 2.19 39.03
CA ALA A 749 14.87 1.07 39.00
C ALA A 749 15.18 0.03 37.90
N VAL A 750 15.59 0.45 36.70
CA VAL A 750 15.74 -0.45 35.54
C VAL A 750 17.10 -0.42 34.85
N GLY A 751 17.97 0.51 35.24
CA GLY A 751 19.31 0.71 34.66
C GLY A 751 19.31 1.67 33.46
N PRO A 752 20.41 2.43 33.26
CA PRO A 752 20.47 3.51 32.27
C PRO A 752 20.37 3.00 30.82
N ARG A 753 20.87 1.80 30.54
CA ARG A 753 20.81 1.17 29.20
C ARG A 753 19.40 0.77 28.77
N LYS A 754 18.43 0.81 29.68
CA LYS A 754 17.01 0.52 29.46
C LYS A 754 16.13 1.76 29.60
N THR A 755 16.74 2.95 29.73
CA THR A 755 16.02 4.20 29.91
C THR A 755 16.26 5.13 28.72
N GLY A 756 15.18 5.54 28.08
CA GLY A 756 15.13 6.63 27.10
C GLY A 756 14.30 7.80 27.62
N ILE A 757 14.44 8.96 27.00
CA ILE A 757 13.61 10.15 27.31
C ILE A 757 13.22 10.87 26.01
N ARG A 758 11.97 11.35 25.95
CA ARG A 758 11.44 12.09 24.80
C ARG A 758 11.27 13.57 25.11
N PHE A 759 11.66 14.44 24.18
CA PHE A 759 11.51 15.90 24.22
C PHE A 759 10.81 16.44 22.96
N SER A 760 10.16 17.59 23.07
CA SER A 760 9.69 18.36 21.91
C SER A 760 9.90 19.87 22.11
N PRO A 761 11.17 20.33 22.05
CA PRO A 761 11.55 21.70 22.47
C PRO A 761 10.80 22.84 21.80
N TRP A 762 10.33 22.59 20.58
CA TRP A 762 9.74 23.59 19.69
C TRP A 762 8.23 23.42 19.49
N ASN A 763 7.66 22.35 20.06
CA ASN A 763 6.26 22.04 19.84
C ASN A 763 5.37 22.98 20.67
N THR A 764 4.27 23.45 20.06
CA THR A 764 3.32 24.36 20.68
C THR A 764 2.03 23.66 21.12
N LEU A 765 1.96 22.34 21.01
CA LEU A 765 0.82 21.56 21.50
C LEU A 765 0.61 21.81 23.00
N GLN A 766 -0.65 21.98 23.44
CA GLN A 766 -1.02 22.21 24.83
C GLN A 766 -0.39 23.49 25.44
N ASP A 767 -0.35 24.57 24.65
CA ASP A 767 0.20 25.90 24.99
C ASP A 767 1.65 25.85 25.48
N MET A 768 2.43 24.94 24.90
CA MET A 768 3.89 24.92 25.05
C MET A 768 4.57 25.90 24.10
N GLY A 769 5.89 26.05 24.26
CA GLY A 769 6.74 26.88 23.43
C GLY A 769 7.19 28.14 24.17
N MET A 770 8.45 28.14 24.61
CA MET A 770 9.05 29.30 25.29
C MET A 770 9.17 30.50 24.33
N ASP A 771 9.10 31.71 24.88
CA ASP A 771 9.03 32.98 24.14
C ASP A 771 10.30 33.34 23.34
N SER A 772 11.41 32.62 23.50
CA SER A 772 12.61 32.83 22.70
C SER A 772 13.42 31.55 22.46
N VAL A 773 14.01 31.47 21.27
CA VAL A 773 14.95 30.42 20.85
C VAL A 773 16.07 30.21 21.88
N SER A 774 16.59 31.31 22.43
CA SER A 774 17.69 31.25 23.40
C SER A 774 17.31 30.56 24.70
N LYS A 775 16.11 30.83 25.24
CA LYS A 775 15.61 30.19 26.45
C LYS A 775 15.34 28.71 26.22
N THR A 776 14.71 28.37 25.09
CA THR A 776 14.46 26.97 24.70
C THR A 776 15.78 26.20 24.63
N LYS A 777 16.76 26.70 23.86
CA LYS A 777 18.07 26.04 23.74
C LYS A 777 18.74 25.90 25.11
N ALA A 778 18.74 26.94 25.94
CA ALA A 778 19.34 26.88 27.29
C ALA A 778 18.67 25.82 28.18
N GLN A 779 17.33 25.78 28.20
CA GLN A 779 16.55 24.86 29.04
C GLN A 779 16.81 23.40 28.69
N PHE A 780 16.71 23.04 27.41
CA PHE A 780 16.88 21.66 26.96
C PHE A 780 18.37 21.26 26.93
N SER A 781 19.29 22.18 26.63
CA SER A 781 20.73 21.90 26.71
C SER A 781 21.15 21.50 28.12
N TYR A 782 20.63 22.19 29.13
CA TYR A 782 20.94 21.88 30.52
C TYR A 782 20.49 20.46 30.90
N ILE A 783 19.25 20.09 30.58
CA ILE A 783 18.72 18.75 30.87
C ILE A 783 19.54 17.68 30.16
N VAL A 784 19.76 17.81 28.85
CA VAL A 784 20.50 16.82 28.06
C VAL A 784 21.95 16.69 28.53
N SER A 785 22.60 17.79 28.85
CA SER A 785 23.97 17.79 29.39
C SER A 785 24.04 17.07 30.73
N LYS A 786 23.08 17.31 31.63
CA LYS A 786 23.04 16.66 32.94
C LYS A 786 22.79 15.17 32.84
N ILE A 787 21.87 14.73 31.98
CA ILE A 787 21.65 13.29 31.74
C ILE A 787 22.92 12.64 31.18
N LYS A 788 23.60 13.29 30.22
CA LYS A 788 24.86 12.77 29.65
C LYS A 788 25.97 12.67 30.70
N GLU A 789 26.08 13.67 31.58
CA GLU A 789 27.07 13.72 32.65
C GLU A 789 26.85 12.64 33.72
N THR A 790 25.62 12.50 34.21
CA THR A 790 25.30 11.60 35.33
C THR A 790 25.07 10.15 34.90
N HIS A 791 24.61 9.93 33.66
CA HIS A 791 24.26 8.61 33.11
C HIS A 791 24.92 8.37 31.75
N PRO A 792 26.26 8.17 31.67
CA PRO A 792 26.97 8.07 30.40
C PRO A 792 26.52 6.89 29.51
N THR A 793 25.89 5.87 30.08
CA THR A 793 25.36 4.70 29.34
C THR A 793 23.85 4.75 29.16
N PHE A 794 23.23 5.93 29.23
CA PHE A 794 21.80 6.12 28.96
C PHE A 794 21.44 5.63 27.55
N SER A 795 20.26 5.02 27.37
CA SER A 795 19.93 4.33 26.11
C SER A 795 19.77 5.29 24.94
N TYR A 796 18.85 6.25 25.05
CA TYR A 796 18.64 7.23 23.99
C TYR A 796 17.93 8.52 24.44
N VAL A 797 18.10 9.58 23.64
CA VAL A 797 17.25 10.77 23.64
C VAL A 797 16.40 10.76 22.39
N HIS A 798 15.10 10.98 22.52
CA HIS A 798 14.13 11.04 21.44
C HIS A 798 13.63 12.47 21.29
N VAL A 799 13.84 13.09 20.12
CA VAL A 799 13.41 14.46 19.86
C VAL A 799 12.33 14.51 18.79
N LEU A 800 11.30 15.31 19.03
CA LEU A 800 10.40 15.78 17.99
C LEU A 800 11.08 16.93 17.24
N GLU A 801 11.16 16.81 15.92
CA GLU A 801 11.80 17.80 15.06
C GLU A 801 10.96 19.08 14.97
N PRO A 802 11.58 20.28 14.89
CA PRO A 802 10.88 21.56 14.92
C PRO A 802 9.78 21.70 13.85
N ARG A 803 9.96 21.02 12.72
CA ARG A 803 8.95 20.95 11.67
C ARG A 803 7.62 20.34 12.15
N ALA A 804 7.60 19.52 13.19
CA ALA A 804 6.36 19.01 13.77
C ALA A 804 5.85 19.99 14.83
N LYS A 805 4.89 20.84 14.45
CA LYS A 805 4.36 21.94 15.27
C LYS A 805 2.85 21.76 15.48
N GLY A 806 2.44 21.65 16.74
CA GLY A 806 1.09 21.23 17.12
C GLY A 806 0.80 19.80 16.66
N LEU A 807 -0.31 19.62 15.93
CA LEU A 807 -0.67 18.35 15.27
C LEU A 807 -0.21 18.28 13.81
N ASP A 808 0.40 19.36 13.30
CA ASP A 808 0.81 19.51 11.92
C ASP A 808 2.30 19.25 11.72
N VAL A 809 2.69 19.05 10.47
CA VAL A 809 4.09 18.93 10.04
C VAL A 809 4.32 19.93 8.94
N LEU A 810 5.28 20.83 9.17
CA LEU A 810 5.85 21.78 8.24
C LEU A 810 6.87 21.07 7.35
N ASP A 811 7.14 21.63 6.17
CA ASP A 811 8.05 21.02 5.19
C ASP A 811 9.54 21.24 5.53
N HIS A 812 9.82 22.19 6.42
CA HIS A 812 11.16 22.51 6.90
C HIS A 812 11.06 23.04 8.34
N ASN A 813 12.18 23.01 9.06
CA ASN A 813 12.25 23.59 10.39
C ASN A 813 12.12 25.13 10.32
N PRO A 814 11.35 25.78 11.19
CA PRO A 814 11.30 27.24 11.27
C PRO A 814 12.69 27.87 11.47
N GLU A 815 12.88 29.10 11.00
CA GLU A 815 14.17 29.78 11.06
C GLU A 815 14.65 29.95 12.51
N GLY A 816 15.85 29.45 12.81
CA GLY A 816 16.44 29.46 14.15
C GLY A 816 15.99 28.34 15.09
N GLU A 817 14.97 27.55 14.71
CA GLU A 817 14.52 26.36 15.44
C GLU A 817 15.21 25.11 14.88
N ASP A 818 16.08 24.49 15.67
CA ASP A 818 16.78 23.25 15.31
C ASP A 818 17.04 22.41 16.55
N ASN A 819 17.19 21.10 16.38
CA ASN A 819 17.60 20.18 17.45
C ASN A 819 19.11 19.86 17.38
N ASP A 820 19.89 20.60 16.59
CA ASP A 820 21.31 20.29 16.40
C ASP A 820 22.11 20.59 17.67
N PHE A 821 21.68 21.55 18.50
CA PHE A 821 22.23 21.76 19.84
C PHE A 821 22.11 20.53 20.75
N ILE A 822 21.02 19.74 20.62
CA ILE A 822 20.87 18.47 21.37
C ILE A 822 21.80 17.42 20.80
N ARG A 823 21.95 17.34 19.47
CA ARG A 823 22.86 16.40 18.81
C ARG A 823 24.30 16.66 19.22
N GLU A 824 24.75 17.92 19.17
CA GLU A 824 26.10 18.34 19.56
C GLU A 824 26.44 17.96 21.01
N ILE A 825 25.47 18.07 21.92
CA ILE A 825 25.65 17.63 23.30
C ILE A 825 25.63 16.11 23.38
N TRP A 826 24.68 15.44 22.74
CA TRP A 826 24.34 14.04 23.01
C TRP A 826 25.23 13.02 22.29
N THR A 827 25.65 13.32 21.06
CA THR A 827 26.33 12.37 20.17
C THR A 827 27.84 12.63 20.05
N SER A 828 28.61 11.55 20.03
CA SER A 828 30.05 11.50 19.78
C SER A 828 30.46 10.07 19.43
N SER A 829 31.69 9.85 18.96
CA SER A 829 32.18 8.50 18.63
C SER A 829 32.22 7.55 19.83
N GLU A 830 32.46 8.07 21.04
CA GLU A 830 32.41 7.29 22.28
C GLU A 830 30.98 6.85 22.62
N ASP A 831 30.01 7.71 22.31
CA ASP A 831 28.59 7.48 22.56
C ASP A 831 28.05 6.37 21.66
N ASP A 832 28.55 6.33 20.42
CA ASP A 832 28.25 5.27 19.48
C ASP A 832 28.73 3.90 19.95
N GLN A 833 29.89 3.83 20.61
CA GLN A 833 30.42 2.59 21.20
C GLN A 833 29.63 2.17 22.43
N ASN A 834 29.21 3.15 23.24
CA ASN A 834 28.42 2.92 24.45
C ASN A 834 26.95 2.57 24.17
N GLY A 835 26.51 2.63 22.91
CA GLY A 835 25.13 2.31 22.52
C GLY A 835 24.12 3.41 22.85
N ARG A 836 24.59 4.63 23.10
CA ARG A 836 23.75 5.80 23.39
C ARG A 836 23.34 6.46 22.08
N ARG A 837 22.04 6.52 21.79
CA ARG A 837 21.52 6.96 20.48
C ARG A 837 20.63 8.17 20.56
N LEU A 838 20.41 8.80 19.40
CA LEU A 838 19.38 9.80 19.22
C LEU A 838 18.29 9.24 18.29
N ILE A 839 17.03 9.37 18.73
CA ILE A 839 15.85 9.09 17.93
C ILE A 839 15.25 10.43 17.50
N SER A 840 14.92 10.56 16.22
CA SER A 840 14.28 11.76 15.67
C SER A 840 12.91 11.40 15.08
N ALA A 841 11.91 12.24 15.29
CA ALA A 841 10.56 12.03 14.82
C ALA A 841 9.94 13.32 14.27
N GLY A 842 8.94 13.17 13.38
CA GLY A 842 8.09 14.29 12.94
C GLY A 842 8.27 14.64 11.47
N GLY A 843 7.46 14.05 10.57
CA GLY A 843 7.42 14.46 9.16
C GLY A 843 8.45 13.81 8.24
N TYR A 844 9.03 12.67 8.64
CA TYR A 844 10.01 11.98 7.81
C TYR A 844 9.38 11.30 6.58
N THR A 845 10.00 11.51 5.43
CA THR A 845 9.84 10.69 4.22
C THR A 845 10.96 9.66 4.14
N ARG A 846 10.90 8.72 3.19
CA ARG A 846 11.98 7.74 2.96
C ARG A 846 13.32 8.44 2.72
N GLU A 847 13.34 9.43 1.84
CA GLU A 847 14.54 10.15 1.41
C GLU A 847 15.13 10.94 2.57
N LEU A 848 14.29 11.67 3.31
CA LEU A 848 14.75 12.44 4.48
C LEU A 848 15.27 11.51 5.59
N SER A 849 14.72 10.29 5.69
CA SER A 849 15.17 9.28 6.64
C SER A 849 16.54 8.73 6.28
N ILE A 850 16.75 8.42 4.99
CA ILE A 850 18.05 7.98 4.46
C ILE A 850 19.09 9.08 4.70
N GLU A 851 18.76 10.32 4.34
CA GLU A 851 19.64 11.47 4.51
C GLU A 851 20.04 11.67 5.98
N ASN A 852 19.07 11.68 6.90
CA ASN A 852 19.36 11.89 8.32
C ASN A 852 20.12 10.71 8.93
N ALA A 853 19.75 9.47 8.61
CA ALA A 853 20.48 8.29 9.09
C ALA A 853 21.93 8.28 8.56
N ASP A 854 22.14 8.63 7.29
CA ASP A 854 23.47 8.60 6.66
C ASP A 854 24.36 9.73 7.19
N LYS A 855 23.83 10.96 7.26
CA LYS A 855 24.57 12.16 7.70
C LYS A 855 24.77 12.21 9.22
N ARG A 856 23.70 11.99 9.98
CA ARG A 856 23.67 12.23 11.44
C ARG A 856 23.74 10.95 12.27
N GLY A 857 23.39 9.81 11.68
CA GLY A 857 23.39 8.52 12.39
C GLY A 857 22.11 8.24 13.20
N ASP A 858 21.13 9.14 13.15
CA ASP A 858 19.89 9.08 13.92
C ASP A 858 19.08 7.80 13.63
N ILE A 859 18.34 7.34 14.64
CA ILE A 859 17.20 6.44 14.46
C ILE A 859 16.00 7.30 14.09
N ILE A 860 15.23 6.87 13.09
CA ILE A 860 14.09 7.62 12.57
C ILE A 860 12.79 6.95 13.02
N ALA A 861 12.03 7.66 13.86
CA ALA A 861 10.77 7.18 14.39
C ALA A 861 9.57 7.72 13.59
N PHE A 862 8.70 6.81 13.18
CA PHE A 862 7.50 7.10 12.39
C PHE A 862 6.24 6.88 13.20
N GLY A 863 5.35 7.87 13.19
CA GLY A 863 4.03 7.76 13.80
C GLY A 863 2.97 7.34 12.79
N ARG A 864 2.24 8.33 12.25
CA ARG A 864 1.04 8.16 11.40
C ARG A 864 1.24 7.17 10.25
N VAL A 865 2.40 7.20 9.62
CA VAL A 865 2.74 6.32 8.49
C VAL A 865 2.88 4.87 8.93
N PHE A 866 3.48 4.61 10.09
CA PHE A 866 3.68 3.25 10.60
C PHE A 866 2.36 2.64 11.14
N ILE A 867 1.36 3.47 11.50
CA ILE A 867 -0.01 2.97 11.71
C ILE A 867 -0.51 2.25 10.45
N ALA A 868 -0.41 2.88 9.27
CA ALA A 868 -0.99 2.30 8.05
C ALA A 868 -0.11 1.28 7.34
N ASN A 869 1.14 1.14 7.76
CA ASN A 869 2.15 0.31 7.09
C ASN A 869 2.80 -0.59 8.16
N PRO A 870 2.19 -1.74 8.50
CA PRO A 870 2.72 -2.62 9.53
C PRO A 870 4.13 -3.15 9.23
N ASP A 871 4.56 -3.08 7.99
CA ASP A 871 5.89 -3.46 7.49
C ASP A 871 6.69 -2.27 6.96
N LEU A 872 6.52 -1.10 7.57
CA LEU A 872 7.19 0.12 7.14
C LEU A 872 8.71 -0.03 6.90
N PRO A 873 9.51 -0.71 7.77
CA PRO A 873 10.94 -0.87 7.51
C PRO A 873 11.22 -1.60 6.19
N TYR A 874 10.51 -2.69 5.92
CA TYR A 874 10.59 -3.44 4.66
C TYR A 874 10.22 -2.57 3.46
N ARG A 875 9.11 -1.81 3.55
CA ARG A 875 8.69 -0.91 2.48
C ARG A 875 9.71 0.19 2.20
N LEU A 876 10.27 0.78 3.25
CA LEU A 876 11.30 1.80 3.10
C LEU A 876 12.57 1.21 2.49
N GLU A 877 12.98 0.00 2.86
CA GLU A 877 14.17 -0.63 2.27
C GLU A 877 14.00 -0.88 0.77
N HIS A 878 12.85 -1.43 0.39
CA HIS A 878 12.54 -1.86 -0.97
C HIS A 878 11.89 -0.76 -1.82
N ASN A 879 11.76 0.45 -1.26
CA ASN A 879 11.10 1.59 -1.91
C ASN A 879 9.67 1.27 -2.39
N ILE A 880 8.92 0.52 -1.59
CA ILE A 880 7.54 0.13 -1.86
C ILE A 880 6.61 1.30 -1.47
N PRO A 881 5.57 1.59 -2.28
CA PRO A 881 4.58 2.60 -1.94
C PRO A 881 3.95 2.38 -0.55
N LEU A 882 3.80 3.46 0.20
CA LEU A 882 3.24 3.44 1.54
C LEU A 882 1.72 3.58 1.47
N THR A 883 1.01 2.69 2.15
CA THR A 883 -0.43 2.78 2.40
C THR A 883 -0.74 4.07 3.14
N LYS A 884 -1.74 4.80 2.67
CA LYS A 884 -2.19 6.03 3.30
C LYS A 884 -2.98 5.71 4.58
N TYR A 885 -2.69 6.44 5.65
CA TYR A 885 -3.45 6.33 6.90
C TYR A 885 -4.79 7.04 6.80
N ASP A 886 -5.76 6.54 7.56
CA ASP A 886 -7.08 7.15 7.74
C ASP A 886 -7.11 7.83 9.12
N ARG A 887 -7.31 9.15 9.14
CA ARG A 887 -7.34 9.91 10.40
C ARG A 887 -8.61 9.64 11.20
N THR A 888 -9.70 9.22 10.57
CA THR A 888 -11.00 9.00 11.24
C THR A 888 -10.96 7.82 12.21
N THR A 889 -10.01 6.90 12.03
CA THR A 889 -9.85 5.68 12.84
C THR A 889 -8.78 5.80 13.93
N PHE A 890 -8.09 6.95 14.05
CA PHE A 890 -6.96 7.09 14.98
C PHE A 890 -7.37 6.97 16.45
N TYR A 891 -8.49 7.58 16.83
CA TYR A 891 -8.89 7.71 18.23
C TYR A 891 -10.24 7.07 18.54
N VAL A 892 -10.61 6.04 17.78
CA VAL A 892 -11.72 5.18 18.17
C VAL A 892 -11.36 4.62 19.54
N GLN A 893 -12.31 4.57 20.47
CA GLN A 893 -12.07 4.15 21.85
C GLN A 893 -12.67 2.77 22.12
N ASN A 894 -12.09 2.03 23.07
CA ASN A 894 -12.64 0.77 23.62
C ASN A 894 -13.24 -0.20 22.60
N SER A 895 -12.57 -0.42 21.47
CA SER A 895 -13.09 -1.29 20.42
C SER A 895 -12.05 -2.32 19.99
N VAL A 896 -12.56 -3.52 19.72
CA VAL A 896 -11.84 -4.65 19.11
C VAL A 896 -12.09 -4.73 17.60
N ASP A 897 -12.71 -3.70 17.02
CA ASP A 897 -12.85 -3.57 15.56
C ASP A 897 -11.45 -3.37 14.93
N PRO A 898 -11.05 -4.25 13.99
CA PRO A 898 -9.76 -4.14 13.31
C PRO A 898 -9.63 -2.88 12.44
N LYS A 899 -10.74 -2.22 12.08
CA LYS A 899 -10.76 -1.12 11.13
C LYS A 899 -9.86 0.06 11.53
N GLY A 900 -8.89 0.37 10.66
CA GLY A 900 -7.88 1.40 10.86
C GLY A 900 -6.91 1.14 12.02
N TYR A 901 -6.81 -0.12 12.47
CA TYR A 901 -5.97 -0.54 13.57
C TYR A 901 -5.11 -1.75 13.18
N THR A 902 -5.73 -2.92 12.91
CA THR A 902 -5.05 -4.15 12.51
C THR A 902 -5.38 -4.61 11.08
N ASP A 903 -6.30 -3.93 10.38
CA ASP A 903 -6.72 -4.25 9.01
C ASP A 903 -5.86 -3.63 7.89
N TYR A 904 -4.81 -2.89 8.24
CA TYR A 904 -3.91 -2.31 7.25
C TYR A 904 -3.07 -3.40 6.58
N PRO A 905 -3.01 -3.45 5.24
CA PRO A 905 -2.35 -4.54 4.52
C PRO A 905 -0.82 -4.47 4.65
N PHE A 906 -0.17 -5.62 4.59
CA PHE A 906 1.26 -5.76 4.32
C PHE A 906 1.56 -5.49 2.83
N ALA A 907 2.82 -5.27 2.49
CA ALA A 907 3.27 -5.18 1.10
C ALA A 907 3.45 -6.58 0.50
N ASP A 908 3.11 -6.73 -0.78
CA ASP A 908 3.32 -7.97 -1.52
C ASP A 908 4.81 -8.38 -1.50
N GLY A 909 5.05 -9.65 -1.21
CA GLY A 909 6.39 -10.22 -1.18
C GLY A 909 7.21 -9.92 0.06
N ASN A 910 6.67 -9.25 1.10
CA ASN A 910 7.33 -9.19 2.40
C ASN A 910 7.40 -10.62 2.98
N PRO A 911 8.59 -11.23 3.11
CA PRO A 911 8.72 -12.55 3.70
C PRO A 911 8.57 -12.38 5.21
N THR A 912 7.33 -12.32 5.70
CA THR A 912 7.11 -12.64 7.11
C THR A 912 7.46 -14.11 7.24
N MET A 913 8.69 -14.42 7.63
CA MET A 913 9.02 -15.77 8.12
C MET A 913 8.13 -16.00 9.33
N SER A 914 7.01 -16.68 9.10
CA SER A 914 6.07 -17.01 10.14
C SER A 914 6.77 -17.99 11.06
N THR A 915 6.96 -17.60 12.32
CA THR A 915 7.47 -18.50 13.37
C THR A 915 6.42 -19.55 13.79
N SER A 916 5.23 -19.52 13.19
CA SER A 916 4.15 -20.46 13.50
C SER A 916 4.53 -21.89 13.11
N LYS A 917 4.12 -22.83 13.96
CA LYS A 917 4.18 -24.27 13.67
C LYS A 917 3.40 -24.63 12.40
N LEU A 918 2.43 -23.81 11.98
CA LEU A 918 1.64 -24.02 10.76
C LEU A 918 2.52 -24.14 9.50
N PHE A 919 3.65 -23.43 9.46
CA PHE A 919 4.58 -23.44 8.32
C PHE A 919 5.88 -24.19 8.62
N GLN A 920 5.90 -24.96 9.71
CA GLN A 920 7.03 -25.80 10.07
C GLN A 920 6.81 -27.26 9.63
N PRO A 921 7.90 -27.97 9.30
CA PRO A 921 7.80 -29.37 8.94
C PRO A 921 7.19 -30.25 10.03
N LEU A 922 6.48 -31.29 9.62
CA LEU A 922 5.86 -32.26 10.52
C LEU A 922 5.84 -33.66 9.91
N LYS A 923 6.29 -34.66 10.68
CA LYS A 923 6.22 -36.06 10.27
C LYS A 923 4.80 -36.63 10.46
N VAL A 924 4.26 -37.31 9.44
CA VAL A 924 2.95 -37.99 9.44
C VAL A 924 3.15 -39.40 8.90
N GLY A 925 3.03 -40.43 9.75
CA GLY A 925 3.46 -41.77 9.37
C GLY A 925 4.90 -41.75 8.81
N ASP A 926 5.07 -42.23 7.58
CA ASP A 926 6.37 -42.27 6.89
C ASP A 926 6.70 -41.02 6.06
N ILE A 927 5.76 -40.08 5.92
CA ILE A 927 5.97 -38.84 5.15
C ILE A 927 6.35 -37.67 6.06
N THR A 928 7.04 -36.68 5.49
CA THR A 928 7.37 -35.43 6.18
C THR A 928 6.81 -34.26 5.41
N LEU A 929 5.77 -33.64 5.96
CA LEU A 929 5.19 -32.42 5.41
C LEU A 929 6.14 -31.25 5.63
N LYS A 930 6.13 -30.27 4.73
CA LYS A 930 6.88 -29.02 4.91
C LYS A 930 6.13 -27.97 5.73
N HIS A 931 4.81 -28.10 5.78
CA HIS A 931 3.88 -27.27 6.54
C HIS A 931 2.69 -28.13 6.98
N ARG A 932 1.83 -27.57 7.83
CA ARG A 932 0.70 -28.29 8.45
C ARG A 932 -0.66 -27.93 7.84
N VAL A 933 -0.66 -27.37 6.63
CA VAL A 933 -1.85 -27.13 5.80
C VAL A 933 -2.10 -28.33 4.87
N ALA A 934 -3.32 -28.87 4.88
CA ALA A 934 -3.74 -30.00 4.05
C ALA A 934 -5.02 -29.72 3.25
N LEU A 935 -5.21 -30.39 2.12
CA LEU A 935 -6.48 -30.40 1.38
C LEU A 935 -7.42 -31.44 2.00
N ALA A 936 -8.60 -30.99 2.42
CA ALA A 936 -9.66 -31.85 2.93
C ALA A 936 -10.38 -32.60 1.78
N PRO A 937 -10.86 -33.82 2.03
CA PRO A 937 -11.63 -34.60 1.05
C PRO A 937 -12.92 -33.85 0.68
N LEU A 938 -13.18 -33.72 -0.62
CA LEU A 938 -14.36 -33.00 -1.11
C LEU A 938 -14.82 -33.58 -2.45
N THR A 939 -15.89 -34.39 -2.44
CA THR A 939 -16.42 -35.05 -3.64
C THR A 939 -16.80 -34.07 -4.74
N ARG A 940 -16.35 -34.33 -5.97
CA ARG A 940 -16.55 -33.42 -7.10
C ARG A 940 -17.34 -34.02 -8.26
N TYR A 941 -17.65 -35.29 -8.36
CA TYR A 941 -18.44 -35.80 -9.50
C TYR A 941 -17.73 -35.66 -10.88
N ARG A 942 -16.39 -35.75 -10.92
CA ARG A 942 -15.56 -35.63 -12.14
C ARG A 942 -14.96 -36.96 -12.59
N ALA A 943 -15.73 -38.04 -12.48
CA ALA A 943 -15.45 -39.32 -13.11
C ALA A 943 -16.44 -39.60 -14.25
N ASN A 944 -16.05 -40.41 -15.22
CA ASN A 944 -16.97 -40.88 -16.25
C ASN A 944 -17.95 -41.94 -15.70
N GLU A 945 -18.82 -42.47 -16.55
CA GLU A 945 -19.82 -43.49 -16.18
C GLU A 945 -19.20 -44.78 -15.65
N LYS A 946 -17.94 -45.09 -15.98
CA LYS A 946 -17.19 -46.24 -15.46
C LYS A 946 -16.42 -45.92 -14.18
N HIS A 947 -16.71 -44.80 -13.53
CA HIS A 947 -16.01 -44.31 -12.35
C HIS A 947 -14.50 -44.06 -12.57
N VAL A 948 -14.05 -43.83 -13.81
CA VAL A 948 -12.67 -43.46 -14.13
C VAL A 948 -12.52 -41.94 -13.96
N PRO A 949 -11.56 -41.44 -13.14
CA PRO A 949 -11.27 -40.01 -13.04
C PRO A 949 -11.04 -39.37 -14.42
N LEU A 950 -11.68 -38.23 -14.68
CA LEU A 950 -11.47 -37.49 -15.92
C LEU A 950 -10.07 -36.83 -15.95
N PRO A 951 -9.49 -36.52 -17.12
CA PRO A 951 -8.16 -35.92 -17.22
C PRO A 951 -7.98 -34.61 -16.42
N ILE A 952 -9.04 -33.82 -16.28
CA ILE A 952 -9.03 -32.57 -15.51
C ILE A 952 -8.78 -32.78 -14.01
N VAL A 953 -9.06 -33.97 -13.47
CA VAL A 953 -8.80 -34.33 -12.07
C VAL A 953 -7.30 -34.27 -11.77
N LYS A 954 -6.46 -34.73 -12.72
CA LYS A 954 -4.99 -34.63 -12.61
C LYS A 954 -4.54 -33.17 -12.49
N GLU A 955 -5.08 -32.29 -13.33
CA GLU A 955 -4.73 -30.87 -13.29
C GLU A 955 -5.14 -30.23 -11.95
N MET A 956 -6.34 -30.56 -11.46
CA MET A 956 -6.84 -30.05 -10.18
C MET A 956 -5.92 -30.38 -9.01
N TYR A 957 -5.52 -31.64 -8.85
CA TYR A 957 -4.60 -32.04 -7.78
C TYR A 957 -3.17 -31.54 -8.02
N ALA A 958 -2.68 -31.49 -9.27
CA ALA A 958 -1.36 -30.95 -9.57
C ALA A 958 -1.25 -29.45 -9.22
N GLN A 959 -2.30 -28.68 -9.47
CA GLN A 959 -2.39 -27.28 -9.07
C GLN A 959 -2.37 -27.12 -7.54
N ARG A 960 -3.15 -27.94 -6.79
CA ARG A 960 -3.20 -27.88 -5.31
C ARG A 960 -1.96 -28.47 -4.63
N ALA A 961 -1.17 -29.23 -5.37
CA ALA A 961 0.13 -29.72 -4.96
C ALA A 961 1.27 -28.72 -5.20
N SER A 962 0.98 -27.53 -5.75
CA SER A 962 1.96 -26.52 -6.15
C SER A 962 2.95 -26.15 -5.05
N THR A 963 2.50 -26.05 -3.80
CA THR A 963 3.41 -25.84 -2.66
C THR A 963 4.01 -27.19 -2.23
N PRO A 964 5.34 -27.41 -2.33
CA PRO A 964 5.94 -28.71 -2.03
C PRO A 964 5.73 -29.13 -0.58
N GLY A 965 5.57 -30.43 -0.34
CA GLY A 965 5.35 -31.00 0.99
C GLY A 965 3.93 -30.84 1.52
N THR A 966 2.96 -30.53 0.65
CA THR A 966 1.53 -30.48 0.97
C THR A 966 0.94 -31.89 1.08
N LEU A 967 0.06 -32.13 2.05
CA LEU A 967 -0.78 -33.33 2.09
C LEU A 967 -2.12 -33.07 1.40
N LEU A 968 -2.46 -33.87 0.40
CA LEU A 968 -3.74 -33.84 -0.29
C LEU A 968 -4.55 -35.10 0.03
N ILE A 969 -5.76 -34.94 0.56
CA ILE A 969 -6.70 -36.05 0.73
C ILE A 969 -7.69 -35.97 -0.43
N THR A 970 -7.82 -37.05 -1.19
CA THR A 970 -8.69 -37.05 -2.37
C THR A 970 -10.16 -36.89 -2.00
N GLU A 971 -10.97 -36.55 -2.99
CA GLU A 971 -12.39 -36.88 -2.94
C GLU A 971 -12.64 -38.35 -2.60
N ALA A 972 -13.78 -38.58 -1.97
CA ALA A 972 -14.24 -39.90 -1.60
C ALA A 972 -14.30 -40.80 -2.85
N THR A 973 -13.67 -41.98 -2.76
CA THR A 973 -13.51 -42.93 -3.85
C THR A 973 -14.11 -44.28 -3.47
N PHE A 974 -14.94 -44.83 -4.36
CA PHE A 974 -15.64 -46.09 -4.11
C PHE A 974 -14.69 -47.28 -4.11
N ILE A 975 -14.86 -48.16 -3.11
CA ILE A 975 -14.06 -49.38 -2.95
C ILE A 975 -14.43 -50.49 -3.97
N ASP A 976 -15.66 -50.48 -4.46
CA ASP A 976 -16.25 -51.45 -5.38
C ASP A 976 -17.50 -50.83 -6.01
N ALA A 977 -17.94 -51.34 -7.16
CA ALA A 977 -19.17 -50.87 -7.82
C ALA A 977 -20.40 -50.99 -6.90
N ARG A 978 -20.47 -52.03 -6.05
CA ARG A 978 -21.55 -52.25 -5.06
C ARG A 978 -21.56 -51.27 -3.90
N ALA A 979 -20.43 -50.60 -3.66
CA ALA A 979 -20.29 -49.57 -2.64
C ALA A 979 -20.72 -48.18 -3.15
N GLY A 980 -21.02 -48.07 -4.45
CA GLY A 980 -21.38 -46.84 -5.14
C GLY A 980 -22.84 -46.44 -4.97
N GLY A 981 -23.40 -45.81 -6.01
CA GLY A 981 -24.78 -45.30 -6.04
C GLY A 981 -24.89 -43.78 -6.20
N TYR A 982 -23.76 -43.08 -6.36
CA TYR A 982 -23.71 -41.74 -6.91
C TYR A 982 -23.06 -41.78 -8.30
N PRO A 983 -23.62 -41.09 -9.30
CA PRO A 983 -23.02 -41.04 -10.63
C PRO A 983 -21.71 -40.24 -10.58
N HIS A 984 -20.77 -40.52 -11.47
CA HIS A 984 -19.56 -39.70 -11.69
C HIS A 984 -18.61 -39.52 -10.49
N VAL A 985 -18.72 -40.35 -9.46
CA VAL A 985 -17.71 -40.44 -8.38
C VAL A 985 -16.63 -41.45 -8.77
N PRO A 986 -15.35 -41.24 -8.48
CA PRO A 986 -14.31 -42.17 -8.89
C PRO A 986 -14.32 -43.50 -8.11
N GLY A 987 -13.77 -44.55 -8.73
CA GLY A 987 -13.59 -45.89 -8.18
C GLY A 987 -12.13 -46.36 -8.24
N ILE A 988 -11.84 -47.53 -7.64
CA ILE A 988 -10.48 -48.13 -7.66
C ILE A 988 -10.46 -49.68 -7.68
N TRP A 989 -11.35 -50.31 -8.47
CA TRP A 989 -11.37 -51.77 -8.64
C TRP A 989 -10.94 -52.26 -10.03
N SER A 990 -10.93 -51.40 -11.04
CA SER A 990 -10.57 -51.73 -12.42
C SER A 990 -9.20 -51.20 -12.85
N ASP A 991 -8.60 -51.81 -13.87
CA ASP A 991 -7.30 -51.37 -14.40
C ASP A 991 -7.37 -49.98 -15.04
N GLU A 992 -8.49 -49.61 -15.67
CA GLU A 992 -8.72 -48.26 -16.23
C GLU A 992 -8.71 -47.19 -15.13
N GLN A 993 -9.36 -47.47 -13.99
CA GLN A 993 -9.38 -46.58 -12.83
C GLN A 993 -8.00 -46.44 -12.19
N ILE A 994 -7.29 -47.56 -12.04
CA ILE A 994 -5.92 -47.60 -11.50
C ILE A 994 -4.97 -46.77 -12.39
N ALA A 995 -5.07 -46.91 -13.71
CA ALA A 995 -4.24 -46.15 -14.64
C ALA A 995 -4.49 -44.63 -14.52
N ALA A 996 -5.75 -44.20 -14.47
CA ALA A 996 -6.09 -42.78 -14.33
C ALA A 996 -5.60 -42.20 -12.99
N TRP A 997 -5.80 -42.91 -11.88
CA TRP A 997 -5.27 -42.48 -10.58
C TRP A 997 -3.74 -42.44 -10.53
N LYS A 998 -3.06 -43.29 -11.31
CA LYS A 998 -1.60 -43.28 -11.41
C LYS A 998 -1.06 -42.01 -12.04
N GLU A 999 -1.80 -41.43 -12.99
CA GLU A 999 -1.46 -40.13 -13.56
C GLU A 999 -1.62 -38.99 -12.55
N VAL A 1000 -2.68 -39.03 -11.73
CA VAL A 1000 -2.94 -38.04 -10.68
C VAL A 1000 -1.84 -38.07 -9.62
N THR A 1001 -1.55 -39.26 -9.08
CA THR A 1001 -0.50 -39.45 -8.05
C THR A 1001 0.87 -39.04 -8.56
N SER A 1002 1.24 -39.44 -9.79
CA SER A 1002 2.50 -39.03 -10.41
C SER A 1002 2.61 -37.51 -10.56
N ALA A 1003 1.52 -36.82 -10.88
CA ALA A 1003 1.52 -35.36 -11.03
C ALA A 1003 1.69 -34.64 -9.67
N VAL A 1004 1.12 -35.18 -8.59
CA VAL A 1004 1.32 -34.65 -7.23
C VAL A 1004 2.74 -34.89 -6.74
N HIS A 1005 3.26 -36.10 -6.92
CA HIS A 1005 4.63 -36.45 -6.54
C HIS A 1005 5.68 -35.64 -7.30
N ALA A 1006 5.43 -35.32 -8.57
CA ALA A 1006 6.29 -34.43 -9.36
C ALA A 1006 6.41 -33.01 -8.78
N LYS A 1007 5.45 -32.57 -7.96
CA LYS A 1007 5.48 -31.30 -7.23
C LYS A 1007 6.12 -31.44 -5.82
N GLY A 1008 6.55 -32.64 -5.44
CA GLY A 1008 7.14 -32.90 -4.13
C GLY A 1008 6.12 -32.88 -2.98
N SER A 1009 4.85 -33.14 -3.28
CA SER A 1009 3.75 -33.21 -2.32
C SER A 1009 3.22 -34.64 -2.19
N PHE A 1010 2.35 -34.89 -1.22
CA PHE A 1010 1.84 -36.22 -0.86
C PHE A 1010 0.34 -36.31 -1.07
N ILE A 1011 -0.16 -37.49 -1.39
CA ILE A 1011 -1.58 -37.72 -1.65
C ILE A 1011 -2.09 -39.02 -1.02
N TYR A 1012 -3.22 -38.91 -0.32
CA TYR A 1012 -3.92 -40.00 0.34
C TYR A 1012 -5.28 -40.22 -0.30
N LEU A 1013 -5.64 -41.46 -0.60
CA LEU A 1013 -6.93 -41.80 -1.18
C LEU A 1013 -7.98 -42.02 -0.09
N GLN A 1014 -9.07 -41.26 -0.11
CA GLN A 1014 -10.20 -41.50 0.80
C GLN A 1014 -11.12 -42.59 0.26
N LEU A 1015 -11.24 -43.70 1.00
CA LEU A 1015 -12.07 -44.86 0.67
C LEU A 1015 -13.41 -44.81 1.40
N TYR A 1016 -14.50 -45.09 0.69
CA TYR A 1016 -15.83 -45.14 1.29
C TYR A 1016 -16.83 -46.03 0.54
N ALA A 1017 -17.96 -46.29 1.21
CA ALA A 1017 -19.13 -46.99 0.69
C ALA A 1017 -20.40 -46.28 1.17
N LEU A 1018 -21.38 -46.09 0.28
CA LEU A 1018 -22.57 -45.27 0.56
C LEU A 1018 -23.52 -45.92 1.58
N GLY A 1019 -23.79 -47.22 1.43
CA GLY A 1019 -24.85 -47.88 2.20
C GLY A 1019 -26.21 -47.24 1.89
N ARG A 1020 -27.00 -46.91 2.93
CA ARG A 1020 -28.37 -46.39 2.78
C ARG A 1020 -28.50 -45.04 2.06
N THR A 1021 -27.38 -44.35 1.81
CA THR A 1021 -27.34 -43.03 1.18
C THR A 1021 -27.23 -43.11 -0.36
N ALA A 1022 -27.09 -44.33 -0.89
CA ALA A 1022 -27.01 -44.58 -2.33
C ALA A 1022 -28.38 -44.40 -3.01
N TYR A 1023 -28.38 -43.95 -4.26
CA TYR A 1023 -29.59 -44.00 -5.08
C TYR A 1023 -29.74 -45.38 -5.72
N SER A 1024 -30.77 -46.13 -5.36
CA SER A 1024 -31.03 -47.49 -5.84
C SER A 1024 -31.18 -47.52 -7.37
N ALA A 1025 -31.72 -46.49 -7.99
CA ALA A 1025 -31.81 -46.40 -9.45
C ALA A 1025 -30.42 -46.42 -10.10
N VAL A 1026 -29.44 -45.72 -9.51
CA VAL A 1026 -28.05 -45.68 -10.01
C VAL A 1026 -27.37 -47.03 -9.77
N LEU A 1027 -27.55 -47.64 -8.59
CA LEU A 1027 -27.02 -48.97 -8.31
C LEU A 1027 -27.56 -50.04 -9.27
N LYS A 1028 -28.87 -50.03 -9.55
CA LYS A 1028 -29.50 -50.99 -10.47
C LYS A 1028 -29.09 -50.76 -11.92
N ALA A 1029 -28.76 -49.52 -12.30
CA ALA A 1029 -28.20 -49.21 -13.62
C ALA A 1029 -26.76 -49.75 -13.77
N GLU A 1030 -25.96 -49.70 -12.71
CA GLU A 1030 -24.61 -50.27 -12.67
C GLU A 1030 -24.66 -51.81 -12.77
N ASN A 1031 -25.53 -52.44 -11.96
CA ASN A 1031 -25.82 -53.86 -12.06
C ASN A 1031 -27.21 -54.16 -11.46
N PRO A 1032 -28.13 -54.80 -12.21
CA PRO A 1032 -29.47 -55.13 -11.71
C PRO A 1032 -29.51 -55.97 -10.42
N SER A 1033 -28.44 -56.72 -10.13
CA SER A 1033 -28.31 -57.53 -8.90
C SER A 1033 -27.91 -56.73 -7.66
N TYR A 1034 -27.47 -55.48 -7.79
CA TYR A 1034 -27.03 -54.67 -6.64
C TYR A 1034 -28.23 -54.09 -5.90
N ASP A 1035 -28.25 -54.30 -4.59
CA ASP A 1035 -29.31 -53.80 -3.72
C ASP A 1035 -28.85 -52.56 -2.95
N LEU A 1036 -29.80 -51.72 -2.58
CA LEU A 1036 -29.57 -50.71 -1.56
C LEU A 1036 -29.36 -51.42 -0.21
N VAL A 1037 -28.18 -51.25 0.40
CA VAL A 1037 -27.79 -51.99 1.61
C VAL A 1037 -27.44 -51.05 2.78
N SER A 1038 -27.48 -51.56 4.00
CA SER A 1038 -27.21 -50.79 5.23
C SER A 1038 -26.86 -51.72 6.40
N ALA A 1039 -26.48 -51.14 7.54
CA ALA A 1039 -26.39 -51.88 8.81
C ALA A 1039 -27.74 -52.47 9.24
N SER A 1040 -28.84 -51.75 9.00
CA SER A 1040 -30.23 -52.16 9.31
C SER A 1040 -31.22 -51.62 8.27
N ASP A 1041 -32.48 -52.08 8.30
CA ASP A 1041 -33.53 -51.77 7.31
C ASP A 1041 -34.18 -50.38 7.49
N ILE A 1042 -33.38 -49.42 7.93
CA ILE A 1042 -33.80 -48.07 8.29
C ILE A 1042 -33.51 -47.13 7.13
N PRO A 1043 -34.54 -46.62 6.42
CA PRO A 1043 -34.35 -45.71 5.30
C PRO A 1043 -33.89 -44.33 5.77
N LEU A 1044 -33.26 -43.59 4.85
CA LEU A 1044 -32.93 -42.17 5.03
C LEU A 1044 -34.19 -41.32 4.85
N SER A 1045 -34.42 -40.32 5.70
CA SER A 1045 -35.66 -39.53 5.71
C SER A 1045 -35.79 -38.52 4.57
N ASP A 1046 -34.67 -38.15 3.96
CA ASP A 1046 -34.58 -37.22 2.82
C ASP A 1046 -34.72 -37.93 1.46
N HIS A 1047 -34.69 -39.27 1.42
CA HIS A 1047 -34.99 -40.04 0.22
C HIS A 1047 -36.47 -39.95 -0.14
N SER A 1048 -36.79 -40.04 -1.44
CA SER A 1048 -38.18 -40.06 -1.89
C SER A 1048 -38.91 -41.27 -1.31
N LYS A 1049 -40.24 -41.17 -1.15
CA LYS A 1049 -41.07 -42.30 -0.70
C LYS A 1049 -41.00 -43.51 -1.64
N ASP A 1050 -40.52 -43.30 -2.86
CA ASP A 1050 -40.38 -44.31 -3.91
C ASP A 1050 -39.05 -45.07 -3.84
N GLU A 1051 -38.10 -44.61 -3.02
CA GLU A 1051 -36.86 -45.34 -2.79
C GLU A 1051 -37.13 -46.63 -2.00
N PRO A 1052 -36.58 -47.80 -2.43
CA PRO A 1052 -36.74 -49.03 -1.67
C PRO A 1052 -36.12 -48.90 -0.27
N ARG A 1053 -36.69 -49.61 0.72
CA ARG A 1053 -36.03 -49.75 2.02
C ARG A 1053 -34.67 -50.46 1.85
N PRO A 1054 -33.61 -50.02 2.53
CA PRO A 1054 -32.33 -50.69 2.44
C PRO A 1054 -32.43 -52.09 3.03
N ARG A 1055 -31.74 -53.06 2.43
CA ARG A 1055 -31.59 -54.41 2.98
C ARG A 1055 -30.45 -54.43 4.01
N PRO A 1056 -30.65 -55.02 5.21
CA PRO A 1056 -29.55 -55.25 6.13
C PRO A 1056 -28.51 -56.18 5.51
N LEU A 1057 -27.22 -55.82 5.63
CA LEU A 1057 -26.13 -56.72 5.25
C LEU A 1057 -26.14 -57.97 6.14
N THR A 1058 -25.88 -59.13 5.56
CA THR A 1058 -25.61 -60.36 6.32
C THR A 1058 -24.16 -60.36 6.83
N VAL A 1059 -23.86 -61.13 7.88
CA VAL A 1059 -22.48 -61.24 8.41
C VAL A 1059 -21.45 -61.63 7.33
N PRO A 1060 -21.72 -62.59 6.41
CA PRO A 1060 -20.82 -62.86 5.29
C PRO A 1060 -20.61 -61.65 4.37
N GLU A 1061 -21.66 -60.89 4.05
CA GLU A 1061 -21.53 -59.68 3.23
C GLU A 1061 -20.74 -58.58 3.95
N ILE A 1062 -20.88 -58.45 5.27
CA ILE A 1062 -20.05 -57.50 6.05
C ILE A 1062 -18.57 -57.86 5.92
N LYS A 1063 -18.22 -59.14 6.04
CA LYS A 1063 -16.84 -59.63 5.84
C LYS A 1063 -16.36 -59.38 4.41
N GLU A 1064 -17.24 -59.55 3.43
CA GLU A 1064 -16.94 -59.21 2.04
C GLU A 1064 -16.63 -57.71 1.87
N TYR A 1065 -17.41 -56.80 2.45
CA TYR A 1065 -17.11 -55.37 2.41
C TYR A 1065 -15.76 -55.04 3.06
N VAL A 1066 -15.39 -55.73 4.16
CA VAL A 1066 -14.05 -55.59 4.77
C VAL A 1066 -12.95 -56.00 3.78
N GLU A 1067 -13.12 -57.12 3.07
CA GLU A 1067 -12.18 -57.56 2.02
C GLU A 1067 -12.11 -56.57 0.85
N LEU A 1068 -13.22 -55.93 0.48
CA LEU A 1068 -13.26 -54.90 -0.57
C LEU A 1068 -12.50 -53.64 -0.14
N TYR A 1069 -12.66 -53.17 1.11
CA TYR A 1069 -11.84 -52.08 1.64
C TYR A 1069 -10.35 -52.43 1.61
N ALA A 1070 -9.97 -53.63 2.04
CA ALA A 1070 -8.58 -54.08 2.02
C ALA A 1070 -8.01 -54.15 0.58
N LYS A 1071 -8.80 -54.66 -0.38
CA LYS A 1071 -8.43 -54.71 -1.80
C LYS A 1071 -8.28 -53.33 -2.40
N ALA A 1072 -9.21 -52.41 -2.13
CA ALA A 1072 -9.14 -51.02 -2.60
C ALA A 1072 -7.91 -50.30 -2.03
N ALA A 1073 -7.62 -50.48 -0.74
CA ALA A 1073 -6.40 -49.95 -0.12
C ALA A 1073 -5.12 -50.52 -0.75
N SER A 1074 -5.09 -51.84 -0.99
CA SER A 1074 -3.98 -52.50 -1.70
C SER A 1074 -3.81 -51.96 -3.12
N ASN A 1075 -4.90 -51.71 -3.86
CA ASN A 1075 -4.82 -51.12 -5.19
C ASN A 1075 -4.26 -49.69 -5.12
N ALA A 1076 -4.74 -48.87 -4.17
CA ALA A 1076 -4.29 -47.50 -3.98
C ALA A 1076 -2.77 -47.42 -3.70
N VAL A 1077 -2.28 -48.15 -2.71
CA VAL A 1077 -0.87 -48.05 -2.31
C VAL A 1077 0.05 -48.81 -3.27
N HIS A 1078 -0.28 -50.07 -3.60
CA HIS A 1078 0.67 -50.95 -4.30
C HIS A 1078 0.58 -50.92 -5.83
N LYS A 1079 -0.56 -50.52 -6.41
CA LYS A 1079 -0.71 -50.46 -7.88
C LYS A 1079 -0.68 -49.04 -8.42
N VAL A 1080 -1.32 -48.11 -7.72
CA VAL A 1080 -1.36 -46.71 -8.13
C VAL A 1080 -0.13 -45.95 -7.62
N GLY A 1081 0.19 -46.08 -6.33
CA GLY A 1081 1.29 -45.36 -5.68
C GLY A 1081 0.82 -44.18 -4.82
N PHE A 1082 -0.35 -44.27 -4.17
CA PHE A 1082 -0.70 -43.32 -3.11
C PHE A 1082 0.21 -43.47 -1.90
N ASP A 1083 0.48 -42.37 -1.18
CA ASP A 1083 1.30 -42.35 0.03
C ASP A 1083 0.58 -42.98 1.24
N GLY A 1084 -0.74 -43.13 1.14
CA GLY A 1084 -1.58 -43.80 2.12
C GLY A 1084 -3.06 -43.75 1.75
N VAL A 1085 -3.91 -44.24 2.65
CA VAL A 1085 -5.37 -44.21 2.50
C VAL A 1085 -6.05 -43.66 3.74
N GLU A 1086 -7.19 -43.01 3.54
CA GLU A 1086 -8.11 -42.61 4.60
C GLU A 1086 -9.36 -43.47 4.52
N ILE A 1087 -9.83 -44.00 5.66
CA ILE A 1087 -11.09 -44.76 5.72
C ILE A 1087 -12.18 -43.84 6.25
N HIS A 1088 -13.20 -43.59 5.44
CA HIS A 1088 -14.25 -42.65 5.80
C HIS A 1088 -15.29 -43.28 6.73
N ASN A 1089 -15.35 -42.81 7.98
CA ASN A 1089 -16.31 -43.24 9.00
C ASN A 1089 -17.12 -42.07 9.57
N ALA A 1090 -17.65 -41.22 8.68
CA ALA A 1090 -18.40 -40.03 9.05
C ALA A 1090 -19.60 -39.80 8.11
N ASN A 1091 -20.39 -38.78 8.42
CA ASN A 1091 -21.47 -38.24 7.58
C ASN A 1091 -22.57 -39.23 7.21
N GLY A 1092 -22.75 -40.35 7.93
CA GLY A 1092 -23.85 -41.29 7.68
C GLY A 1092 -23.64 -42.33 6.58
N TYR A 1093 -22.43 -42.45 6.05
CA TYR A 1093 -22.07 -43.52 5.10
C TYR A 1093 -21.88 -44.88 5.79
N LEU A 1094 -21.68 -45.95 5.01
CA LEU A 1094 -21.87 -47.33 5.46
C LEU A 1094 -21.17 -47.69 6.79
N LEU A 1095 -19.91 -47.30 6.99
CA LEU A 1095 -19.21 -47.59 8.25
C LEU A 1095 -19.80 -46.82 9.43
N ASP A 1096 -20.14 -45.54 9.24
CA ASP A 1096 -20.74 -44.70 10.28
C ASP A 1096 -22.11 -45.26 10.68
N GLN A 1097 -22.84 -45.87 9.73
CA GLN A 1097 -24.12 -46.56 9.98
C GLN A 1097 -23.98 -47.73 10.96
N PHE A 1098 -22.80 -48.37 11.09
CA PHE A 1098 -22.56 -49.40 12.10
C PHE A 1098 -22.18 -48.82 13.47
N THR A 1099 -21.70 -47.57 13.52
CA THR A 1099 -21.23 -46.94 14.77
C THR A 1099 -22.29 -46.10 15.47
N GLN A 1100 -23.53 -46.07 14.97
CA GLN A 1100 -24.55 -45.12 15.39
C GLN A 1100 -25.85 -45.84 15.79
N ASP A 1101 -26.39 -45.49 16.96
CA ASP A 1101 -27.55 -46.19 17.55
C ASP A 1101 -28.80 -46.08 16.67
N VAL A 1102 -28.99 -44.93 16.01
CA VAL A 1102 -30.16 -44.66 15.16
C VAL A 1102 -30.16 -45.45 13.84
N THR A 1103 -29.04 -46.06 13.47
CA THR A 1103 -28.88 -46.77 12.19
C THR A 1103 -28.54 -48.24 12.35
N ASN A 1104 -28.01 -48.66 13.51
CA ASN A 1104 -27.59 -50.03 13.77
C ASN A 1104 -28.49 -50.72 14.81
N HIS A 1105 -29.54 -51.39 14.36
CA HIS A 1105 -30.46 -52.16 15.21
C HIS A 1105 -30.19 -53.67 15.17
N ARG A 1106 -28.97 -54.07 14.81
CA ARG A 1106 -28.61 -55.50 14.68
C ARG A 1106 -28.58 -56.19 16.04
N ALA A 1107 -28.85 -57.49 16.02
CA ALA A 1107 -28.79 -58.36 17.20
C ALA A 1107 -27.60 -59.34 17.18
N ASP A 1108 -26.75 -59.27 16.14
CA ASP A 1108 -25.56 -60.09 16.00
C ASP A 1108 -24.30 -59.37 16.51
N GLU A 1109 -23.11 -59.96 16.28
CA GLU A 1109 -21.82 -59.43 16.75
C GLU A 1109 -21.45 -58.04 16.18
N TYR A 1110 -22.19 -57.55 15.18
CA TYR A 1110 -22.02 -56.21 14.59
C TYR A 1110 -23.05 -55.20 15.12
N GLY A 1111 -23.86 -55.56 16.13
CA GLY A 1111 -24.83 -54.68 16.80
C GLY A 1111 -24.41 -54.23 18.22
N GLY A 1112 -24.84 -53.04 18.64
CA GLY A 1112 -24.63 -52.50 20.00
C GLY A 1112 -25.65 -53.02 21.03
N SER A 1113 -25.31 -53.00 22.33
CA SER A 1113 -26.11 -53.58 23.43
C SER A 1113 -27.52 -52.97 23.55
N VAL A 1114 -28.50 -53.85 23.79
CA VAL A 1114 -29.97 -53.72 23.70
C VAL A 1114 -30.63 -52.75 24.72
N GLU A 1115 -29.88 -51.90 25.42
CA GLU A 1115 -30.45 -50.99 26.44
C GLU A 1115 -30.55 -49.54 25.94
N ASN A 1116 -31.64 -49.24 25.24
CA ASN A 1116 -32.42 -47.98 25.28
C ASN A 1116 -33.24 -47.82 23.99
N ARG A 1117 -34.34 -48.58 23.89
CA ARG A 1117 -35.43 -48.22 22.99
C ARG A 1117 -36.42 -47.39 23.81
N HIS A 1118 -36.53 -46.10 23.53
CA HIS A 1118 -37.79 -45.33 23.41
C HIS A 1118 -37.50 -43.82 23.43
N GLY A 1119 -37.84 -43.15 22.33
CA GLY A 1119 -38.29 -41.75 22.35
C GLY A 1119 -37.24 -40.65 22.18
N LEU A 1120 -37.34 -39.98 21.02
CA LEU A 1120 -36.81 -38.65 20.65
C LEU A 1120 -35.34 -38.55 20.22
N ARG A 1121 -35.20 -38.07 18.97
CA ARG A 1121 -33.99 -37.76 18.21
C ARG A 1121 -33.40 -36.44 18.67
N TRP A 1122 -32.14 -36.43 19.12
CA TRP A 1122 -31.25 -35.27 18.98
C TRP A 1122 -29.79 -35.62 19.27
N SER A 1123 -28.89 -35.41 18.30
CA SER A 1123 -27.45 -35.22 18.53
C SER A 1123 -27.11 -33.76 18.23
N PRO A 1124 -26.41 -33.04 19.13
CA PRO A 1124 -25.97 -31.65 18.84
C PRO A 1124 -25.03 -31.60 17.63
N TRP A 1125 -24.30 -32.69 17.39
CA TRP A 1125 -23.19 -32.72 16.46
C TRP A 1125 -23.62 -32.93 15.00
N ASN A 1126 -24.71 -33.64 14.73
CA ASN A 1126 -25.06 -34.00 13.36
C ASN A 1126 -26.58 -34.13 13.14
N THR A 1127 -27.15 -33.28 12.28
CA THR A 1127 -28.49 -33.44 11.70
C THR A 1127 -28.42 -33.96 10.26
N PHE A 1128 -27.20 -34.14 9.73
CA PHE A 1128 -26.95 -34.64 8.38
C PHE A 1128 -27.29 -36.13 8.31
N GLN A 1129 -28.03 -36.54 7.28
CA GLN A 1129 -28.35 -37.95 6.98
C GLN A 1129 -28.97 -38.76 8.15
N ASP A 1130 -29.83 -38.12 8.96
CA ASP A 1130 -30.51 -38.74 10.11
C ASP A 1130 -29.57 -39.44 11.11
N MET A 1131 -28.40 -38.85 11.35
CA MET A 1131 -27.43 -39.38 12.30
C MET A 1131 -27.69 -38.82 13.71
N GLY A 1132 -27.37 -39.61 14.75
CA GLY A 1132 -27.46 -39.15 16.13
C GLY A 1132 -27.39 -40.25 17.17
N MET A 1133 -27.02 -39.87 18.40
CA MET A 1133 -27.08 -40.71 19.60
C MET A 1133 -27.85 -39.94 20.68
N ASP A 1134 -28.41 -40.64 21.66
CA ASP A 1134 -29.30 -40.05 22.68
C ASP A 1134 -28.66 -38.93 23.53
N SER A 1135 -27.32 -38.82 23.57
CA SER A 1135 -26.62 -37.75 24.28
C SER A 1135 -25.18 -37.55 23.80
N VAL A 1136 -24.63 -36.35 24.03
CA VAL A 1136 -23.20 -36.03 23.84
C VAL A 1136 -22.29 -37.04 24.54
N SER A 1137 -22.68 -37.48 25.74
CA SER A 1137 -21.88 -38.42 26.54
C SER A 1137 -21.76 -39.79 25.87
N LYS A 1138 -22.84 -40.31 25.27
CA LYS A 1138 -22.83 -41.56 24.51
C LYS A 1138 -21.98 -41.43 23.25
N THR A 1139 -22.08 -40.31 22.53
CA THR A 1139 -21.21 -40.00 21.38
C THR A 1139 -19.73 -40.00 21.79
N LYS A 1140 -19.36 -39.25 22.83
CA LYS A 1140 -17.97 -39.22 23.32
C LYS A 1140 -17.50 -40.62 23.71
N ALA A 1141 -18.31 -41.41 24.43
CA ALA A 1141 -17.96 -42.76 24.84
C ALA A 1141 -17.73 -43.71 23.65
N GLN A 1142 -18.62 -43.71 22.66
CA GLN A 1142 -18.50 -44.58 21.48
C GLN A 1142 -17.26 -44.23 20.63
N PHE A 1143 -17.07 -42.95 20.30
CA PHE A 1143 -15.91 -42.54 19.53
C PHE A 1143 -14.61 -42.71 20.31
N SER A 1144 -14.61 -42.50 21.63
CA SER A 1144 -13.46 -42.81 22.49
C SER A 1144 -13.10 -44.29 22.42
N TYR A 1145 -14.09 -45.17 22.49
CA TYR A 1145 -13.88 -46.61 22.37
C TYR A 1145 -13.26 -46.97 21.02
N VAL A 1146 -13.85 -46.51 19.91
CA VAL A 1146 -13.32 -46.79 18.56
C VAL A 1146 -11.88 -46.30 18.40
N VAL A 1147 -11.61 -45.04 18.76
CA VAL A 1147 -10.28 -44.43 18.63
C VAL A 1147 -9.26 -45.15 19.52
N SER A 1148 -9.63 -45.52 20.76
CA SER A 1148 -8.77 -46.29 21.66
C SER A 1148 -8.42 -47.67 21.10
N LYS A 1149 -9.41 -48.39 20.53
CA LYS A 1149 -9.19 -49.72 19.96
C LYS A 1149 -8.34 -49.68 18.71
N ILE A 1150 -8.49 -48.66 17.86
CA ILE A 1150 -7.59 -48.44 16.73
C ILE A 1150 -6.17 -48.18 17.23
N LYS A 1151 -6.00 -47.31 18.23
CA LYS A 1151 -4.70 -46.99 18.81
C LYS A 1151 -4.00 -48.21 19.41
N GLU A 1152 -4.74 -49.06 20.13
CA GLU A 1152 -4.25 -50.30 20.74
C GLU A 1152 -3.86 -51.35 19.69
N ALA A 1153 -4.71 -51.57 18.68
CA ALA A 1153 -4.49 -52.60 17.67
C ALA A 1153 -3.44 -52.21 16.62
N HIS A 1154 -3.29 -50.91 16.35
CA HIS A 1154 -2.48 -50.39 15.24
C HIS A 1154 -1.56 -49.25 15.71
N PRO A 1155 -0.42 -49.57 16.35
CA PRO A 1155 0.54 -48.58 16.85
C PRO A 1155 1.13 -47.68 15.76
N THR A 1156 1.12 -48.13 14.50
CA THR A 1156 1.66 -47.40 13.34
C THR A 1156 0.60 -46.58 12.56
N PHE A 1157 -0.64 -46.49 13.05
CA PHE A 1157 -1.69 -45.72 12.37
C PHE A 1157 -1.36 -44.22 12.35
N SER A 1158 -1.29 -43.64 11.15
CA SER A 1158 -0.68 -42.32 10.90
C SER A 1158 -1.49 -41.14 11.43
N TYR A 1159 -2.81 -41.11 11.24
CA TYR A 1159 -3.61 -39.99 11.71
C TYR A 1159 -5.08 -40.32 11.95
N VAL A 1160 -5.76 -39.48 12.74
CA VAL A 1160 -7.23 -39.40 12.80
C VAL A 1160 -7.66 -38.03 12.28
N HIS A 1161 -8.67 -38.00 11.42
CA HIS A 1161 -9.22 -36.78 10.83
C HIS A 1161 -10.58 -36.47 11.44
N VAL A 1162 -10.71 -35.29 12.06
CA VAL A 1162 -11.93 -34.84 12.73
C VAL A 1162 -12.46 -33.56 12.10
N VAL A 1163 -13.79 -33.43 12.08
CA VAL A 1163 -14.47 -32.18 11.70
C VAL A 1163 -14.91 -31.48 12.98
N GLU A 1164 -14.42 -30.27 13.20
CA GLU A 1164 -14.77 -29.48 14.38
C GLU A 1164 -16.23 -29.03 14.32
N PRO A 1165 -16.94 -29.07 15.46
CA PRO A 1165 -18.35 -28.70 15.58
C PRO A 1165 -18.68 -27.28 15.08
N ARG A 1166 -17.73 -26.35 15.24
CA ARG A 1166 -17.82 -24.95 14.81
C ARG A 1166 -18.01 -24.79 13.29
N ALA A 1167 -17.78 -25.85 12.50
CA ALA A 1167 -18.01 -25.85 11.06
C ALA A 1167 -19.47 -25.56 10.63
N LYS A 1168 -20.45 -25.70 11.53
CA LYS A 1168 -21.86 -25.34 11.26
C LYS A 1168 -22.10 -23.82 11.25
N ALA A 1169 -21.22 -23.02 11.84
CA ALA A 1169 -21.45 -21.60 12.13
C ALA A 1169 -20.80 -20.63 11.12
N LEU A 1170 -20.66 -21.02 9.85
CA LEU A 1170 -20.09 -20.13 8.81
C LEU A 1170 -21.03 -18.98 8.38
N ASP A 1171 -22.25 -18.89 8.94
CA ASP A 1171 -23.16 -17.75 8.75
C ASP A 1171 -23.43 -16.96 10.05
N VAL A 1172 -22.90 -17.36 11.22
CA VAL A 1172 -23.04 -16.62 12.49
C VAL A 1172 -21.78 -16.81 13.34
N LEU A 1173 -20.92 -15.78 13.35
CA LEU A 1173 -19.85 -15.65 14.34
C LEU A 1173 -20.47 -15.29 15.70
N ASP A 1174 -21.00 -16.27 16.42
CA ASP A 1174 -21.16 -16.12 17.87
C ASP A 1174 -21.43 -17.46 18.56
N HIS A 1175 -20.50 -17.82 19.45
CA HIS A 1175 -20.62 -18.81 20.53
C HIS A 1175 -20.55 -20.30 20.15
N ASN A 1176 -19.51 -20.97 20.65
CA ASN A 1176 -19.50 -22.41 20.85
C ASN A 1176 -20.18 -22.69 22.21
N PRO A 1177 -21.24 -23.48 22.30
CA PRO A 1177 -21.77 -23.90 23.60
C PRO A 1177 -20.68 -24.61 24.40
N GLU A 1178 -20.60 -24.36 25.72
CA GLU A 1178 -19.67 -25.07 26.59
C GLU A 1178 -19.88 -26.60 26.49
N GLY A 1179 -18.79 -27.35 26.30
CA GLY A 1179 -18.81 -28.82 26.24
C GLY A 1179 -18.78 -29.43 24.84
N GLU A 1180 -18.83 -28.58 23.80
CA GLU A 1180 -18.86 -28.97 22.39
C GLU A 1180 -17.48 -28.86 21.67
N ASP A 1181 -16.48 -29.65 22.09
CA ASP A 1181 -15.20 -29.86 21.37
C ASP A 1181 -14.85 -31.35 21.13
N ASN A 1182 -13.94 -31.59 20.17
CA ASN A 1182 -13.37 -32.91 19.87
C ASN A 1182 -12.12 -33.22 20.71
N ASP A 1183 -11.85 -32.49 21.81
CA ASP A 1183 -10.60 -32.64 22.55
C ASP A 1183 -10.46 -34.01 23.22
N PHE A 1184 -11.57 -34.69 23.50
CA PHE A 1184 -11.56 -36.08 23.98
C PHE A 1184 -10.89 -37.06 22.99
N ILE A 1185 -11.00 -36.84 21.67
CA ILE A 1185 -10.32 -37.66 20.66
C ILE A 1185 -8.81 -37.39 20.72
N ARG A 1186 -8.42 -36.13 20.87
CA ARG A 1186 -7.03 -35.71 20.98
C ARG A 1186 -6.35 -36.33 22.20
N GLU A 1187 -6.99 -36.27 23.36
CA GLU A 1187 -6.46 -36.83 24.61
C GLU A 1187 -6.18 -38.34 24.49
N ILE A 1188 -7.01 -39.06 23.74
CA ILE A 1188 -6.81 -40.49 23.48
C ILE A 1188 -5.74 -40.71 22.42
N TRP A 1189 -5.79 -39.96 21.31
CA TRP A 1189 -5.01 -40.24 20.11
C TRP A 1189 -3.56 -39.76 20.22
N THR A 1190 -3.33 -38.59 20.82
CA THR A 1190 -2.04 -37.89 20.82
C THR A 1190 -1.35 -37.91 22.18
N SER A 1191 -0.04 -38.06 22.18
CA SER A 1191 0.86 -37.96 23.33
C SER A 1191 2.27 -37.59 22.82
N PRO A 1192 3.21 -37.17 23.69
CA PRO A 1192 4.58 -36.87 23.25
C PRO A 1192 5.29 -38.04 22.55
N GLU A 1193 4.97 -39.28 22.91
CA GLU A 1193 5.53 -40.49 22.24
C GLU A 1193 4.87 -40.73 20.87
N ASP A 1194 3.56 -40.56 20.78
CA ASP A 1194 2.82 -40.61 19.51
C ASP A 1194 3.34 -39.55 18.53
N ASP A 1195 3.69 -38.37 19.04
CA ASP A 1195 4.23 -37.28 18.25
C ASP A 1195 5.61 -37.61 17.66
N GLN A 1196 6.44 -38.38 18.35
CA GLN A 1196 7.72 -38.85 17.83
C GLN A 1196 7.53 -39.92 16.75
N ASN A 1197 6.49 -40.75 16.90
CA ASN A 1197 6.15 -41.81 15.96
C ASN A 1197 5.39 -41.32 14.71
N GLY A 1198 5.10 -40.02 14.62
CA GLY A 1198 4.42 -39.43 13.47
C GLY A 1198 2.91 -39.65 13.44
N ARG A 1199 2.30 -40.02 14.57
CA ARG A 1199 0.84 -40.12 14.72
C ARG A 1199 0.25 -38.73 14.95
N ARG A 1200 -0.63 -38.26 14.06
CA ARG A 1200 -1.18 -36.89 14.09
C ARG A 1200 -2.69 -36.85 14.18
N LEU A 1201 -3.20 -35.68 14.56
CA LEU A 1201 -4.59 -35.31 14.36
C LEU A 1201 -4.68 -34.32 13.18
N ILE A 1202 -5.62 -34.57 12.28
CA ILE A 1202 -6.02 -33.63 11.23
C ILE A 1202 -7.36 -33.03 11.65
N SER A 1203 -7.43 -31.70 11.71
CA SER A 1203 -8.65 -30.98 12.09
C SER A 1203 -9.16 -30.16 10.90
N ALA A 1204 -10.44 -30.29 10.57
CA ALA A 1204 -11.14 -29.52 9.55
C ALA A 1204 -12.31 -28.76 10.19
N GLY A 1205 -12.63 -27.53 9.76
CA GLY A 1205 -13.80 -26.84 10.33
C GLY A 1205 -13.90 -25.33 10.13
N GLY A 1206 -13.78 -24.85 8.89
CA GLY A 1206 -13.99 -23.41 8.59
C GLY A 1206 -12.88 -22.51 9.14
N TYR A 1207 -11.64 -23.00 9.17
CA TYR A 1207 -10.50 -22.26 9.69
C TYR A 1207 -10.19 -21.00 8.87
N THR A 1208 -9.90 -19.89 9.56
CA THR A 1208 -9.15 -18.75 9.00
C THR A 1208 -7.65 -18.99 9.15
N ARG A 1209 -6.83 -18.13 8.57
CA ARG A 1209 -5.37 -18.17 8.77
C ARG A 1209 -5.01 -18.07 10.25
N GLU A 1210 -5.58 -17.11 10.96
CA GLU A 1210 -5.31 -16.81 12.36
C GLU A 1210 -5.73 -17.97 13.26
N LEU A 1211 -6.91 -18.54 13.03
CA LEU A 1211 -7.39 -19.69 13.79
C LEU A 1211 -6.55 -20.94 13.51
N SER A 1212 -6.03 -21.07 12.29
CA SER A 1212 -5.09 -22.16 11.94
C SER A 1212 -3.77 -22.01 12.69
N ILE A 1213 -3.20 -20.81 12.71
CA ILE A 1213 -1.98 -20.50 13.46
C ILE A 1213 -2.21 -20.78 14.95
N GLU A 1214 -3.30 -20.26 15.51
CA GLU A 1214 -3.64 -20.44 16.92
C GLU A 1214 -3.79 -21.93 17.29
N ASN A 1215 -4.59 -22.68 16.53
CA ASN A 1215 -4.82 -24.10 16.80
C ASN A 1215 -3.50 -24.86 16.67
N THR A 1216 -2.78 -24.71 15.57
CA THR A 1216 -1.54 -25.44 15.34
C THR A 1216 -0.44 -25.08 16.35
N ASP A 1217 -0.33 -23.83 16.77
CA ASP A 1217 0.66 -23.41 17.77
C ASP A 1217 0.33 -23.99 19.15
N LYS A 1218 -0.95 -23.98 19.54
CA LYS A 1218 -1.43 -24.52 20.82
C LYS A 1218 -1.45 -26.04 20.87
N ARG A 1219 -1.97 -26.69 19.84
CA ARG A 1219 -2.37 -28.11 19.85
C ARG A 1219 -1.54 -29.00 18.93
N GLY A 1220 -0.78 -28.40 18.00
CA GLY A 1220 0.13 -29.14 17.12
C GLY A 1220 -0.50 -29.74 15.85
N ASP A 1221 -1.78 -29.47 15.61
CA ASP A 1221 -2.58 -30.08 14.54
C ASP A 1221 -2.13 -29.77 13.11
N ILE A 1222 -2.51 -30.67 12.22
CA ILE A 1222 -2.62 -30.41 10.78
C ILE A 1222 -4.01 -29.84 10.52
N ILE A 1223 -4.09 -28.73 9.80
CA ILE A 1223 -5.33 -28.05 9.47
C ILE A 1223 -5.73 -28.35 8.03
N ALA A 1224 -6.89 -29.00 7.86
CA ALA A 1224 -7.41 -29.37 6.56
C ALA A 1224 -8.48 -28.37 6.07
N PHE A 1225 -8.32 -27.92 4.82
CA PHE A 1225 -9.21 -26.95 4.17
C PHE A 1225 -9.93 -27.59 2.98
N GLY A 1226 -11.25 -27.40 2.90
CA GLY A 1226 -12.08 -27.88 1.78
C GLY A 1226 -12.25 -26.83 0.67
N ARG A 1227 -13.41 -26.18 0.64
CA ARG A 1227 -13.81 -25.21 -0.41
C ARG A 1227 -12.80 -24.09 -0.64
N VAL A 1228 -12.19 -23.60 0.43
CA VAL A 1228 -11.18 -22.54 0.39
C VAL A 1228 -9.94 -22.99 -0.39
N PHE A 1229 -9.44 -24.20 -0.14
CA PHE A 1229 -8.27 -24.74 -0.87
C PHE A 1229 -8.63 -25.07 -2.32
N ILE A 1230 -9.86 -25.51 -2.58
CA ILE A 1230 -10.32 -25.65 -3.97
C ILE A 1230 -10.23 -24.30 -4.72
N ALA A 1231 -10.62 -23.17 -4.14
CA ALA A 1231 -10.51 -21.89 -4.86
C ALA A 1231 -9.11 -21.26 -4.86
N ASN A 1232 -8.16 -21.83 -4.10
CA ASN A 1232 -6.82 -21.27 -3.91
C ASN A 1232 -5.79 -22.37 -4.14
N PRO A 1233 -5.33 -22.60 -5.39
CA PRO A 1233 -4.45 -23.72 -5.73
C PRO A 1233 -3.11 -23.69 -4.97
N ASP A 1234 -2.72 -22.53 -4.46
CA ASP A 1234 -1.52 -22.30 -3.67
C ASP A 1234 -1.83 -21.83 -2.24
N LEU A 1235 -2.91 -22.36 -1.65
CA LEU A 1235 -3.34 -21.96 -0.31
C LEU A 1235 -2.22 -21.96 0.74
N PRO A 1236 -1.32 -22.97 0.85
CA PRO A 1236 -0.25 -22.92 1.85
C PRO A 1236 0.68 -21.73 1.66
N TYR A 1237 1.06 -21.42 0.42
CA TYR A 1237 1.85 -20.23 0.07
C TYR A 1237 1.12 -18.95 0.45
N ARG A 1238 -0.18 -18.85 0.13
CA ARG A 1238 -1.00 -17.68 0.50
C ARG A 1238 -1.10 -17.50 2.00
N LEU A 1239 -1.32 -18.57 2.75
CA LEU A 1239 -1.36 -18.52 4.21
C LEU A 1239 0.00 -18.15 4.80
N GLU A 1240 1.11 -18.61 4.24
CA GLU A 1240 2.45 -18.29 4.73
C GLU A 1240 2.77 -16.81 4.54
N HIS A 1241 2.41 -16.26 3.37
CA HIS A 1241 2.72 -14.89 2.95
C HIS A 1241 1.60 -13.89 3.21
N ASP A 1242 0.55 -14.31 3.92
CA ASP A 1242 -0.62 -13.49 4.26
C ASP A 1242 -1.31 -12.85 3.04
N ILE A 1243 -1.38 -13.61 1.94
CA ILE A 1243 -1.98 -13.18 0.67
C ILE A 1243 -3.49 -13.41 0.74
N SER A 1244 -4.25 -12.43 0.24
CA SER A 1244 -5.72 -12.51 0.15
C SER A 1244 -6.18 -13.77 -0.59
N LEU A 1245 -7.24 -14.40 -0.07
CA LEU A 1245 -7.80 -15.64 -0.64
C LEU A 1245 -8.85 -15.33 -1.71
N SER A 1246 -8.83 -16.09 -2.79
CA SER A 1246 -9.87 -16.08 -3.82
C SER A 1246 -11.19 -16.62 -3.27
N ASN A 1247 -12.30 -16.00 -3.68
CA ASN A 1247 -13.64 -16.49 -3.38
C ASN A 1247 -13.96 -17.75 -4.20
N TYR A 1248 -14.65 -18.72 -3.59
CA TYR A 1248 -15.13 -19.92 -4.27
C TYR A 1248 -16.57 -19.74 -4.78
N ASP A 1249 -16.87 -20.30 -5.96
CA ASP A 1249 -18.21 -20.26 -6.55
C ASP A 1249 -18.96 -21.54 -6.19
N ARG A 1250 -19.92 -21.47 -5.27
CA ARG A 1250 -20.70 -22.63 -4.80
C ARG A 1250 -21.47 -23.34 -5.94
N THR A 1251 -21.83 -22.63 -7.01
CA THR A 1251 -22.65 -23.19 -8.11
C THR A 1251 -21.89 -24.18 -8.99
N THR A 1252 -20.56 -24.16 -8.93
CA THR A 1252 -19.69 -24.98 -9.79
C THR A 1252 -19.20 -26.26 -9.10
N PHE A 1253 -19.43 -26.44 -7.80
CA PHE A 1253 -18.74 -27.47 -7.02
C PHE A 1253 -19.14 -28.90 -7.38
N TYR A 1254 -20.38 -29.14 -7.81
CA TYR A 1254 -20.94 -30.48 -8.08
C TYR A 1254 -21.48 -30.62 -9.51
N LEU A 1255 -20.77 -30.09 -10.50
CA LEU A 1255 -21.08 -30.29 -11.92
C LEU A 1255 -20.64 -31.70 -12.37
N PRO A 1256 -21.58 -32.61 -12.71
CA PRO A 1256 -21.25 -33.99 -13.07
C PRO A 1256 -20.62 -34.07 -14.46
N ASN A 1257 -19.66 -34.99 -14.63
CA ASN A 1257 -19.07 -35.39 -15.92
C ASN A 1257 -18.53 -34.23 -16.80
N SER A 1258 -18.07 -33.15 -16.18
CA SER A 1258 -17.61 -31.97 -16.90
C SER A 1258 -16.09 -31.90 -16.97
N VAL A 1259 -15.57 -31.54 -18.14
CA VAL A 1259 -14.17 -31.11 -18.35
C VAL A 1259 -14.06 -29.59 -18.40
N ASP A 1260 -15.12 -28.87 -18.04
CA ASP A 1260 -15.12 -27.41 -17.93
C ASP A 1260 -14.18 -27.00 -16.78
N PRO A 1261 -13.15 -26.17 -17.04
CA PRO A 1261 -12.26 -25.67 -16.01
C PRO A 1261 -12.95 -24.76 -14.99
N LYS A 1262 -14.13 -24.22 -15.32
CA LYS A 1262 -14.83 -23.23 -14.50
C LYS A 1262 -15.16 -23.72 -13.08
N GLY A 1263 -14.61 -23.06 -12.08
CA GLY A 1263 -14.76 -23.41 -10.67
C GLY A 1263 -14.08 -24.73 -10.29
N TYR A 1264 -13.12 -25.18 -11.10
CA TYR A 1264 -12.35 -26.40 -10.90
C TYR A 1264 -10.85 -26.17 -11.06
N THR A 1265 -10.38 -25.78 -12.25
CA THR A 1265 -8.95 -25.52 -12.56
C THR A 1265 -8.65 -24.09 -13.02
N ASP A 1266 -9.66 -23.24 -13.18
CA ASP A 1266 -9.53 -21.83 -13.62
C ASP A 1266 -9.23 -20.83 -12.49
N TYR A 1267 -9.02 -21.31 -11.26
CA TYR A 1267 -8.67 -20.45 -10.13
C TYR A 1267 -7.24 -19.91 -10.25
N PRO A 1268 -7.02 -18.60 -10.02
CA PRO A 1268 -5.71 -17.99 -10.19
C PRO A 1268 -4.74 -18.38 -9.06
N PHE A 1269 -3.46 -18.54 -9.42
CA PHE A 1269 -2.35 -18.53 -8.46
C PHE A 1269 -2.10 -17.12 -7.93
N ALA A 1270 -1.44 -17.00 -6.78
CA ALA A 1270 -0.99 -15.72 -6.27
C ALA A 1270 0.12 -15.14 -7.18
N GLU A 1271 0.07 -13.82 -7.40
CA GLU A 1271 1.08 -13.13 -8.19
C GLU A 1271 2.46 -13.28 -7.52
N GLY A 1272 3.47 -13.66 -8.30
CA GLY A 1272 4.83 -13.87 -7.81
C GLY A 1272 5.09 -15.21 -7.09
N ASN A 1273 4.12 -16.14 -7.03
CA ASN A 1273 4.37 -17.48 -6.51
C ASN A 1273 5.36 -18.25 -7.42
N PRO A 1274 6.54 -18.64 -6.93
CA PRO A 1274 7.56 -19.33 -7.74
C PRO A 1274 7.18 -20.77 -8.11
N HIS A 1275 6.08 -21.29 -7.56
CA HIS A 1275 5.63 -22.67 -7.74
C HIS A 1275 4.33 -22.82 -8.55
N ALA A 1276 3.71 -21.69 -8.91
CA ALA A 1276 2.65 -21.61 -9.92
C ALA A 1276 3.19 -22.02 -11.29
#